data_AF-A0A3M6V8M6-F1
#
_entry.id   AF-A0A3M6V8M6-F1
#
_cell.length_a   1.000
_cell.length_b   1.000
_cell.length_c   1.000
_cell.angle_alpha   90.00
_cell.angle_beta   90.00
_cell.angle_gamma   90.00
#
_symmetry.space_group_name_H-M   'P 1'
#
loop_
_entity.id
_entity.type
_entity.pdbx_description
1 polymer ?
#
loop_
_entity_poly.entity_id
_entity_poly.type
_entity_poly.pdbx_seq_one_letter_code
_entity_poly.pdbx_strand_id
1 'polypeptide(L)'
;MCGMKVFFEYRNMQATTILGFLLSTLLTFCRADVYLHFPGGSNNRLNGNGVNVRNPNRLFDSQNNGKAGYNVGDSGINATKNEIPETRQRPLEFFMSGCEEDAKTEVEIMWTNQHGTGPKSEDIVESQIILQYMCQPYPQGNVTDINEDFQLYTIRNGAQRTTQRFSVSMQESRVIEKNRGLHEPLAYYRSYRHRDGNKGGIFYESLFTADQNLKGNSAIYTRQNANGKRRGFEVPEERDYYPYWGPTPWKDIAIMVSDKTTKGVIREYVNSANYGDKDSSFPLQHYSAMRIENQPRKLLPRRFQNSKIYYIGGMGKRGNIVQTYPAMEYRFTPERINVTTNDVLCFAWSGSNDNRNNVAGEGQRGSDRTNVCWIKEGCQSLTPKACTSLPLEVVEQADKFSADKLNLHLNTGCYSGNEKNLQAQLNNAPASCNPPCFRIKRPGTYCYMGTRNNNFSNRRHIGQITNNGKAGYNVGDSGSNNPGENIKETRQLPLEFFMSGCEEDAKTEVEIMWTNQHGTGPKSEDVVETQVILQYMCQPFPKGKVTDINSDFQLHTIRNGGNRLTQPFNPNQAENRLIKKDRGLHEPKEYYHAYIRRDRNKGLFTADQNLNGDSAIYTRQNANGQRRGLEVPEERDYYPYWGPTPWKDIAIMVSDRATEGVMKKYFNSPNYGDKGLCIVGNNQPGHKPCPRIPPRNRPSAECVAKYITQASCEQAGGKWTIVKTNFKEKSSGAKSCANIKTVKGVAYEPHLITQGTGEGEQDLVLADPPEVIYAPSTVVNHNGMNMDGKFSSYKWKIPHFPSNTIQRCVLRIRYNITTSDVPRRFDASNNDDVKNNPTTLAVNGKTKLQLALNTAQLGRTFQDRTQVIYLKPRSSLPQRFKNSKIFYIGGMGKRGNIVQAYPAMEYRFTPERITVSRNDVLCFAWSGSNNNPNNAGEGQARSDRTNVCWVKEGCQSLKPKACTSLPLEVVEQADKFSADKLNLHLNTGCGDENNLQAQLNNAPASCNPPCFRITKPGTYCYMGTRNNNFSNRRHIGQITIILTFGFALSTFLYLCWADVYLHFPPGSNNRLNGNKENVDNDDRLFDSQEFFMSGSKENAKTEVEIMWTNQHGTGTESADIVESQIILQYMCQEVTESKYKYPNIRNGEERDKQNFNAGSQENNEVKMERGLHEPLEYYRTYQRRERNKDLFTANQDLKGNSAIYTRQNPDGKRRGFEVPEERDYYPYWGPTPWKDIAILVSDSTTKSAIRDHVKRDYGKKCKFFKYFPS
;
A
#
# COMPACT_ATOMS: atom_id res chain seq x y z
N MET A 1 -64.92 -40.41 2.50
CA MET A 1 -65.82 -41.16 3.40
C MET A 1 -65.08 -41.46 4.70
N CYS A 2 -65.83 -41.86 5.74
CA CYS A 2 -65.37 -42.28 7.06
C CYS A 2 -64.17 -43.25 7.05
N GLY A 3 -63.45 -43.37 8.18
CA GLY A 3 -62.62 -44.56 8.41
C GLY A 3 -61.58 -44.46 9.52
N MET A 4 -62.05 -44.30 10.75
CA MET A 4 -61.41 -44.73 12.01
C MET A 4 -60.15 -45.65 11.96
N LYS A 5 -59.15 -45.32 12.80
CA LYS A 5 -58.81 -46.02 14.09
C LYS A 5 -58.54 -47.55 13.97
N VAL A 6 -57.55 -48.19 14.63
CA VAL A 6 -56.93 -48.01 15.96
C VAL A 6 -55.56 -48.75 15.96
N PHE A 7 -54.56 -48.34 16.76
CA PHE A 7 -54.02 -49.17 17.87
C PHE A 7 -52.91 -48.52 18.74
N PHE A 8 -53.09 -48.68 20.06
CA PHE A 8 -52.15 -48.55 21.21
C PHE A 8 -51.41 -47.23 21.56
N GLU A 9 -52.22 -46.30 22.07
CA GLU A 9 -52.15 -45.62 23.39
C GLU A 9 -50.96 -45.71 24.41
N TYR A 10 -50.84 -44.59 25.15
CA TYR A 10 -50.31 -44.37 26.52
C TYR A 10 -48.81 -44.44 26.86
N ARG A 11 -48.09 -43.31 26.65
CA ARG A 11 -47.65 -42.37 27.73
C ARG A 11 -46.75 -41.25 27.18
N ASN A 12 -47.10 -39.98 27.45
CA ASN A 12 -46.23 -38.78 27.66
C ASN A 12 -46.85 -37.47 27.14
N MET A 13 -47.77 -36.89 27.92
CA MET A 13 -48.46 -35.62 27.62
C MET A 13 -47.63 -34.36 27.97
N GLN A 14 -46.30 -34.46 27.98
CA GLN A 14 -45.37 -33.33 28.16
C GLN A 14 -44.44 -33.12 26.95
N ALA A 15 -44.25 -34.12 26.10
CA ALA A 15 -43.33 -34.04 24.96
C ALA A 15 -43.89 -33.19 23.81
N THR A 16 -45.20 -33.28 23.52
CA THR A 16 -45.83 -32.57 22.39
C THR A 16 -45.93 -31.05 22.58
N THR A 17 -46.18 -30.57 23.80
CA THR A 17 -46.19 -29.13 24.09
C THR A 17 -44.78 -28.54 23.98
N ILE A 18 -43.76 -29.28 24.43
CA ILE A 18 -42.35 -28.85 24.37
C ILE A 18 -41.81 -28.92 22.94
N LEU A 19 -42.13 -29.96 22.17
CA LEU A 19 -41.74 -30.06 20.75
C LEU A 19 -42.47 -29.02 19.89
N GLY A 20 -43.74 -28.72 20.20
CA GLY A 20 -44.49 -27.62 19.59
C GLY A 20 -43.88 -26.25 19.90
N PHE A 21 -43.45 -26.03 21.15
CA PHE A 21 -42.72 -24.81 21.54
C PHE A 21 -41.37 -24.72 20.82
N LEU A 22 -40.60 -25.81 20.77
CA LEU A 22 -39.28 -25.87 20.11
C LEU A 22 -39.36 -25.63 18.60
N LEU A 23 -40.35 -26.20 17.89
CA LEU A 23 -40.57 -25.87 16.47
C LEU A 23 -41.08 -24.43 16.29
N SER A 24 -41.91 -23.90 17.20
CA SER A 24 -42.37 -22.51 17.10
C SER A 24 -41.25 -21.49 17.35
N THR A 25 -40.26 -21.83 18.18
CA THR A 25 -39.06 -20.99 18.41
C THR A 25 -38.02 -21.06 17.31
N LEU A 26 -38.13 -22.02 16.37
CA LEU A 26 -37.29 -22.10 15.17
C LEU A 26 -37.83 -21.24 13.99
N LEU A 27 -38.92 -20.49 14.19
CA LEU A 27 -39.42 -19.51 13.22
C LEU A 27 -38.66 -18.18 13.27
N THR A 28 -37.35 -18.22 12.98
CA THR A 28 -36.56 -17.01 12.77
C THR A 28 -36.96 -16.33 11.46
N PHE A 29 -37.78 -15.27 11.55
CA PHE A 29 -38.06 -14.38 10.43
C PHE A 29 -36.80 -13.58 10.05
N CYS A 30 -36.02 -14.10 9.10
CA CYS A 30 -34.94 -13.34 8.48
C CYS A 30 -35.51 -12.13 7.72
N ARG A 31 -35.21 -10.92 8.20
CA ARG A 31 -35.34 -9.67 7.44
C ARG A 31 -33.93 -9.18 7.11
N ALA A 32 -33.80 -8.43 6.03
CA ALA A 32 -32.54 -7.84 5.59
C ALA A 32 -32.72 -6.33 5.41
N ASP A 33 -32.06 -5.56 6.27
CA ASP A 33 -32.08 -4.09 6.26
C ASP A 33 -30.80 -3.53 5.59
N VAL A 34 -30.93 -2.88 4.42
CA VAL A 34 -29.79 -2.28 3.68
C VAL A 34 -30.04 -0.79 3.39
N TYR A 35 -29.02 0.04 3.64
CA TYR A 35 -29.08 1.50 3.61
C TYR A 35 -28.02 2.09 2.67
N LEU A 36 -28.42 2.58 1.50
CA LEU A 36 -27.51 3.23 0.54
C LEU A 36 -27.26 4.70 0.92
N HIS A 37 -26.02 5.07 1.22
CA HIS A 37 -25.61 6.39 1.71
C HIS A 37 -25.17 7.34 0.60
N PHE A 38 -24.43 6.85 -0.40
CA PHE A 38 -24.10 7.61 -1.60
C PHE A 38 -24.02 6.69 -2.83
N PRO A 39 -24.70 7.04 -3.96
CA PRO A 39 -25.79 8.01 -4.06
C PRO A 39 -26.91 7.73 -3.04
N GLY A 40 -27.56 8.75 -2.50
CA GLY A 40 -28.49 8.57 -1.37
C GLY A 40 -29.75 7.77 -1.74
N GLY A 41 -29.93 6.59 -1.15
CA GLY A 41 -31.08 5.72 -1.43
C GLY A 41 -32.37 6.20 -0.76
N SER A 42 -33.44 6.38 -1.53
CA SER A 42 -34.67 6.98 -0.99
C SER A 42 -35.50 6.05 -0.09
N ASN A 43 -35.42 4.74 -0.32
CA ASN A 43 -36.23 3.72 0.36
C ASN A 43 -37.72 4.10 0.49
N ASN A 44 -38.38 4.29 -0.66
CA ASN A 44 -39.77 4.75 -0.79
C ASN A 44 -40.09 6.16 -0.23
N ARG A 45 -39.16 6.86 0.43
CA ARG A 45 -39.38 8.26 0.81
C ARG A 45 -39.45 9.15 -0.41
N LEU A 46 -40.31 10.15 -0.33
CA LEU A 46 -40.41 11.26 -1.28
C LEU A 46 -39.98 12.53 -0.56
N ASN A 47 -40.85 12.96 0.34
CA ASN A 47 -40.67 13.96 1.36
C ASN A 47 -41.40 13.49 2.63
N GLY A 48 -41.07 14.04 3.81
CA GLY A 48 -41.32 13.29 5.05
C GLY A 48 -41.40 14.10 6.34
N ASN A 49 -42.52 14.81 6.56
CA ASN A 49 -42.94 15.29 7.87
C ASN A 49 -43.32 14.12 8.83
N GLY A 50 -42.34 13.32 9.22
CA GLY A 50 -42.49 12.16 10.10
C GLY A 50 -41.23 11.28 10.16
N VAL A 51 -41.01 10.65 11.32
CA VAL A 51 -39.82 9.82 11.57
C VAL A 51 -39.82 8.54 10.71
N ASN A 52 -41.00 7.98 10.42
CA ASN A 52 -41.17 6.75 9.65
C ASN A 52 -41.66 6.98 8.20
N VAL A 53 -41.28 6.07 7.29
CA VAL A 53 -41.83 5.95 5.93
C VAL A 53 -43.36 5.80 6.01
N ARG A 54 -44.10 6.69 5.33
CA ARG A 54 -45.58 6.69 5.38
C ARG A 54 -46.25 5.68 4.46
N ASN A 55 -45.55 5.25 3.40
CA ASN A 55 -46.01 4.20 2.49
C ASN A 55 -44.79 3.33 2.13
N PRO A 56 -44.57 2.19 2.80
CA PRO A 56 -43.42 1.32 2.56
C PRO A 56 -43.51 0.56 1.22
N ASN A 57 -44.65 0.66 0.52
CA ASN A 57 -44.91 -0.03 -0.75
C ASN A 57 -45.06 0.96 -1.93
N ARG A 58 -44.45 2.16 -1.84
CA ARG A 58 -44.69 3.27 -2.78
C ARG A 58 -44.21 2.99 -4.19
N LEU A 59 -42.98 2.51 -4.31
CA LEU A 59 -42.28 2.15 -5.55
C LEU A 59 -41.95 0.65 -5.54
N PHE A 60 -41.35 0.20 -4.44
CA PHE A 60 -41.02 -1.20 -4.13
C PHE A 60 -41.62 -1.58 -2.77
N ASP A 61 -41.89 -2.86 -2.49
CA ASP A 61 -42.18 -3.34 -1.12
C ASP A 61 -40.85 -3.55 -0.37
N SER A 62 -40.34 -2.47 0.24
CA SER A 62 -39.11 -2.57 1.03
C SER A 62 -39.43 -2.93 2.48
N GLN A 63 -38.97 -4.10 2.90
CA GLN A 63 -39.09 -4.61 4.28
C GLN A 63 -38.17 -3.89 5.29
N ASN A 64 -37.55 -2.79 4.86
CA ASN A 64 -36.64 -1.97 5.65
C ASN A 64 -37.35 -1.27 6.83
N ASN A 65 -36.60 -1.02 7.91
CA ASN A 65 -37.00 -0.21 9.06
C ASN A 65 -37.71 1.09 8.63
N GLY A 66 -38.81 1.45 9.28
CA GLY A 66 -39.54 2.69 8.97
C GLY A 66 -38.67 3.95 8.98
N LYS A 67 -37.57 3.99 9.75
CA LYS A 67 -36.64 5.14 9.79
C LYS A 67 -35.65 5.22 8.60
N ALA A 68 -35.60 4.18 7.75
CA ALA A 68 -34.72 4.05 6.60
C ALA A 68 -34.90 5.13 5.51
N GLY A 69 -33.83 5.35 4.74
CA GLY A 69 -33.87 6.11 3.47
C GLY A 69 -33.70 7.62 3.60
N TYR A 70 -33.25 8.25 2.52
CA TYR A 70 -33.14 9.70 2.34
C TYR A 70 -34.41 10.24 1.66
N ASN A 71 -34.78 11.52 1.87
CA ASN A 71 -35.80 12.13 1.02
C ASN A 71 -35.22 12.35 -0.40
N VAL A 72 -36.09 12.49 -1.40
CA VAL A 72 -35.67 12.91 -2.74
C VAL A 72 -35.09 14.34 -2.67
N GLY A 73 -34.04 14.57 -3.45
CA GLY A 73 -33.36 15.86 -3.52
C GLY A 73 -34.29 17.01 -3.90
N ASP A 74 -34.21 18.11 -3.16
CA ASP A 74 -35.02 19.31 -3.34
C ASP A 74 -34.18 20.46 -3.91
N SER A 75 -34.62 21.08 -5.01
CA SER A 75 -33.98 22.28 -5.57
C SER A 75 -34.40 23.58 -4.87
N GLY A 76 -35.47 23.56 -4.07
CA GLY A 76 -36.02 24.73 -3.41
C GLY A 76 -35.21 25.22 -2.21
N ILE A 77 -35.44 26.49 -1.85
CA ILE A 77 -34.92 27.12 -0.62
C ILE A 77 -35.90 27.05 0.55
N ASN A 78 -37.21 27.01 0.28
CA ASN A 78 -38.26 27.06 1.32
C ASN A 78 -38.72 25.68 1.78
N ALA A 79 -38.95 25.53 3.10
CA ALA A 79 -39.48 24.31 3.69
C ALA A 79 -40.92 24.03 3.24
N THR A 80 -41.16 22.86 2.65
CA THR A 80 -42.50 22.44 2.20
C THR A 80 -42.95 21.19 2.92
N LYS A 81 -44.09 21.32 3.63
CA LYS A 81 -44.70 20.27 4.45
C LYS A 81 -45.53 19.27 3.62
N ASN A 82 -45.72 19.56 2.32
CA ASN A 82 -46.60 18.87 1.37
C ASN A 82 -45.77 18.33 0.19
N GLU A 83 -46.32 17.33 -0.51
CA GLU A 83 -45.84 16.72 -1.77
C GLU A 83 -44.97 17.64 -2.66
N ILE A 84 -43.76 17.19 -3.03
CA ILE A 84 -42.81 17.96 -3.86
C ILE A 84 -43.12 17.66 -5.34
N PRO A 85 -43.50 18.66 -6.16
CA PRO A 85 -43.73 18.45 -7.59
C PRO A 85 -42.43 18.01 -8.28
N GLU A 86 -42.51 17.17 -9.33
CA GLU A 86 -41.30 16.62 -9.97
C GLU A 86 -40.37 17.71 -10.52
N THR A 87 -40.94 18.83 -10.98
CA THR A 87 -40.22 20.03 -11.44
C THR A 87 -39.28 20.65 -10.39
N ARG A 88 -39.44 20.29 -9.10
CA ARG A 88 -38.60 20.73 -7.99
C ARG A 88 -37.76 19.60 -7.36
N GLN A 89 -37.88 18.38 -7.87
CA GLN A 89 -37.02 17.27 -7.48
C GLN A 89 -35.71 17.38 -8.28
N ARG A 90 -34.57 17.25 -7.59
CA ARG A 90 -33.24 17.40 -8.19
C ARG A 90 -32.40 16.13 -7.99
N PRO A 91 -32.32 15.24 -9.02
CA PRO A 91 -31.44 14.09 -8.97
C PRO A 91 -29.96 14.50 -8.99
N LEU A 92 -29.08 13.58 -8.58
CA LEU A 92 -27.64 13.74 -8.76
C LEU A 92 -27.30 13.48 -10.24
N GLU A 93 -26.46 14.34 -10.81
CA GLU A 93 -26.02 14.24 -12.20
C GLU A 93 -24.60 13.66 -12.25
N PHE A 94 -24.37 12.69 -13.15
CA PHE A 94 -23.08 12.03 -13.33
C PHE A 94 -22.69 11.99 -14.80
N PHE A 95 -21.43 12.31 -15.12
CA PHE A 95 -20.88 12.14 -16.46
C PHE A 95 -20.73 10.65 -16.78
N MET A 96 -21.24 10.19 -17.92
CA MET A 96 -20.94 8.85 -18.41
C MET A 96 -19.43 8.72 -18.71
N SER A 97 -18.87 7.52 -18.51
CA SER A 97 -17.53 7.18 -18.98
C SER A 97 -17.42 7.41 -20.49
N GLY A 98 -16.23 7.80 -20.95
CA GLY A 98 -15.91 7.91 -22.37
C GLY A 98 -15.66 6.55 -23.01
N CYS A 99 -15.51 6.54 -24.34
CA CYS A 99 -15.21 5.32 -25.09
C CYS A 99 -13.74 4.86 -24.95
N GLU A 100 -12.84 5.77 -24.54
CA GLU A 100 -11.42 5.48 -24.31
C GLU A 100 -11.19 4.89 -22.91
N GLU A 101 -10.23 3.97 -22.79
CA GLU A 101 -9.97 3.26 -21.52
C GLU A 101 -9.61 4.21 -20.37
N ASP A 102 -8.80 5.24 -20.61
CA ASP A 102 -8.41 6.23 -19.59
C ASP A 102 -9.53 7.25 -19.26
N ALA A 103 -10.58 7.31 -20.08
CA ALA A 103 -11.68 8.27 -19.96
C ALA A 103 -12.79 7.79 -19.01
N LYS A 104 -12.44 7.14 -17.89
CA LYS A 104 -13.42 6.62 -16.92
C LYS A 104 -14.08 7.75 -16.13
N THR A 105 -15.33 7.57 -15.73
CA THR A 105 -15.92 8.29 -14.60
C THR A 105 -15.97 7.36 -13.40
N GLU A 106 -15.41 7.77 -12.27
CA GLU A 106 -15.44 7.02 -11.02
C GLU A 106 -16.36 7.70 -10.00
N VAL A 107 -17.28 6.89 -9.47
CA VAL A 107 -18.22 7.23 -8.40
C VAL A 107 -18.06 6.14 -7.34
N GLU A 108 -17.73 6.54 -6.11
CA GLU A 108 -17.74 5.61 -4.98
C GLU A 108 -19.19 5.33 -4.58
N ILE A 109 -19.54 4.07 -4.33
CA ILE A 109 -20.85 3.66 -3.83
C ILE A 109 -20.69 3.21 -2.39
N MET A 110 -21.48 3.76 -1.47
CA MET A 110 -21.42 3.43 -0.05
C MET A 110 -22.78 3.04 0.51
N TRP A 111 -22.81 1.96 1.29
CA TRP A 111 -24.00 1.46 1.98
C TRP A 111 -23.64 0.90 3.37
N THR A 112 -24.66 0.68 4.20
CA THR A 112 -24.58 -0.11 5.43
C THR A 112 -25.57 -1.28 5.35
N ASN A 113 -25.17 -2.47 5.79
CA ASN A 113 -26.05 -3.59 6.09
C ASN A 113 -26.24 -3.67 7.61
N GLN A 114 -27.46 -3.91 8.08
CA GLN A 114 -27.77 -4.03 9.51
C GLN A 114 -27.40 -5.38 10.12
N HIS A 115 -27.31 -6.43 9.29
CA HIS A 115 -27.07 -7.81 9.72
C HIS A 115 -25.62 -8.20 9.51
N GLY A 116 -25.03 -8.89 10.48
CA GLY A 116 -23.71 -9.50 10.34
C GLY A 116 -23.73 -10.56 9.23
N THR A 117 -22.63 -10.65 8.49
CA THR A 117 -22.53 -11.56 7.35
C THR A 117 -21.07 -11.82 6.97
N GLY A 118 -20.80 -13.02 6.46
CA GLY A 118 -19.51 -13.44 5.91
C GLY A 118 -18.89 -14.64 6.63
N PRO A 119 -17.79 -15.20 6.12
CA PRO A 119 -17.24 -16.49 6.56
C PRO A 119 -16.49 -16.43 7.90
N LYS A 120 -16.69 -15.36 8.69
CA LYS A 120 -16.10 -15.11 10.02
C LYS A 120 -17.12 -14.58 11.04
N SER A 121 -18.41 -14.48 10.70
CA SER A 121 -19.46 -14.16 11.67
C SER A 121 -19.97 -15.44 12.35
N GLU A 122 -20.25 -15.37 13.64
CA GLU A 122 -20.99 -16.42 14.38
C GLU A 122 -22.49 -16.43 14.01
N ASP A 123 -22.96 -15.42 13.27
CA ASP A 123 -24.32 -15.32 12.74
C ASP A 123 -24.62 -16.41 11.69
N ILE A 124 -25.72 -17.14 11.90
CA ILE A 124 -26.23 -18.22 11.03
C ILE A 124 -26.89 -17.73 9.72
N VAL A 125 -26.48 -16.57 9.19
CA VAL A 125 -27.19 -15.87 8.09
C VAL A 125 -26.38 -15.87 6.79
N GLU A 126 -26.77 -16.74 5.85
CA GLU A 126 -26.35 -16.60 4.46
C GLU A 126 -26.92 -15.29 3.89
N SER A 127 -26.09 -14.49 3.22
CA SER A 127 -26.51 -13.19 2.68
C SER A 127 -26.00 -12.98 1.26
N GLN A 128 -26.84 -12.33 0.46
CA GLN A 128 -26.51 -11.87 -0.88
C GLN A 128 -26.78 -10.36 -0.95
N ILE A 129 -25.84 -9.57 -1.47
CA ILE A 129 -26.01 -8.14 -1.74
C ILE A 129 -25.84 -7.93 -3.25
N ILE A 130 -26.94 -7.57 -3.90
CA ILE A 130 -27.00 -7.31 -5.33
C ILE A 130 -27.05 -5.79 -5.54
N LEU A 131 -26.08 -5.23 -6.27
CA LEU A 131 -26.13 -3.84 -6.72
C LEU A 131 -26.54 -3.83 -8.19
N GLN A 132 -27.64 -3.16 -8.50
CA GLN A 132 -28.23 -3.12 -9.85
C GLN A 132 -28.60 -1.68 -10.25
N TYR A 133 -28.72 -1.45 -11.56
CA TYR A 133 -29.24 -0.21 -12.12
C TYR A 133 -30.16 -0.49 -13.32
N MET A 134 -31.01 0.47 -13.63
CA MET A 134 -31.75 0.55 -14.88
C MET A 134 -31.61 1.96 -15.46
N CYS A 135 -31.75 2.11 -16.77
CA CYS A 135 -31.66 3.41 -17.43
C CYS A 135 -32.79 3.58 -18.45
N GLN A 136 -33.21 4.83 -18.60
CA GLN A 136 -34.10 5.29 -19.66
C GLN A 136 -33.58 6.66 -20.13
N PRO A 137 -33.76 7.05 -21.41
CA PRO A 137 -33.57 8.43 -21.83
C PRO A 137 -34.39 9.39 -20.96
N TYR A 138 -33.70 10.30 -20.28
CA TYR A 138 -34.30 11.39 -19.52
C TYR A 138 -34.69 12.54 -20.47
N PRO A 139 -35.80 13.27 -20.24
CA PRO A 139 -36.15 14.45 -21.03
C PRO A 139 -35.01 15.48 -21.01
N GLN A 140 -34.71 16.13 -22.13
CA GLN A 140 -33.56 17.05 -22.22
C GLN A 140 -33.82 18.36 -21.47
N GLY A 141 -33.47 18.41 -20.18
CA GLY A 141 -33.47 19.63 -19.38
C GLY A 141 -33.97 19.42 -17.94
N ASN A 142 -34.26 20.53 -17.25
CA ASN A 142 -35.10 20.49 -16.06
C ASN A 142 -36.54 20.18 -16.48
N VAL A 143 -37.22 19.27 -15.78
CA VAL A 143 -38.65 19.00 -16.01
C VAL A 143 -39.45 20.28 -15.73
N THR A 144 -40.24 20.71 -16.71
CA THR A 144 -41.07 21.91 -16.68
C THR A 144 -42.56 21.60 -16.62
N ASP A 145 -43.03 20.58 -17.35
CA ASP A 145 -44.39 20.04 -17.22
C ASP A 145 -44.36 18.51 -17.32
N ILE A 146 -44.75 17.84 -16.23
CA ILE A 146 -44.80 16.37 -16.15
C ILE A 146 -45.77 15.72 -17.16
N ASN A 147 -46.71 16.47 -17.73
CA ASN A 147 -47.67 15.97 -18.70
C ASN A 147 -47.09 15.96 -20.12
N GLU A 148 -46.20 16.90 -20.44
CA GLU A 148 -45.50 16.99 -21.73
C GLU A 148 -44.19 16.19 -21.69
N ASP A 149 -43.36 16.42 -20.66
CA ASP A 149 -42.00 15.87 -20.54
C ASP A 149 -41.98 14.35 -20.33
N PHE A 150 -42.99 13.77 -19.67
CA PHE A 150 -43.02 12.35 -19.32
C PHE A 150 -44.02 11.53 -20.14
N GLN A 151 -43.54 10.42 -20.72
CA GLN A 151 -44.40 9.36 -21.25
C GLN A 151 -45.03 8.54 -20.12
N LEU A 152 -46.00 7.66 -20.41
CA LEU A 152 -46.62 6.83 -19.36
C LEU A 152 -45.62 5.88 -18.69
N TYR A 153 -44.69 5.32 -19.47
CA TYR A 153 -43.67 4.38 -18.99
C TYR A 153 -42.40 5.04 -18.41
N THR A 154 -42.32 6.37 -18.33
CA THR A 154 -41.11 7.06 -17.82
C THR A 154 -40.85 6.73 -16.34
N ILE A 155 -39.64 6.31 -16.01
CA ILE A 155 -39.21 6.08 -14.62
C ILE A 155 -39.19 7.39 -13.83
N ARG A 156 -39.79 7.41 -12.64
CA ARG A 156 -39.94 8.63 -11.83
C ARG A 156 -40.16 8.34 -10.35
N ASN A 157 -39.75 9.28 -9.51
CA ASN A 157 -40.08 9.25 -8.09
C ASN A 157 -41.56 9.59 -7.86
N GLY A 158 -42.12 10.51 -8.66
CA GLY A 158 -43.50 10.94 -8.59
C GLY A 158 -43.78 11.88 -7.41
N ALA A 159 -44.48 12.97 -7.68
CA ALA A 159 -44.89 13.97 -6.69
C ALA A 159 -45.77 13.43 -5.55
N GLN A 160 -46.44 12.28 -5.72
CA GLN A 160 -47.36 11.73 -4.73
C GLN A 160 -46.83 10.56 -3.91
N ARG A 161 -47.39 10.40 -2.71
CA ARG A 161 -47.04 9.31 -1.78
C ARG A 161 -47.83 8.01 -2.01
N THR A 162 -48.88 8.06 -2.83
CA THR A 162 -49.76 6.93 -3.17
C THR A 162 -49.12 6.01 -4.19
N THR A 163 -49.41 4.70 -4.13
CA THR A 163 -49.03 3.74 -5.17
C THR A 163 -49.84 3.99 -6.44
N GLN A 164 -49.36 3.52 -7.59
CA GLN A 164 -50.19 3.42 -8.80
C GLN A 164 -51.50 2.64 -8.54
N ARG A 165 -52.54 2.89 -9.35
CA ARG A 165 -53.80 2.13 -9.25
C ARG A 165 -53.55 0.70 -9.69
N PHE A 166 -54.01 -0.29 -8.93
CA PHE A 166 -53.80 -1.68 -9.29
C PHE A 166 -54.98 -2.22 -10.12
N SER A 167 -54.88 -2.13 -11.45
CA SER A 167 -55.83 -2.76 -12.37
C SER A 167 -55.10 -3.34 -13.58
N VAL A 168 -55.13 -4.66 -13.71
CA VAL A 168 -54.40 -5.39 -14.76
C VAL A 168 -55.20 -5.54 -16.05
N SER A 169 -56.52 -5.30 -16.03
CA SER A 169 -57.43 -5.42 -17.18
C SER A 169 -57.77 -4.10 -17.89
N MET A 170 -57.41 -2.94 -17.34
CA MET A 170 -57.73 -1.62 -17.91
C MET A 170 -56.60 -1.07 -18.81
N GLN A 171 -56.91 -0.19 -19.76
CA GLN A 171 -55.90 0.51 -20.57
C GLN A 171 -54.89 1.27 -19.69
N GLU A 172 -53.62 1.31 -20.08
CA GLU A 172 -52.52 1.87 -19.26
C GLU A 172 -52.74 3.34 -18.88
N SER A 173 -53.28 4.15 -19.81
CA SER A 173 -53.67 5.56 -19.59
C SER A 173 -54.77 5.77 -18.52
N ARG A 174 -55.53 4.72 -18.16
CA ARG A 174 -56.54 4.76 -17.07
C ARG A 174 -56.00 4.24 -15.73
N VAL A 175 -54.76 3.76 -15.71
CA VAL A 175 -54.16 3.02 -14.58
C VAL A 175 -52.92 3.74 -14.04
N ILE A 176 -52.08 4.27 -14.94
CA ILE A 176 -50.88 5.05 -14.61
C ILE A 176 -51.25 6.51 -14.38
N GLU A 177 -50.92 7.02 -13.19
CA GLU A 177 -50.95 8.45 -12.91
C GLU A 177 -49.51 9.01 -12.92
N LYS A 178 -49.22 9.98 -13.80
CA LYS A 178 -47.86 10.54 -14.03
C LYS A 178 -47.25 11.23 -12.80
N ASN A 179 -48.08 11.59 -11.82
CA ASN A 179 -47.69 12.21 -10.56
C ASN A 179 -47.37 11.18 -9.46
N ARG A 180 -47.60 9.88 -9.67
CA ARG A 180 -47.22 8.81 -8.74
C ARG A 180 -45.91 8.15 -9.17
N GLY A 181 -45.25 7.50 -8.22
CA GLY A 181 -44.01 6.79 -8.49
C GLY A 181 -44.18 5.67 -9.52
N LEU A 182 -43.17 5.46 -10.35
CA LEU A 182 -43.11 4.36 -11.31
C LEU A 182 -41.65 3.98 -11.57
N HIS A 183 -41.27 2.74 -11.27
CA HIS A 183 -39.96 2.20 -11.63
C HIS A 183 -40.07 1.11 -12.71
N GLU A 184 -41.15 0.34 -12.71
CA GLU A 184 -41.41 -0.72 -13.69
C GLU A 184 -42.71 -0.44 -14.46
N PRO A 185 -42.73 -0.55 -15.81
CA PRO A 185 -43.95 -0.31 -16.60
C PRO A 185 -45.09 -1.28 -16.30
N LEU A 186 -46.34 -0.86 -16.51
CA LEU A 186 -47.49 -1.76 -16.37
C LEU A 186 -47.45 -2.89 -17.41
N ALA A 187 -47.01 -2.60 -18.65
CA ALA A 187 -46.80 -3.62 -19.67
C ALA A 187 -45.78 -4.69 -19.23
N TYR A 188 -44.72 -4.27 -18.54
CA TYR A 188 -43.69 -5.15 -18.00
C TYR A 188 -44.25 -6.06 -16.90
N TYR A 189 -44.86 -5.48 -15.87
CA TYR A 189 -45.51 -6.22 -14.78
C TYR A 189 -46.59 -7.21 -15.27
N ARG A 190 -47.34 -6.85 -16.32
CA ARG A 190 -48.32 -7.74 -16.96
C ARG A 190 -47.68 -8.99 -17.54
N SER A 191 -46.54 -8.86 -18.24
CA SER A 191 -45.86 -10.02 -18.84
C SER A 191 -45.54 -11.08 -17.78
N TYR A 192 -44.97 -10.68 -16.64
CA TYR A 192 -44.69 -11.58 -15.51
C TYR A 192 -45.94 -12.11 -14.81
N ARG A 193 -47.04 -11.35 -14.78
CA ARG A 193 -48.32 -11.85 -14.26
C ARG A 193 -48.90 -13.00 -15.10
N HIS A 194 -48.64 -13.00 -16.41
CA HIS A 194 -49.08 -14.04 -17.34
C HIS A 194 -48.05 -15.16 -17.56
N ARG A 195 -46.78 -14.91 -17.22
CA ARG A 195 -45.68 -15.88 -17.25
C ARG A 195 -45.81 -16.85 -16.07
N ASP A 196 -45.64 -18.15 -16.32
CA ASP A 196 -45.40 -19.11 -15.24
C ASP A 196 -44.17 -18.70 -14.41
N GLY A 197 -44.27 -18.81 -13.09
CA GLY A 197 -43.12 -18.65 -12.19
C GLY A 197 -42.16 -19.82 -12.34
N ASN A 198 -40.91 -19.64 -11.90
CA ASN A 198 -39.90 -20.69 -12.06
C ASN A 198 -40.30 -22.01 -11.36
N LYS A 199 -40.36 -23.10 -12.14
CA LYS A 199 -40.72 -24.46 -11.69
C LYS A 199 -39.50 -25.40 -11.59
N GLY A 200 -38.29 -24.88 -11.72
CA GLY A 200 -37.03 -25.64 -11.69
C GLY A 200 -36.15 -25.32 -12.91
N GLY A 201 -34.83 -25.32 -12.70
CA GLY A 201 -33.86 -25.01 -13.75
C GLY A 201 -32.44 -25.49 -13.40
N ILE A 202 -31.48 -25.17 -14.27
CA ILE A 202 -30.11 -25.75 -14.28
C ILE A 202 -29.39 -25.73 -12.92
N PHE A 203 -29.69 -24.75 -12.05
CA PHE A 203 -29.01 -24.56 -10.75
C PHE A 203 -29.86 -24.88 -9.51
N TYR A 204 -31.18 -25.06 -9.64
CA TYR A 204 -32.10 -25.28 -8.51
C TYR A 204 -33.34 -26.07 -8.95
N GLU A 205 -33.74 -27.08 -8.18
CA GLU A 205 -34.86 -27.99 -8.52
C GLU A 205 -36.24 -27.30 -8.52
N SER A 206 -36.46 -26.26 -7.68
CA SER A 206 -37.68 -25.43 -7.69
C SER A 206 -37.45 -24.08 -7.00
N LEU A 207 -38.39 -23.14 -7.12
CA LEU A 207 -38.44 -21.96 -6.24
C LEU A 207 -38.58 -22.39 -4.77
N PHE A 208 -37.78 -21.78 -3.88
CA PHE A 208 -37.85 -22.03 -2.44
C PHE A 208 -39.05 -21.31 -1.80
N THR A 209 -40.16 -22.03 -1.61
CA THR A 209 -41.39 -21.50 -0.99
C THR A 209 -41.45 -21.66 0.53
N ALA A 210 -40.58 -22.49 1.12
CA ALA A 210 -40.62 -22.89 2.53
C ALA A 210 -42.00 -23.42 2.94
N ASP A 211 -42.63 -22.82 3.96
CA ASP A 211 -43.94 -23.16 4.51
C ASP A 211 -45.13 -22.50 3.76
N GLN A 212 -44.85 -21.65 2.76
CA GLN A 212 -45.88 -20.81 2.13
C GLN A 212 -46.60 -21.51 0.98
N ASN A 213 -47.90 -21.75 1.16
CA ASN A 213 -48.80 -22.22 0.09
C ASN A 213 -49.13 -21.09 -0.89
N LEU A 214 -48.53 -21.14 -2.09
CA LEU A 214 -48.81 -20.19 -3.18
C LEU A 214 -50.23 -20.39 -3.74
N LYS A 215 -50.97 -19.30 -3.96
CA LYS A 215 -52.35 -19.32 -4.51
C LYS A 215 -52.44 -19.31 -6.04
N GLY A 216 -51.30 -19.43 -6.72
CA GLY A 216 -51.22 -19.44 -8.17
C GLY A 216 -49.80 -19.70 -8.63
N ASN A 217 -49.65 -19.99 -9.93
CA ASN A 217 -48.41 -20.52 -10.50
C ASN A 217 -47.61 -19.52 -11.34
N SER A 218 -48.06 -18.26 -11.47
CA SER A 218 -47.35 -17.24 -12.26
C SER A 218 -46.29 -16.49 -11.45
N ALA A 219 -45.36 -15.80 -12.14
CA ALA A 219 -44.18 -15.15 -11.55
C ALA A 219 -44.48 -13.96 -10.59
N ILE A 220 -45.75 -13.71 -10.29
CA ILE A 220 -46.15 -12.80 -9.19
C ILE A 220 -46.40 -13.52 -7.86
N TYR A 221 -46.47 -14.85 -7.83
CA TYR A 221 -46.67 -15.64 -6.62
C TYR A 221 -45.32 -16.17 -6.12
N THR A 222 -44.87 -15.66 -4.98
CA THR A 222 -43.56 -15.95 -4.38
C THR A 222 -43.72 -16.22 -2.88
N ARG A 223 -42.67 -16.68 -2.19
CA ARG A 223 -42.68 -16.86 -0.72
C ARG A 223 -43.16 -15.60 0.00
N GLN A 224 -42.74 -14.40 -0.44
CA GLN A 224 -43.19 -13.14 0.17
C GLN A 224 -44.48 -12.56 -0.43
N ASN A 225 -45.01 -13.12 -1.52
CA ASN A 225 -46.28 -12.71 -2.16
C ASN A 225 -47.22 -13.89 -2.45
N ALA A 226 -47.35 -14.84 -1.51
CA ALA A 226 -48.10 -16.08 -1.74
C ALA A 226 -49.57 -15.89 -2.16
N ASN A 227 -50.16 -14.71 -1.86
CA ASN A 227 -51.52 -14.34 -2.26
C ASN A 227 -51.62 -13.59 -3.61
N GLY A 228 -50.51 -13.19 -4.25
CA GLY A 228 -50.50 -12.44 -5.51
C GLY A 228 -51.10 -11.02 -5.42
N LYS A 229 -51.14 -10.43 -4.22
CA LYS A 229 -51.86 -9.17 -3.90
C LYS A 229 -50.97 -7.92 -3.71
N ARG A 230 -49.63 -8.05 -3.78
CA ARG A 230 -48.71 -6.90 -3.79
C ARG A 230 -49.04 -5.91 -4.94
N ARG A 231 -48.74 -4.63 -4.70
CA ARG A 231 -49.09 -3.47 -5.55
C ARG A 231 -47.82 -2.64 -5.81
N GLY A 232 -47.83 -1.81 -6.86
CA GLY A 232 -46.71 -0.93 -7.22
C GLY A 232 -46.07 -1.22 -8.60
N PHE A 233 -46.48 -2.31 -9.24
CA PHE A 233 -45.92 -2.84 -10.51
C PHE A 233 -44.49 -3.38 -10.43
N GLU A 234 -43.89 -3.42 -9.24
CA GLU A 234 -42.72 -4.25 -8.93
C GLU A 234 -43.02 -5.75 -9.19
N VAL A 235 -42.15 -6.41 -9.95
CA VAL A 235 -42.18 -7.87 -10.19
C VAL A 235 -41.69 -8.64 -8.95
N PRO A 236 -42.53 -9.45 -8.28
CA PRO A 236 -42.17 -10.11 -7.03
C PRO A 236 -41.05 -11.14 -7.12
N GLU A 237 -40.99 -11.93 -8.20
CA GLU A 237 -39.96 -12.97 -8.40
C GLU A 237 -38.55 -12.39 -8.52
N GLU A 238 -38.44 -11.18 -9.07
CA GLU A 238 -37.17 -10.47 -9.29
C GLU A 238 -36.62 -9.82 -8.03
N ARG A 239 -37.51 -9.35 -7.13
CA ARG A 239 -37.13 -8.85 -5.80
C ARG A 239 -36.79 -10.00 -4.84
N ASP A 240 -37.58 -11.07 -4.84
CA ASP A 240 -37.51 -12.10 -3.80
C ASP A 240 -36.40 -13.15 -4.01
N TYR A 241 -35.92 -13.32 -5.25
CA TYR A 241 -34.94 -14.35 -5.60
C TYR A 241 -33.86 -13.79 -6.53
N TYR A 242 -32.61 -14.12 -6.21
CA TYR A 242 -31.48 -13.96 -7.12
C TYR A 242 -30.67 -15.27 -7.14
N PRO A 243 -30.31 -15.82 -8.31
CA PRO A 243 -30.69 -15.37 -9.65
C PRO A 243 -32.19 -15.54 -9.94
N TYR A 244 -32.71 -14.71 -10.85
CA TYR A 244 -34.07 -14.81 -11.40
C TYR A 244 -34.03 -15.25 -12.88
N TRP A 245 -35.15 -15.78 -13.39
CA TRP A 245 -35.22 -16.50 -14.67
C TRP A 245 -35.99 -15.75 -15.77
N GLY A 246 -36.14 -14.44 -15.66
CA GLY A 246 -36.99 -13.64 -16.57
C GLY A 246 -36.28 -12.47 -17.26
N PRO A 247 -36.88 -11.94 -18.36
CA PRO A 247 -36.40 -10.73 -19.01
C PRO A 247 -36.56 -9.50 -18.11
N THR A 248 -35.46 -8.81 -17.74
CA THR A 248 -35.56 -7.56 -16.96
C THR A 248 -34.70 -6.39 -17.45
N PRO A 249 -35.22 -5.14 -17.38
CA PRO A 249 -34.44 -3.93 -17.60
C PRO A 249 -33.28 -3.74 -16.61
N TRP A 250 -33.31 -4.38 -15.43
CA TRP A 250 -32.22 -4.29 -14.46
C TRP A 250 -30.90 -4.90 -15.01
N LYS A 251 -29.79 -4.23 -14.67
CA LYS A 251 -28.41 -4.56 -15.02
C LYS A 251 -27.56 -4.61 -13.76
N ASP A 252 -26.73 -5.64 -13.62
CA ASP A 252 -26.01 -5.91 -12.38
C ASP A 252 -24.64 -5.21 -12.40
N ILE A 253 -24.33 -4.47 -11.34
CA ILE A 253 -23.05 -3.76 -11.11
C ILE A 253 -22.09 -4.67 -10.36
N ALA A 254 -22.57 -5.27 -9.26
CA ALA A 254 -21.79 -6.14 -8.40
C ALA A 254 -22.72 -7.09 -7.64
N ILE A 255 -22.26 -8.32 -7.44
CA ILE A 255 -22.96 -9.35 -6.68
C ILE A 255 -21.99 -9.85 -5.60
N MET A 256 -22.39 -9.72 -4.35
CA MET A 256 -21.59 -10.07 -3.17
C MET A 256 -22.33 -11.14 -2.36
N VAL A 257 -21.60 -12.14 -1.87
CA VAL A 257 -22.17 -13.31 -1.17
C VAL A 257 -21.32 -13.70 0.03
N SER A 258 -21.95 -14.31 1.03
CA SER A 258 -21.35 -14.67 2.31
C SER A 258 -20.39 -15.86 2.29
N ASP A 259 -20.56 -16.81 1.37
CA ASP A 259 -19.88 -18.11 1.39
C ASP A 259 -19.31 -18.54 0.02
N LYS A 260 -18.57 -19.66 0.01
CA LYS A 260 -17.88 -20.17 -1.19
C LYS A 260 -18.80 -20.96 -2.13
N THR A 261 -19.86 -21.57 -1.62
CA THR A 261 -20.78 -22.44 -2.38
C THR A 261 -21.69 -21.57 -3.24
N THR A 262 -22.38 -20.60 -2.63
CA THR A 262 -23.22 -19.64 -3.34
C THR A 262 -22.39 -18.75 -4.27
N LYS A 263 -21.12 -18.47 -3.93
CA LYS A 263 -20.16 -17.84 -4.87
C LYS A 263 -19.89 -18.71 -6.11
N GLY A 264 -19.84 -20.03 -5.96
CA GLY A 264 -19.73 -20.98 -7.07
C GLY A 264 -20.97 -20.90 -7.97
N VAL A 265 -22.15 -21.09 -7.39
CA VAL A 265 -23.44 -21.09 -8.12
C VAL A 265 -23.71 -19.75 -8.82
N ILE A 266 -23.50 -18.61 -8.15
CA ILE A 266 -23.67 -17.29 -8.78
C ILE A 266 -22.61 -17.05 -9.86
N ARG A 267 -21.36 -17.48 -9.66
CA ARG A 267 -20.35 -17.39 -10.72
C ARG A 267 -20.76 -18.21 -11.94
N GLU A 268 -21.36 -19.38 -11.75
CA GLU A 268 -21.84 -20.21 -12.86
C GLU A 268 -23.03 -19.55 -13.57
N TYR A 269 -24.01 -19.02 -12.82
CA TYR A 269 -25.12 -18.25 -13.38
C TYR A 269 -24.66 -17.02 -14.17
N VAL A 270 -23.83 -16.14 -13.60
CA VAL A 270 -23.35 -14.89 -14.22
C VAL A 270 -22.55 -15.14 -15.50
N ASN A 271 -21.88 -16.29 -15.61
CA ASN A 271 -21.15 -16.64 -16.81
C ASN A 271 -21.97 -17.51 -17.81
N SER A 272 -23.15 -17.99 -17.40
CA SER A 272 -23.99 -18.86 -18.22
C SER A 272 -24.45 -18.17 -19.51
N ALA A 273 -24.77 -18.97 -20.54
CA ALA A 273 -25.23 -18.44 -21.82
C ALA A 273 -26.47 -17.54 -21.71
N ASN A 274 -27.32 -17.81 -20.71
CA ASN A 274 -28.59 -17.14 -20.51
C ASN A 274 -28.46 -15.86 -19.68
N TYR A 275 -27.26 -15.53 -19.16
CA TYR A 275 -27.05 -14.31 -18.39
C TYR A 275 -27.04 -13.08 -19.28
N GLY A 276 -28.16 -12.35 -19.26
CA GLY A 276 -28.40 -11.19 -20.11
C GLY A 276 -29.21 -11.51 -21.37
N ASP A 277 -29.27 -12.78 -21.80
CA ASP A 277 -30.17 -13.25 -22.86
C ASP A 277 -31.60 -13.35 -22.31
N LYS A 278 -32.34 -12.27 -22.56
CA LYS A 278 -33.63 -11.95 -21.95
C LYS A 278 -34.67 -11.88 -23.06
N ASP A 279 -35.12 -13.06 -23.47
CA ASP A 279 -36.12 -13.39 -24.51
C ASP A 279 -36.53 -12.22 -25.44
N SER A 280 -35.98 -12.23 -26.66
CA SER A 280 -36.25 -11.25 -27.71
C SER A 280 -37.66 -11.29 -28.29
N SER A 281 -38.53 -12.22 -27.86
CA SER A 281 -39.92 -12.30 -28.34
C SER A 281 -40.86 -11.23 -27.75
N PHE A 282 -40.43 -10.48 -26.71
CA PHE A 282 -41.26 -9.47 -26.06
C PHE A 282 -40.91 -8.01 -26.45
N PRO A 283 -41.91 -7.14 -26.66
CA PRO A 283 -41.71 -5.79 -27.19
C PRO A 283 -41.24 -4.79 -26.12
N LEU A 284 -40.02 -4.95 -25.62
CA LEU A 284 -39.32 -3.93 -24.80
C LEU A 284 -38.72 -2.79 -25.65
N GLN A 285 -39.34 -2.44 -26.79
CA GLN A 285 -38.83 -1.44 -27.75
C GLN A 285 -38.57 -0.05 -27.16
N HIS A 286 -39.21 0.30 -26.04
CA HIS A 286 -39.01 1.58 -25.34
C HIS A 286 -37.86 1.58 -24.33
N TYR A 287 -37.40 0.40 -23.92
CA TYR A 287 -36.22 0.22 -23.07
C TYR A 287 -35.08 -0.20 -23.98
N SER A 288 -34.45 0.80 -24.61
CA SER A 288 -33.21 0.55 -25.32
C SER A 288 -32.19 -0.01 -24.34
N ALA A 289 -31.72 -1.23 -24.61
CA ALA A 289 -30.34 -1.57 -24.31
C ALA A 289 -29.51 -0.53 -25.06
N MET A 290 -29.12 0.54 -24.37
CA MET A 290 -28.39 1.64 -24.98
C MET A 290 -27.04 1.08 -25.40
N ARG A 291 -26.94 0.66 -26.68
CA ARG A 291 -25.66 0.74 -27.38
C ARG A 291 -25.14 2.14 -27.11
N ILE A 292 -23.97 2.25 -26.52
CA ILE A 292 -23.35 3.54 -26.16
C ILE A 292 -22.78 4.16 -27.44
N GLU A 293 -23.65 4.40 -28.42
CA GLU A 293 -23.33 5.01 -29.70
C GLU A 293 -23.31 6.55 -29.56
N ASN A 294 -22.15 7.06 -29.12
CA ASN A 294 -21.54 8.30 -29.62
C ASN A 294 -22.11 9.69 -29.23
N GLN A 295 -22.64 9.90 -28.02
CA GLN A 295 -23.10 11.25 -27.60
C GLN A 295 -22.49 11.85 -26.30
N PRO A 296 -22.36 11.14 -25.16
CA PRO A 296 -22.40 11.77 -23.84
C PRO A 296 -21.39 12.90 -23.55
N ARG A 297 -20.09 12.71 -23.83
CA ARG A 297 -19.04 13.68 -23.44
C ARG A 297 -18.94 14.93 -24.32
N LYS A 298 -19.85 15.15 -25.28
CA LYS A 298 -19.87 16.35 -26.14
C LYS A 298 -20.02 17.68 -25.40
N LEU A 299 -20.57 17.66 -24.18
CA LEU A 299 -20.70 18.84 -23.32
C LEU A 299 -19.36 19.29 -22.68
N LEU A 300 -18.34 18.43 -22.66
CA LEU A 300 -17.00 18.79 -22.23
C LEU A 300 -16.19 19.37 -23.40
N PRO A 301 -15.38 20.43 -23.18
CA PRO A 301 -14.43 20.92 -24.17
C PRO A 301 -13.52 19.78 -24.68
N ARG A 302 -13.26 19.70 -26.00
CA ARG A 302 -12.48 18.62 -26.64
C ARG A 302 -11.23 18.20 -25.86
N ARG A 303 -10.48 19.17 -25.32
CA ARG A 303 -9.26 18.96 -24.51
C ARG A 303 -9.43 18.14 -23.22
N PHE A 304 -10.65 17.90 -22.75
CA PHE A 304 -10.97 17.19 -21.50
C PHE A 304 -11.84 15.95 -21.71
N GLN A 305 -12.21 15.62 -22.96
CA GLN A 305 -13.08 14.47 -23.23
C GLN A 305 -12.42 13.13 -22.84
N ASN A 306 -11.09 13.07 -22.88
CA ASN A 306 -10.28 11.91 -22.50
C ASN A 306 -9.74 11.97 -21.06
N SER A 307 -10.13 12.96 -20.25
CA SER A 307 -9.74 13.01 -18.84
C SER A 307 -10.53 11.99 -18.01
N LYS A 308 -9.86 11.42 -17.01
CA LYS A 308 -10.50 10.69 -15.93
C LYS A 308 -11.29 11.67 -15.05
N ILE A 309 -12.53 11.30 -14.70
CA ILE A 309 -13.45 12.13 -13.91
C ILE A 309 -13.72 11.43 -12.57
N TYR A 310 -13.52 12.16 -11.48
CA TYR A 310 -13.82 11.68 -10.12
C TYR A 310 -14.97 12.48 -9.51
N TYR A 311 -15.96 11.79 -8.97
CA TYR A 311 -17.05 12.41 -8.21
C TYR A 311 -16.79 12.38 -6.71
N ILE A 312 -17.03 13.53 -6.06
CA ILE A 312 -17.01 13.70 -4.61
C ILE A 312 -18.44 14.01 -4.16
N GLY A 313 -19.04 13.03 -3.47
CA GLY A 313 -20.37 13.12 -2.91
C GLY A 313 -20.40 13.79 -1.55
N GLY A 314 -21.30 14.75 -1.35
CA GLY A 314 -21.75 15.15 -0.01
C GLY A 314 -22.95 14.32 0.42
N MET A 315 -22.83 13.59 1.53
CA MET A 315 -23.89 12.71 2.06
C MET A 315 -24.16 12.96 3.55
N GLY A 316 -25.32 12.52 4.02
CA GLY A 316 -25.68 12.48 5.44
C GLY A 316 -26.97 13.25 5.80
N LYS A 317 -27.46 13.05 7.02
CA LYS A 317 -28.61 13.75 7.62
C LYS A 317 -28.17 14.56 8.84
N ARG A 318 -28.88 15.65 9.13
CA ARG A 318 -28.71 16.43 10.37
C ARG A 318 -29.26 15.73 11.61
N GLY A 319 -28.41 15.51 12.61
CA GLY A 319 -28.76 15.03 13.95
C GLY A 319 -27.62 14.24 14.61
N ASN A 320 -27.72 13.93 15.91
CA ASN A 320 -26.71 13.10 16.57
C ASN A 320 -26.78 11.63 16.12
N ILE A 321 -25.79 10.82 16.51
CA ILE A 321 -25.66 9.41 16.07
C ILE A 321 -26.89 8.54 16.36
N VAL A 322 -27.61 8.78 17.47
CA VAL A 322 -28.83 8.03 17.85
C VAL A 322 -30.06 8.53 17.10
N GLN A 323 -30.06 9.81 16.69
CA GLN A 323 -31.17 10.46 15.97
C GLN A 323 -31.10 10.27 14.45
N THR A 324 -29.91 9.98 13.90
CA THR A 324 -29.68 9.76 12.46
C THR A 324 -29.70 8.29 12.08
N TYR A 325 -29.31 7.38 12.98
CA TYR A 325 -29.36 5.92 12.79
C TYR A 325 -30.73 5.47 12.24
N PRO A 326 -30.78 4.63 11.19
CA PRO A 326 -29.68 3.91 10.53
C PRO A 326 -28.96 4.68 9.39
N ALA A 327 -29.26 5.96 9.18
CA ALA A 327 -28.50 6.80 8.24
C ALA A 327 -27.25 7.41 8.91
N MET A 328 -26.29 7.88 8.10
CA MET A 328 -25.10 8.57 8.59
C MET A 328 -25.30 10.09 8.75
N GLU A 329 -24.55 10.68 9.67
CA GLU A 329 -24.29 12.13 9.79
C GLU A 329 -23.37 12.63 8.64
N TYR A 330 -23.27 13.94 8.44
CA TYR A 330 -22.58 14.57 7.32
C TYR A 330 -21.12 14.14 7.08
N ARG A 331 -20.83 13.71 5.85
CA ARG A 331 -19.52 13.21 5.38
C ARG A 331 -19.35 13.42 3.87
N PHE A 332 -18.10 13.55 3.43
CA PHE A 332 -17.74 13.49 2.00
C PHE A 332 -17.27 12.08 1.62
N THR A 333 -17.54 11.66 0.39
CA THR A 333 -17.07 10.38 -0.16
C THR A 333 -16.56 10.55 -1.59
N PRO A 334 -15.32 10.14 -1.93
CA PRO A 334 -14.29 9.64 -1.01
C PRO A 334 -13.74 10.71 -0.08
N GLU A 335 -13.46 10.34 1.19
CA GLU A 335 -12.80 11.23 2.16
C GLU A 335 -11.38 11.62 1.72
N ARG A 336 -10.70 10.78 0.92
CA ARG A 336 -9.35 11.03 0.40
C ARG A 336 -9.25 10.57 -1.04
N ILE A 337 -8.69 11.42 -1.89
CA ILE A 337 -8.51 11.12 -3.31
C ILE A 337 -7.15 11.58 -3.82
N ASN A 338 -6.51 10.73 -4.64
CA ASN A 338 -5.24 11.02 -5.28
C ASN A 338 -5.50 11.28 -6.77
N VAL A 339 -5.04 12.42 -7.26
CA VAL A 339 -5.30 12.90 -8.63
C VAL A 339 -4.03 13.43 -9.29
N THR A 340 -4.05 13.54 -10.61
CA THR A 340 -3.06 14.26 -11.42
C THR A 340 -3.55 15.68 -11.77
N THR A 341 -2.69 16.50 -12.37
CA THR A 341 -3.11 17.80 -12.93
C THR A 341 -4.02 17.71 -14.15
N ASN A 342 -4.23 16.52 -14.72
CA ASN A 342 -5.07 16.30 -15.91
C ASN A 342 -6.45 15.70 -15.57
N ASP A 343 -6.63 15.27 -14.33
CA ASP A 343 -7.86 14.64 -13.84
C ASP A 343 -8.91 15.72 -13.53
N VAL A 344 -10.18 15.37 -13.72
CA VAL A 344 -11.33 16.23 -13.46
C VAL A 344 -12.01 15.81 -12.17
N LEU A 345 -12.42 16.79 -11.38
CA LEU A 345 -13.12 16.65 -10.11
C LEU A 345 -14.50 17.28 -10.25
N CYS A 346 -15.52 16.51 -9.88
CA CYS A 346 -16.91 16.93 -9.82
C CYS A 346 -17.39 16.81 -8.37
N PHE A 347 -18.06 17.83 -7.85
CA PHE A 347 -18.79 17.72 -6.59
C PHE A 347 -20.27 17.55 -6.89
N ALA A 348 -20.99 16.79 -6.05
CA ALA A 348 -22.44 16.73 -6.12
C ALA A 348 -23.03 16.41 -4.72
N TRP A 349 -24.19 16.98 -4.40
CA TRP A 349 -24.89 16.67 -3.16
C TRP A 349 -26.41 16.78 -3.30
N SER A 350 -27.11 15.91 -2.57
CA SER A 350 -28.57 15.87 -2.52
C SER A 350 -29.04 16.08 -1.09
N GLY A 351 -30.08 16.89 -0.91
CA GLY A 351 -30.59 17.33 0.38
C GLY A 351 -32.06 17.73 0.31
N SER A 352 -32.70 17.93 1.46
CA SER A 352 -34.16 18.10 1.56
C SER A 352 -34.53 19.22 2.54
N ASN A 353 -35.70 19.85 2.34
CA ASN A 353 -36.21 20.90 3.22
C ASN A 353 -37.32 20.43 4.20
N ASP A 354 -37.47 19.11 4.45
CA ASP A 354 -38.46 18.56 5.41
C ASP A 354 -37.95 17.29 6.14
N ASN A 355 -37.28 17.49 7.28
CA ASN A 355 -36.75 16.46 8.17
C ASN A 355 -37.09 16.76 9.64
N ARG A 356 -38.35 16.50 10.06
CA ARG A 356 -38.83 16.79 11.43
C ARG A 356 -38.44 15.72 12.46
N ASN A 357 -37.16 15.60 12.75
CA ASN A 357 -36.74 15.23 14.10
C ASN A 357 -36.74 16.50 14.99
N ASN A 358 -36.89 16.33 16.31
CA ASN A 358 -36.72 17.42 17.29
C ASN A 358 -35.22 17.65 17.60
N VAL A 359 -34.38 17.58 16.54
CA VAL A 359 -32.92 17.61 16.59
C VAL A 359 -32.42 19.03 16.86
N ALA A 360 -31.66 19.21 17.94
CA ALA A 360 -30.89 20.42 18.17
C ALA A 360 -29.85 20.60 17.06
N GLY A 361 -29.63 21.84 16.61
CA GLY A 361 -28.74 22.15 15.50
C GLY A 361 -28.88 23.60 15.02
N GLU A 362 -27.85 24.15 14.37
CA GLU A 362 -27.88 25.49 13.80
C GLU A 362 -28.65 25.56 12.46
N GLY A 363 -29.44 26.63 12.28
CA GLY A 363 -30.18 26.92 11.05
C GLY A 363 -31.52 26.20 10.89
N GLN A 364 -32.20 26.50 9.79
CA GLN A 364 -33.60 26.16 9.50
C GLN A 364 -33.92 24.69 9.80
N ARG A 365 -34.82 24.49 10.75
CA ARG A 365 -35.15 23.18 11.31
C ARG A 365 -35.66 22.24 10.24
N GLY A 366 -35.04 21.05 10.15
CA GLY A 366 -35.39 20.03 9.19
C GLY A 366 -34.95 20.30 7.74
N SER A 367 -33.96 21.18 7.54
CA SER A 367 -33.23 21.27 6.27
C SER A 367 -31.91 20.50 6.34
N ASP A 368 -31.63 19.74 5.28
CA ASP A 368 -30.36 19.08 5.03
C ASP A 368 -29.64 19.82 3.89
N ARG A 369 -28.52 20.52 4.19
CA ARG A 369 -27.75 21.34 3.22
C ARG A 369 -26.24 21.20 3.47
N THR A 370 -25.43 21.26 2.42
CA THR A 370 -23.96 21.27 2.51
C THR A 370 -23.32 22.30 1.55
N ASN A 371 -22.03 22.52 1.70
CA ASN A 371 -21.16 23.35 0.87
C ASN A 371 -19.71 22.80 0.93
N VAL A 372 -18.80 23.40 0.17
CA VAL A 372 -17.38 23.02 0.16
C VAL A 372 -16.53 24.25 0.48
N CYS A 373 -15.89 24.26 1.63
CA CYS A 373 -15.03 25.33 2.13
C CYS A 373 -13.56 24.87 2.14
N TRP A 374 -12.70 25.52 1.35
CA TRP A 374 -11.28 25.14 1.23
C TRP A 374 -10.44 25.63 2.41
N ILE A 375 -9.75 24.71 3.08
CA ILE A 375 -8.96 24.95 4.30
C ILE A 375 -7.48 25.19 3.93
N LYS A 376 -6.95 26.38 4.26
CA LYS A 376 -5.54 26.73 4.02
C LYS A 376 -4.61 26.22 5.11
N GLU A 377 -5.15 26.09 6.33
CA GLU A 377 -4.48 25.65 7.55
C GLU A 377 -4.24 24.12 7.58
N GLY A 378 -4.72 23.38 6.57
CA GLY A 378 -4.58 21.93 6.44
C GLY A 378 -5.69 21.10 7.09
N CYS A 379 -5.71 19.80 6.79
CA CYS A 379 -6.80 18.84 7.07
C CYS A 379 -7.02 18.54 8.56
N GLN A 380 -6.31 19.20 9.46
CA GLN A 380 -6.47 19.09 10.91
C GLN A 380 -7.23 20.29 11.51
N SER A 381 -7.36 21.40 10.79
CA SER A 381 -8.12 22.56 11.27
C SER A 381 -9.62 22.34 11.11
N LEU A 382 -10.33 22.38 12.24
CA LEU A 382 -11.80 22.39 12.32
C LEU A 382 -12.37 23.82 12.47
N THR A 383 -11.50 24.83 12.51
CA THR A 383 -11.86 26.25 12.70
C THR A 383 -11.03 27.15 11.78
N PRO A 384 -11.13 26.99 10.44
CA PRO A 384 -10.45 27.89 9.51
C PRO A 384 -10.98 29.32 9.68
N LYS A 385 -10.09 30.32 9.60
CA LYS A 385 -10.52 31.73 9.78
C LYS A 385 -11.39 32.25 8.64
N ALA A 386 -11.22 31.68 7.45
CA ALA A 386 -12.05 31.93 6.27
C ALA A 386 -11.92 30.76 5.28
N CYS A 387 -12.96 30.53 4.46
CA CYS A 387 -12.83 29.65 3.29
C CYS A 387 -11.90 30.32 2.27
N THR A 388 -10.99 29.53 1.69
CA THR A 388 -10.05 30.02 0.66
C THR A 388 -10.50 29.63 -0.75
N SER A 389 -9.73 30.04 -1.76
CA SER A 389 -9.93 29.63 -3.16
C SER A 389 -8.80 28.71 -3.62
N LEU A 390 -9.15 27.73 -4.45
CA LEU A 390 -8.16 26.87 -5.11
C LEU A 390 -7.72 27.41 -6.47
N PRO A 391 -6.48 27.10 -6.90
CA PRO A 391 -5.97 27.38 -8.24
C PRO A 391 -6.56 26.39 -9.26
N LEU A 392 -7.89 26.43 -9.43
CA LEU A 392 -8.64 25.52 -10.30
C LEU A 392 -8.80 26.05 -11.73
N GLU A 393 -9.13 25.16 -12.66
CA GLU A 393 -9.66 25.49 -13.98
C GLU A 393 -11.03 24.86 -14.12
N VAL A 394 -12.03 25.66 -14.52
CA VAL A 394 -13.39 25.21 -14.79
C VAL A 394 -13.38 24.37 -16.06
N VAL A 395 -13.96 23.16 -15.99
CA VAL A 395 -13.95 22.15 -17.06
C VAL A 395 -15.32 22.09 -17.74
N GLU A 396 -16.39 22.30 -16.97
CA GLU A 396 -17.78 22.29 -17.41
C GLU A 396 -18.40 23.69 -17.26
N GLN A 397 -19.29 24.12 -18.16
CA GLN A 397 -19.92 25.46 -18.12
C GLN A 397 -18.90 26.62 -18.01
N ALA A 398 -17.72 26.46 -18.62
CA ALA A 398 -16.61 27.41 -18.54
C ALA A 398 -16.90 28.76 -19.25
N ASP A 399 -17.97 28.82 -20.04
CA ASP A 399 -18.59 30.03 -20.59
C ASP A 399 -19.35 30.84 -19.52
N LYS A 400 -19.91 30.18 -18.50
CA LYS A 400 -20.73 30.79 -17.43
C LYS A 400 -19.94 31.00 -16.14
N PHE A 401 -19.01 30.10 -15.82
CA PHE A 401 -18.23 30.10 -14.59
C PHE A 401 -16.74 30.39 -14.83
N SER A 402 -16.23 31.44 -14.17
CA SER A 402 -14.79 31.61 -13.95
C SER A 402 -14.33 30.79 -12.73
N ALA A 403 -13.02 30.62 -12.57
CA ALA A 403 -12.46 29.89 -11.43
C ALA A 403 -12.87 30.50 -10.07
N ASP A 404 -12.93 31.82 -9.97
CA ASP A 404 -13.35 32.51 -8.75
C ASP A 404 -14.85 32.42 -8.52
N LYS A 405 -15.66 32.52 -9.58
CA LYS A 405 -17.11 32.26 -9.51
C LYS A 405 -17.41 30.84 -9.05
N LEU A 406 -16.68 29.83 -9.52
CA LEU A 406 -16.89 28.44 -9.11
C LEU A 406 -16.43 28.20 -7.66
N ASN A 407 -15.27 28.73 -7.25
CA ASN A 407 -14.85 28.68 -5.84
C ASN A 407 -15.90 29.32 -4.93
N LEU A 408 -16.45 30.49 -5.31
CA LEU A 408 -17.50 31.16 -4.56
C LEU A 408 -18.79 30.30 -4.53
N HIS A 409 -19.23 29.77 -5.66
CA HIS A 409 -20.45 28.96 -5.77
C HIS A 409 -20.37 27.67 -4.92
N LEU A 410 -19.20 27.03 -4.87
CA LEU A 410 -18.93 25.88 -3.99
C LEU A 410 -18.92 26.29 -2.51
N ASN A 411 -18.27 27.41 -2.17
CA ASN A 411 -18.23 27.96 -0.80
C ASN A 411 -19.64 28.37 -0.30
N THR A 412 -20.53 28.87 -1.17
CA THR A 412 -21.88 29.34 -0.78
C THR A 412 -22.98 28.29 -0.85
N GLY A 413 -22.65 27.01 -1.14
CA GLY A 413 -23.65 25.95 -1.27
C GLY A 413 -24.56 26.12 -2.49
N CYS A 414 -24.00 26.64 -3.60
CA CYS A 414 -24.69 26.95 -4.85
C CYS A 414 -25.73 28.08 -4.80
N TYR A 415 -25.59 29.03 -3.85
CA TYR A 415 -26.43 30.23 -3.81
C TYR A 415 -26.24 31.10 -5.06
N SER A 416 -27.34 31.55 -5.69
CA SER A 416 -27.35 32.31 -6.95
C SER A 416 -27.75 33.79 -6.84
N GLY A 417 -28.19 34.27 -5.66
CA GLY A 417 -28.12 35.71 -5.33
C GLY A 417 -29.34 36.60 -5.54
N ASN A 418 -30.56 36.07 -5.72
CA ASN A 418 -31.73 36.93 -6.04
C ASN A 418 -32.49 37.53 -4.83
N GLU A 419 -32.27 37.08 -3.58
CA GLU A 419 -32.94 37.66 -2.39
C GLU A 419 -32.05 37.67 -1.12
N LYS A 420 -31.69 38.88 -0.66
CA LYS A 420 -30.94 39.17 0.59
C LYS A 420 -29.54 38.53 0.70
N ASN A 421 -28.77 38.96 1.70
CA ASN A 421 -27.43 38.44 1.98
C ASN A 421 -27.48 36.93 2.32
N LEU A 422 -26.43 36.20 1.98
CA LEU A 422 -26.29 34.78 2.33
C LEU A 422 -26.27 34.62 3.86
N GLN A 423 -27.15 33.78 4.40
CA GLN A 423 -27.17 33.49 5.83
C GLN A 423 -26.02 32.56 6.22
N ALA A 424 -25.41 32.77 7.39
CA ALA A 424 -24.30 31.94 7.88
C ALA A 424 -24.68 30.44 7.97
N GLN A 425 -25.94 30.15 8.28
CA GLN A 425 -26.48 28.80 8.31
C GLN A 425 -26.96 28.28 6.94
N LEU A 426 -26.61 28.93 5.83
CA LEU A 426 -26.98 28.55 4.46
C LEU A 426 -28.49 28.37 4.21
N ASN A 427 -29.37 28.95 5.03
CA ASN A 427 -30.81 28.67 4.95
C ASN A 427 -31.44 29.09 3.60
N ASN A 428 -30.84 30.07 2.93
CA ASN A 428 -31.23 30.56 1.59
C ASN A 428 -30.41 29.96 0.43
N ALA A 429 -29.52 28.99 0.69
CA ALA A 429 -28.89 28.16 -0.36
C ALA A 429 -29.79 26.96 -0.70
N PRO A 430 -29.76 26.41 -1.93
CA PRO A 430 -30.53 25.21 -2.29
C PRO A 430 -30.13 23.99 -1.45
N ALA A 431 -31.03 23.02 -1.29
CA ALA A 431 -30.73 21.79 -0.53
C ALA A 431 -29.90 20.77 -1.34
N SER A 432 -30.17 20.67 -2.65
CA SER A 432 -29.42 19.84 -3.60
C SER A 432 -28.70 20.67 -4.65
N CYS A 433 -27.49 20.28 -5.04
CA CYS A 433 -26.74 20.93 -6.11
C CYS A 433 -25.82 19.98 -6.88
N ASN A 434 -25.76 20.20 -8.19
CA ASN A 434 -24.77 19.67 -9.13
C ASN A 434 -23.94 20.86 -9.65
N PRO A 435 -22.87 21.28 -8.94
CA PRO A 435 -21.98 22.37 -9.38
C PRO A 435 -21.06 21.95 -10.54
N PRO A 436 -20.59 22.89 -11.38
CA PRO A 436 -19.72 22.57 -12.51
C PRO A 436 -18.40 21.88 -12.12
N CYS A 437 -17.98 20.89 -12.91
CA CYS A 437 -16.71 20.19 -12.69
C CYS A 437 -15.47 21.07 -13.02
N PHE A 438 -14.34 20.75 -12.38
CA PHE A 438 -13.07 21.48 -12.49
C PHE A 438 -11.84 20.59 -12.36
N ARG A 439 -10.64 21.11 -12.64
CA ARG A 439 -9.36 20.45 -12.31
C ARG A 439 -8.46 21.34 -11.46
N ILE A 440 -7.54 20.76 -10.70
CA ILE A 440 -6.59 21.52 -9.88
C ILE A 440 -5.28 21.71 -10.66
N LYS A 441 -4.91 22.97 -10.96
CA LYS A 441 -3.76 23.29 -11.82
C LYS A 441 -2.40 23.13 -11.15
N ARG A 442 -2.34 23.00 -9.82
CA ARG A 442 -1.10 22.95 -9.05
C ARG A 442 -0.99 21.64 -8.26
N PRO A 443 0.20 21.01 -8.22
CA PRO A 443 0.50 19.91 -7.30
C PRO A 443 0.46 20.35 -5.84
N GLY A 444 0.21 19.38 -4.95
CA GLY A 444 0.09 19.57 -3.50
C GLY A 444 -1.19 18.94 -2.95
N THR A 445 -1.40 19.04 -1.63
CA THR A 445 -2.67 18.63 -1.02
C THR A 445 -3.57 19.80 -0.69
N TYR A 446 -4.85 19.59 -0.95
CA TYR A 446 -5.95 20.52 -0.76
C TYR A 446 -6.97 19.89 0.17
N CYS A 447 -7.23 20.56 1.27
CA CYS A 447 -8.15 20.12 2.31
C CYS A 447 -9.44 20.94 2.20
N TYR A 448 -10.59 20.30 2.40
CA TYR A 448 -11.90 20.96 2.32
C TYR A 448 -12.84 20.43 3.39
N MET A 449 -13.83 21.23 3.77
CA MET A 449 -14.84 20.87 4.76
C MET A 449 -16.23 21.39 4.41
N GLY A 450 -17.27 20.74 4.93
CA GLY A 450 -18.61 21.29 4.95
C GLY A 450 -18.80 22.18 6.18
N THR A 451 -19.23 23.43 6.00
CA THR A 451 -19.39 24.40 7.11
C THR A 451 -20.57 24.08 8.04
N ARG A 452 -21.43 23.13 7.67
CA ARG A 452 -22.73 22.86 8.31
C ARG A 452 -22.68 21.85 9.47
N ASN A 453 -21.51 21.38 9.92
CA ASN A 453 -21.43 20.35 10.98
C ASN A 453 -20.59 20.70 12.23
N ASN A 454 -19.80 21.78 12.22
CA ASN A 454 -18.70 21.95 13.21
C ASN A 454 -19.13 22.31 14.65
N ASN A 455 -20.41 22.54 14.93
CA ASN A 455 -20.90 22.96 16.25
C ASN A 455 -21.70 21.86 17.01
N PHE A 456 -21.83 20.64 16.44
CA PHE A 456 -22.74 19.61 16.98
C PHE A 456 -22.17 18.20 17.13
N SER A 457 -21.06 17.84 16.47
CA SER A 457 -20.47 16.51 16.62
C SER A 457 -18.94 16.50 16.66
N ASN A 458 -18.42 15.44 17.25
CA ASN A 458 -16.99 15.10 17.31
C ASN A 458 -16.49 14.43 16.01
N ARG A 459 -17.26 14.48 14.91
CA ARG A 459 -16.96 13.83 13.63
C ARG A 459 -16.55 14.85 12.56
N ARG A 460 -15.53 14.50 11.78
CA ARG A 460 -14.89 15.42 10.83
C ARG A 460 -15.59 15.36 9.47
N HIS A 461 -16.36 16.38 9.11
CA HIS A 461 -16.86 16.57 7.75
C HIS A 461 -15.77 17.21 6.86
N ILE A 462 -14.64 16.52 6.72
CA ILE A 462 -13.44 16.96 5.99
C ILE A 462 -13.14 15.95 4.87
N GLY A 463 -12.71 16.45 3.72
CA GLY A 463 -12.06 15.64 2.68
C GLY A 463 -10.68 16.17 2.27
N GLN A 464 -9.91 15.32 1.61
CA GLN A 464 -8.54 15.59 1.16
C GLN A 464 -8.34 15.23 -0.31
N ILE A 465 -7.75 16.14 -1.09
CA ILE A 465 -7.34 15.92 -2.48
C ILE A 465 -5.82 16.06 -2.59
N THR A 466 -5.12 15.00 -2.97
CA THR A 466 -3.67 15.00 -3.20
C THR A 466 -3.37 15.06 -4.70
N ASN A 467 -2.78 16.15 -5.19
CA ASN A 467 -2.36 16.28 -6.58
C ASN A 467 -0.87 15.90 -6.73
N ASN A 468 -0.62 14.71 -7.27
CA ASN A 468 0.70 14.04 -7.34
C ASN A 468 1.58 14.56 -8.50
N GLY A 469 1.94 15.84 -8.45
CA GLY A 469 2.88 16.41 -9.42
C GLY A 469 4.34 16.12 -9.12
N LYS A 470 4.91 15.14 -9.82
CA LYS A 470 6.35 14.84 -9.96
C LYS A 470 7.06 14.38 -8.67
N ALA A 471 7.10 13.06 -8.48
CA ALA A 471 7.97 12.40 -7.51
C ALA A 471 9.43 12.38 -7.97
N GLY A 472 10.36 12.80 -7.11
CA GLY A 472 11.80 12.78 -7.37
C GLY A 472 12.56 13.80 -6.50
N TYR A 473 13.85 13.51 -6.28
CA TYR A 473 14.81 14.43 -5.69
C TYR A 473 15.47 15.27 -6.79
N ASN A 474 15.84 16.51 -6.46
CA ASN A 474 16.61 17.38 -7.34
C ASN A 474 18.12 17.14 -7.17
N VAL A 475 18.92 17.53 -8.17
CA VAL A 475 20.39 17.48 -8.07
C VAL A 475 20.91 18.39 -6.96
N GLY A 476 21.99 17.95 -6.31
CA GLY A 476 22.66 18.67 -5.22
C GLY A 476 23.29 19.98 -5.68
N ASP A 477 23.02 21.06 -4.96
CA ASP A 477 23.53 22.41 -5.24
C ASP A 477 24.60 22.84 -4.22
N SER A 478 25.78 23.26 -4.70
CA SER A 478 26.84 23.82 -3.85
C SER A 478 26.60 25.30 -3.50
N GLY A 479 25.61 25.95 -4.12
CA GLY A 479 25.27 27.34 -3.89
C GLY A 479 24.25 27.52 -2.77
N SER A 480 24.23 28.72 -2.19
CA SER A 480 23.24 29.17 -1.20
C SER A 480 22.12 30.06 -1.79
N ASN A 481 22.34 30.62 -2.98
CA ASN A 481 21.48 31.64 -3.60
C ASN A 481 20.68 31.12 -4.82
N ASN A 482 19.76 31.97 -5.30
CA ASN A 482 18.92 31.81 -6.50
C ASN A 482 17.99 30.56 -6.53
N PRO A 483 17.03 30.45 -5.59
CA PRO A 483 16.09 29.33 -5.55
C PRO A 483 15.11 29.29 -6.74
N GLY A 484 15.15 28.18 -7.48
CA GLY A 484 14.30 27.92 -8.66
C GLY A 484 15.02 27.95 -10.01
N GLU A 485 16.27 28.44 -10.06
CA GLU A 485 17.07 28.46 -11.29
C GLU A 485 17.60 27.08 -11.70
N ASN A 486 17.99 26.92 -12.96
CA ASN A 486 18.72 25.73 -13.40
C ASN A 486 20.14 25.75 -12.82
N ILE A 487 20.59 24.64 -12.25
CA ILE A 487 21.89 24.54 -11.56
C ILE A 487 22.96 24.13 -12.58
N LYS A 488 23.86 25.07 -12.93
CA LYS A 488 25.03 24.80 -13.79
C LYS A 488 25.90 23.70 -13.18
N GLU A 489 26.50 22.84 -14.01
CA GLU A 489 27.36 21.71 -13.55
C GLU A 489 28.52 22.14 -12.65
N THR A 490 29.10 23.33 -12.84
CA THR A 490 30.14 23.89 -11.95
C THR A 490 29.64 24.21 -10.53
N ARG A 491 28.31 24.22 -10.31
CA ARG A 491 27.63 24.45 -9.03
C ARG A 491 26.89 23.19 -8.54
N GLN A 492 26.94 22.09 -9.29
CA GLN A 492 26.40 20.81 -8.81
C GLN A 492 27.42 20.13 -7.91
N LEU A 493 26.95 19.56 -6.80
CA LEU A 493 27.80 18.84 -5.86
C LEU A 493 27.36 17.37 -5.75
N PRO A 494 27.96 16.46 -6.54
CA PRO A 494 27.84 15.03 -6.35
C PRO A 494 28.28 14.61 -4.94
N LEU A 495 27.66 13.56 -4.40
CA LEU A 495 28.10 12.94 -3.15
C LEU A 495 29.46 12.24 -3.36
N GLU A 496 30.37 12.42 -2.42
CA GLU A 496 31.72 11.84 -2.46
C GLU A 496 31.88 10.67 -1.48
N PHE A 497 32.19 9.49 -2.02
CA PHE A 497 32.42 8.26 -1.26
C PHE A 497 33.86 7.79 -1.42
N PHE A 498 34.52 7.34 -0.34
CA PHE A 498 35.79 6.62 -0.46
C PHE A 498 35.59 5.24 -1.07
N MET A 499 36.43 4.87 -2.04
CA MET A 499 36.55 3.48 -2.49
C MET A 499 36.87 2.55 -1.32
N SER A 500 36.49 1.27 -1.40
CA SER A 500 37.11 0.27 -0.52
C SER A 500 38.63 0.22 -0.77
N GLY A 501 39.38 -0.16 0.24
CA GLY A 501 40.76 -0.58 0.11
C GLY A 501 40.87 -1.98 -0.49
N CYS A 502 42.10 -2.47 -0.57
CA CYS A 502 42.43 -3.78 -1.11
C CYS A 502 42.18 -4.95 -0.16
N GLU A 503 42.38 -4.72 1.13
CA GLU A 503 42.18 -5.72 2.16
C GLU A 503 40.69 -5.91 2.44
N GLU A 504 40.28 -7.12 2.79
CA GLU A 504 38.88 -7.46 3.02
C GLU A 504 38.24 -6.61 4.13
N ASP A 505 39.00 -6.37 5.21
CA ASP A 505 38.63 -5.50 6.31
C ASP A 505 38.61 -4.01 5.94
N ALA A 506 39.30 -3.58 4.88
CA ALA A 506 39.39 -2.19 4.45
C ALA A 506 38.16 -1.75 3.63
N LYS A 507 36.95 -2.20 3.98
CA LYS A 507 35.72 -1.89 3.23
C LYS A 507 35.21 -0.46 3.46
N THR A 508 34.58 0.12 2.44
CA THR A 508 33.69 1.28 2.59
C THR A 508 32.26 0.83 2.35
N GLU A 509 31.36 1.14 3.29
CA GLU A 509 29.94 0.78 3.21
C GLU A 509 29.05 2.03 3.13
N VAL A 510 28.09 2.00 2.20
CA VAL A 510 27.06 3.03 2.01
C VAL A 510 25.69 2.36 1.98
N GLU A 511 24.76 2.84 2.81
CA GLU A 511 23.38 2.34 2.80
C GLU A 511 22.55 3.04 1.73
N ILE A 512 22.05 2.27 0.75
CA ILE A 512 21.15 2.72 -0.30
C ILE A 512 19.73 2.44 0.16
N MET A 513 18.88 3.47 0.24
CA MET A 513 17.47 3.36 0.61
C MET A 513 16.55 3.77 -0.53
N TRP A 514 15.38 3.13 -0.63
CA TRP A 514 14.35 3.47 -1.61
C TRP A 514 12.93 3.26 -1.06
N THR A 515 11.96 3.83 -1.77
CA THR A 515 10.53 3.55 -1.57
C THR A 515 9.94 3.06 -2.90
N ASN A 516 9.06 2.07 -2.84
CA ASN A 516 8.36 1.51 -3.99
C ASN A 516 6.84 1.57 -3.76
N GLN A 517 6.09 1.91 -4.81
CA GLN A 517 4.64 2.05 -4.74
C GLN A 517 3.90 0.72 -4.85
N HIS A 518 4.42 -0.22 -5.65
CA HIS A 518 3.89 -1.58 -5.73
C HIS A 518 4.61 -2.44 -4.69
N GLY A 519 3.90 -3.39 -4.07
CA GLY A 519 4.50 -4.34 -3.16
C GLY A 519 5.60 -5.17 -3.82
N THR A 520 6.48 -5.74 -3.02
CA THR A 520 7.65 -6.51 -3.46
C THR A 520 8.04 -7.53 -2.40
N GLY A 521 8.92 -8.48 -2.76
CA GLY A 521 9.52 -9.44 -1.82
C GLY A 521 8.62 -10.64 -1.46
N PRO A 522 9.19 -11.69 -0.86
CA PRO A 522 8.54 -13.00 -0.71
C PRO A 522 7.40 -13.05 0.31
N LYS A 523 7.19 -12.03 1.14
CA LYS A 523 6.09 -11.99 2.12
C LYS A 523 4.84 -11.22 1.62
N SER A 524 4.89 -10.54 0.46
CA SER A 524 3.71 -9.81 -0.05
C SER A 524 2.72 -10.76 -0.71
N GLU A 525 1.43 -10.63 -0.39
CA GLU A 525 0.33 -11.38 -1.04
C GLU A 525 -0.03 -10.88 -2.46
N ASP A 526 0.75 -9.91 -2.98
CA ASP A 526 0.53 -9.30 -4.29
C ASP A 526 0.85 -10.26 -5.45
N VAL A 527 0.01 -10.25 -6.49
CA VAL A 527 0.06 -11.19 -7.64
C VAL A 527 1.18 -10.89 -8.66
N VAL A 528 2.23 -10.19 -8.24
CA VAL A 528 3.29 -9.67 -9.13
C VAL A 528 4.69 -10.14 -8.74
N GLU A 529 5.43 -10.65 -9.72
CA GLU A 529 6.88 -10.87 -9.57
C GLU A 529 7.60 -9.54 -9.78
N THR A 530 8.49 -9.22 -8.86
CA THR A 530 9.21 -7.96 -8.79
C THR A 530 10.71 -8.16 -8.61
N GLN A 531 11.47 -7.21 -9.17
CA GLN A 531 12.92 -7.11 -9.04
C GLN A 531 13.34 -5.67 -8.74
N VAL A 532 14.19 -5.50 -7.74
CA VAL A 532 14.98 -4.28 -7.53
C VAL A 532 16.42 -4.59 -7.93
N ILE A 533 16.91 -3.92 -8.96
CA ILE A 533 18.26 -4.10 -9.51
C ILE A 533 19.06 -2.83 -9.24
N LEU A 534 20.17 -2.95 -8.53
CA LEU A 534 21.13 -1.88 -8.26
C LEU A 534 22.33 -2.04 -9.19
N GLN A 535 22.70 -0.96 -9.86
CA GLN A 535 23.77 -0.93 -10.87
C GLN A 535 24.56 0.37 -10.80
N TYR A 536 25.80 0.36 -11.29
CA TYR A 536 26.61 1.56 -11.44
C TYR A 536 27.41 1.58 -12.74
N MET A 537 27.82 2.77 -13.16
CA MET A 537 28.78 2.99 -14.25
C MET A 537 29.74 4.09 -13.81
N CYS A 538 31.04 3.92 -14.06
CA CYS A 538 32.10 4.87 -13.67
C CYS A 538 32.97 5.25 -14.87
N GLN A 539 33.59 6.44 -14.78
CA GLN A 539 34.63 6.93 -15.68
C GLN A 539 35.74 7.63 -14.87
N PRO A 540 37.02 7.50 -15.25
CA PRO A 540 38.10 8.24 -14.62
C PRO A 540 37.90 9.75 -14.73
N PHE A 541 38.03 10.46 -13.61
CA PHE A 541 37.90 11.91 -13.53
C PHE A 541 38.98 12.50 -12.58
N PRO A 542 40.27 12.49 -12.98
CA PRO A 542 41.39 12.79 -12.08
C PRO A 542 41.31 14.15 -11.37
N LYS A 543 40.68 15.15 -12.00
CA LYS A 543 40.53 16.50 -11.42
C LYS A 543 39.62 16.55 -10.19
N GLY A 544 38.72 15.59 -10.02
CA GLY A 544 37.78 15.50 -8.87
C GLY A 544 36.75 16.64 -8.75
N LYS A 545 36.88 17.74 -9.52
CA LYS A 545 36.04 18.93 -9.47
C LYS A 545 35.80 19.47 -10.88
N VAL A 546 34.66 20.14 -11.07
CA VAL A 546 34.31 20.86 -12.30
C VAL A 546 34.53 22.35 -12.08
N THR A 547 35.50 22.92 -12.77
CA THR A 547 35.85 24.35 -12.80
C THR A 547 35.31 25.02 -14.06
N ASP A 548 35.48 24.39 -15.23
CA ASP A 548 34.87 24.77 -16.50
C ASP A 548 34.51 23.50 -17.29
N ILE A 549 33.24 23.40 -17.71
CA ILE A 549 32.74 22.26 -18.46
C ILE A 549 33.44 22.08 -19.82
N ASN A 550 34.03 23.11 -20.40
CA ASN A 550 34.65 23.01 -21.72
C ASN A 550 36.04 22.35 -21.65
N SER A 551 36.82 22.64 -20.63
CA SER A 551 38.17 22.10 -20.40
C SER A 551 38.20 20.87 -19.47
N ASP A 552 37.24 20.70 -18.56
CA ASP A 552 37.22 19.55 -17.63
C ASP A 552 36.50 18.32 -18.18
N PHE A 553 35.51 18.50 -19.06
CA PHE A 553 34.74 17.39 -19.61
C PHE A 553 35.17 17.00 -21.02
N GLN A 554 35.32 15.70 -21.26
CA GLN A 554 35.27 15.13 -22.59
C GLN A 554 33.81 15.04 -23.07
N LEU A 555 33.59 14.80 -24.37
CA LEU A 555 32.23 14.76 -24.93
C LEU A 555 31.38 13.64 -24.34
N HIS A 556 31.98 12.47 -24.09
CA HIS A 556 31.35 11.30 -23.49
C HIS A 556 31.34 11.27 -21.95
N THR A 557 31.84 12.31 -21.27
CA THR A 557 31.88 12.34 -19.79
C THR A 557 30.47 12.30 -19.20
N ILE A 558 30.25 11.45 -18.19
CA ILE A 558 28.99 11.32 -17.44
C ILE A 558 28.59 12.66 -16.80
N ARG A 559 27.34 13.10 -16.96
CA ARG A 559 26.84 14.37 -16.40
C ARG A 559 25.30 14.43 -16.27
N ASN A 560 24.79 15.24 -15.34
CA ASN A 560 23.37 15.55 -15.22
C ASN A 560 22.94 16.67 -16.19
N GLY A 561 23.86 17.55 -16.54
CA GLY A 561 23.61 18.75 -17.35
C GLY A 561 23.21 19.95 -16.50
N GLY A 562 23.53 21.15 -17.00
CA GLY A 562 23.20 22.43 -16.39
C GLY A 562 21.84 23.01 -16.77
N ASN A 563 21.06 22.34 -17.64
CA ASN A 563 19.72 22.74 -18.02
C ASN A 563 18.83 21.53 -18.39
N ARG A 564 17.55 21.81 -18.68
CA ARG A 564 16.49 20.81 -18.88
C ARG A 564 16.35 20.28 -20.31
N LEU A 565 17.25 20.65 -21.24
CA LEU A 565 17.20 20.18 -22.63
C LEU A 565 17.88 18.81 -22.78
N THR A 566 17.29 17.92 -23.57
CA THR A 566 17.90 16.64 -23.93
C THR A 566 19.05 16.82 -24.92
N GLN A 567 20.01 15.90 -24.94
CA GLN A 567 21.01 15.86 -26.01
C GLN A 567 20.33 15.76 -27.38
N PRO A 568 20.84 16.46 -28.41
CA PRO A 568 20.40 16.25 -29.78
C PRO A 568 21.04 14.96 -30.31
N PHE A 569 20.39 14.32 -31.29
CA PHE A 569 20.94 13.14 -31.95
C PHE A 569 20.75 13.22 -33.46
N ASN A 570 21.82 12.93 -34.21
CA ASN A 570 21.80 12.74 -35.66
C ASN A 570 22.92 11.75 -36.03
N PRO A 571 22.62 10.57 -36.61
CA PRO A 571 23.64 9.56 -36.89
C PRO A 571 24.69 10.01 -37.92
N ASN A 572 24.37 11.00 -38.76
CA ASN A 572 25.23 11.43 -39.86
C ASN A 572 26.28 12.48 -39.49
N GLN A 573 26.27 12.98 -38.25
CA GLN A 573 27.18 14.03 -37.75
C GLN A 573 28.17 13.49 -36.70
N ALA A 574 29.39 14.02 -36.71
CA ALA A 574 30.40 13.73 -35.69
C ALA A 574 29.98 14.21 -34.29
N GLU A 575 30.43 13.49 -33.25
CA GLU A 575 30.06 13.74 -31.85
C GLU A 575 30.25 15.21 -31.43
N ASN A 576 31.38 15.83 -31.80
CA ASN A 576 31.74 17.19 -31.43
C ASN A 576 30.82 18.30 -32.00
N ARG A 577 30.04 18.00 -33.05
CA ARG A 577 29.04 18.94 -33.60
C ARG A 577 27.71 18.86 -32.83
N LEU A 578 27.33 17.64 -32.43
CA LEU A 578 26.08 17.33 -31.76
C LEU A 578 26.13 17.58 -30.26
N ILE A 579 27.01 16.88 -29.56
CA ILE A 579 26.94 16.72 -28.11
C ILE A 579 27.28 18.02 -27.42
N LYS A 580 26.39 18.44 -26.53
CA LYS A 580 26.51 19.70 -25.79
C LYS A 580 26.82 19.38 -24.33
N LYS A 581 27.95 19.91 -23.83
CA LYS A 581 28.48 19.59 -22.49
C LYS A 581 27.63 20.16 -21.34
N ASP A 582 26.68 21.04 -21.64
CA ASP A 582 25.70 21.64 -20.73
C ASP A 582 24.42 20.81 -20.54
N ARG A 583 24.27 19.67 -21.23
CA ARG A 583 23.06 18.81 -21.16
C ARG A 583 23.37 17.44 -20.57
N GLY A 584 22.37 16.81 -19.96
CA GLY A 584 22.52 15.48 -19.34
C GLY A 584 23.03 14.43 -20.32
N LEU A 585 23.94 13.58 -19.85
CA LEU A 585 24.53 12.48 -20.59
C LEU A 585 24.98 11.44 -19.56
N HIS A 586 24.16 10.41 -19.32
CA HIS A 586 24.58 9.27 -18.51
C HIS A 586 25.21 8.21 -19.42
N GLU A 587 24.59 7.89 -20.55
CA GLU A 587 25.13 6.97 -21.55
C GLU A 587 25.82 7.72 -22.71
N PRO A 588 27.04 7.32 -23.15
CA PRO A 588 27.74 7.99 -24.25
C PRO A 588 26.99 7.96 -25.59
N LYS A 589 27.20 8.98 -26.44
CA LYS A 589 26.56 9.04 -27.76
C LYS A 589 26.91 7.85 -28.65
N GLU A 590 28.15 7.38 -28.64
CA GLU A 590 28.55 6.23 -29.46
C GLU A 590 28.05 4.88 -28.89
N TYR A 591 27.69 4.80 -27.61
CA TYR A 591 26.93 3.67 -27.04
C TYR A 591 25.56 3.57 -27.69
N TYR A 592 24.78 4.64 -27.58
CA TYR A 592 23.47 4.75 -28.23
C TYR A 592 23.56 4.52 -29.75
N HIS A 593 24.61 5.06 -30.39
CA HIS A 593 24.79 4.96 -31.84
C HIS A 593 25.06 3.53 -32.33
N ALA A 594 25.83 2.74 -31.58
CA ALA A 594 25.99 1.32 -31.88
C ALA A 594 24.63 0.59 -31.82
N TYR A 595 23.79 0.90 -30.82
CA TYR A 595 22.51 0.23 -30.62
C TYR A 595 21.36 0.66 -31.53
N ILE A 596 21.41 1.85 -32.15
CA ILE A 596 20.48 2.16 -33.26
C ILE A 596 20.89 1.49 -34.59
N ARG A 597 22.15 1.06 -34.71
CA ARG A 597 22.68 0.35 -35.88
C ARG A 597 22.51 -1.16 -35.74
N ARG A 598 22.64 -1.66 -34.51
CA ARG A 598 22.39 -3.05 -34.12
C ARG A 598 20.91 -3.40 -34.27
N ASP A 599 20.63 -4.56 -34.84
CA ASP A 599 19.28 -5.14 -34.83
C ASP A 599 18.86 -5.44 -33.38
N ARG A 600 17.56 -5.28 -33.06
CA ARG A 600 17.00 -5.70 -31.77
C ARG A 600 17.06 -7.21 -31.62
N ASN A 601 17.04 -7.70 -30.38
CA ASN A 601 16.85 -9.13 -30.17
C ASN A 601 15.39 -9.51 -30.48
N LYS A 602 15.21 -10.13 -31.65
CA LYS A 602 13.90 -10.59 -32.15
C LYS A 602 13.31 -11.76 -31.33
N GLY A 603 14.08 -12.35 -30.41
CA GLY A 603 13.61 -13.31 -29.41
C GLY A 603 12.97 -12.67 -28.16
N LEU A 604 12.95 -11.35 -28.02
CA LEU A 604 12.31 -10.69 -26.87
C LEU A 604 10.80 -10.56 -27.03
N PHE A 605 10.05 -10.90 -25.98
CA PHE A 605 8.59 -10.73 -25.90
C PHE A 605 8.18 -9.27 -26.12
N THR A 606 7.31 -9.05 -27.11
CA THR A 606 6.70 -7.76 -27.48
C THR A 606 5.19 -7.75 -27.32
N ALA A 607 4.56 -8.88 -26.99
CA ALA A 607 3.13 -9.10 -27.23
C ALA A 607 2.79 -8.75 -28.70
N ASP A 608 1.60 -8.21 -28.93
CA ASP A 608 1.10 -7.75 -30.23
C ASP A 608 1.55 -6.33 -30.64
N GLN A 609 2.51 -5.72 -29.94
CA GLN A 609 2.97 -4.36 -30.27
C GLN A 609 3.76 -4.34 -31.58
N ASN A 610 3.17 -3.75 -32.63
CA ASN A 610 3.82 -3.50 -33.91
C ASN A 610 4.96 -2.48 -33.76
N LEU A 611 6.21 -2.96 -33.82
CA LEU A 611 7.40 -2.14 -33.73
C LEU A 611 7.71 -1.47 -35.08
N ASN A 612 7.83 -0.14 -35.10
CA ASN A 612 8.12 0.64 -36.31
C ASN A 612 9.60 0.65 -36.72
N GLY A 613 10.34 -0.41 -36.38
CA GLY A 613 11.75 -0.57 -36.74
C GLY A 613 12.44 -1.74 -36.05
N ASP A 614 13.58 -2.12 -36.62
CA ASP A 614 14.27 -3.38 -36.33
C ASP A 614 15.52 -3.22 -35.45
N SER A 615 15.81 -2.03 -34.92
CA SER A 615 17.00 -1.77 -34.06
C SER A 615 16.66 -1.73 -32.57
N ALA A 616 17.68 -1.82 -31.69
CA ALA A 616 17.52 -1.93 -30.23
C ALA A 616 16.92 -0.68 -29.53
N ILE A 617 16.49 0.35 -30.28
CA ILE A 617 15.65 1.43 -29.76
C ILE A 617 14.15 1.16 -29.86
N TYR A 618 13.74 0.20 -30.68
CA TYR A 618 12.36 -0.22 -30.82
C TYR A 618 12.09 -1.38 -29.85
N THR A 619 11.32 -1.07 -28.81
CA THR A 619 10.88 -2.01 -27.77
C THR A 619 9.37 -1.90 -27.59
N ARG A 620 8.75 -2.85 -26.90
CA ARG A 620 7.33 -2.81 -26.54
C ARG A 620 6.90 -1.49 -25.87
N GLN A 621 7.76 -0.90 -25.03
CA GLN A 621 7.51 0.40 -24.35
C GLN A 621 7.99 1.62 -25.16
N ASN A 622 8.58 1.42 -26.34
CA ASN A 622 9.05 2.48 -27.24
C ASN A 622 8.86 2.06 -28.71
N ALA A 623 7.67 1.56 -29.07
CA ALA A 623 7.40 0.96 -30.39
C ALA A 623 7.62 1.92 -31.57
N ASN A 624 7.57 3.23 -31.32
CA ASN A 624 7.82 4.29 -32.30
C ASN A 624 9.27 4.80 -32.33
N GLY A 625 10.15 4.35 -31.42
CA GLY A 625 11.54 4.85 -31.34
C GLY A 625 11.67 6.33 -30.90
N GLN A 626 10.61 6.93 -30.34
CA GLN A 626 10.51 8.38 -30.12
C GLN A 626 11.07 8.87 -28.77
N ARG A 627 11.37 7.97 -27.82
CA ARG A 627 11.98 8.32 -26.52
C ARG A 627 13.35 8.99 -26.73
N ARG A 628 13.64 10.03 -25.94
CA ARG A 628 14.81 10.91 -26.08
C ARG A 628 15.74 10.75 -24.86
N GLY A 629 17.04 10.92 -25.05
CA GLY A 629 18.01 10.97 -23.94
C GLY A 629 19.37 10.30 -24.17
N LEU A 630 19.59 9.64 -25.32
CA LEU A 630 20.74 8.75 -25.60
C LEU A 630 20.82 7.51 -24.69
N GLU A 631 19.73 7.20 -24.00
CA GLU A 631 19.51 5.95 -23.26
C GLU A 631 19.11 4.82 -24.23
N VAL A 632 19.72 3.64 -24.14
CA VAL A 632 19.34 2.46 -24.95
C VAL A 632 18.08 1.76 -24.39
N PRO A 633 16.92 1.81 -25.07
CA PRO A 633 15.65 1.26 -24.58
C PRO A 633 15.67 -0.24 -24.31
N GLU A 634 16.32 -1.06 -25.15
CA GLU A 634 16.35 -2.50 -24.92
C GLU A 634 17.12 -2.90 -23.65
N GLU A 635 18.21 -2.19 -23.32
CA GLU A 635 18.98 -2.39 -22.08
C GLU A 635 18.16 -2.01 -20.85
N ARG A 636 17.37 -0.94 -20.96
CA ARG A 636 16.46 -0.45 -19.91
C ARG A 636 15.25 -1.36 -19.70
N ASP A 637 14.60 -1.82 -20.76
CA ASP A 637 13.31 -2.52 -20.67
C ASP A 637 13.46 -4.01 -20.36
N TYR A 638 14.59 -4.64 -20.72
CA TYR A 638 14.80 -6.08 -20.57
C TYR A 638 16.01 -6.39 -19.67
N TYR A 639 15.79 -7.25 -18.67
CA TYR A 639 16.81 -7.70 -17.74
C TYR A 639 16.66 -9.21 -17.44
N PRO A 640 17.75 -10.02 -17.40
CA PRO A 640 19.14 -9.61 -17.66
C PRO A 640 19.37 -9.19 -19.12
N TYR A 641 20.29 -8.24 -19.34
CA TYR A 641 20.59 -7.76 -20.69
C TYR A 641 21.58 -8.69 -21.41
N TRP A 642 21.27 -9.04 -22.65
CA TRP A 642 22.00 -10.03 -23.45
C TRP A 642 23.19 -9.44 -24.20
N GLY A 643 23.17 -8.14 -24.51
CA GLY A 643 24.23 -7.42 -25.22
C GLY A 643 25.28 -6.80 -24.29
N PRO A 644 26.38 -6.24 -24.83
CA PRO A 644 27.31 -5.42 -24.07
C PRO A 644 26.64 -4.19 -23.44
N THR A 645 26.83 -3.98 -22.14
CA THR A 645 26.33 -2.81 -21.39
C THR A 645 27.47 -2.17 -20.60
N PRO A 646 27.51 -0.83 -20.44
CA PRO A 646 28.51 -0.17 -19.62
C PRO A 646 28.14 -0.18 -18.14
N TRP A 647 26.93 -0.61 -17.79
CA TRP A 647 26.45 -0.77 -16.42
C TRP A 647 27.00 -2.05 -15.78
N LYS A 648 27.37 -1.96 -14.51
CA LYS A 648 27.87 -3.05 -13.67
C LYS A 648 26.83 -3.32 -12.59
N ASP A 649 26.47 -4.59 -12.43
CA ASP A 649 25.51 -5.03 -11.44
C ASP A 649 26.11 -4.97 -10.02
N ILE A 650 25.29 -4.56 -9.04
CA ILE A 650 25.64 -4.55 -7.60
C ILE A 650 24.86 -5.64 -6.89
N ALA A 651 23.53 -5.56 -6.98
CA ALA A 651 22.61 -6.47 -6.30
C ALA A 651 21.31 -6.60 -7.10
N ILE A 652 20.80 -7.83 -7.19
CA ILE A 652 19.54 -8.19 -7.82
C ILE A 652 18.67 -8.79 -6.73
N MET A 653 17.77 -7.97 -6.21
CA MET A 653 16.80 -8.32 -5.18
C MET A 653 15.51 -8.80 -5.85
N VAL A 654 15.15 -10.06 -5.64
CA VAL A 654 14.00 -10.73 -6.28
C VAL A 654 12.88 -11.01 -5.29
N SER A 655 11.67 -11.25 -5.77
CA SER A 655 10.51 -11.62 -4.93
C SER A 655 10.32 -13.12 -4.76
N ASP A 656 10.76 -13.94 -5.72
CA ASP A 656 10.50 -15.38 -5.72
C ASP A 656 11.75 -16.24 -6.01
N ARG A 657 11.66 -17.53 -5.63
CA ARG A 657 12.76 -18.50 -5.73
C ARG A 657 13.06 -18.97 -7.16
N ALA A 658 12.08 -18.98 -8.07
CA ALA A 658 12.32 -19.38 -9.45
C ALA A 658 13.16 -18.31 -10.16
N THR A 659 12.80 -17.04 -9.97
CA THR A 659 13.57 -15.88 -10.45
C THR A 659 14.96 -15.83 -9.81
N GLU A 660 15.09 -16.10 -8.51
CA GLU A 660 16.38 -16.24 -7.82
C GLU A 660 17.29 -17.26 -8.52
N GLY A 661 16.75 -18.45 -8.84
CA GLY A 661 17.47 -19.52 -9.53
C GLY A 661 17.91 -19.14 -10.95
N VAL A 662 17.04 -18.46 -11.71
CA VAL A 662 17.36 -17.95 -13.05
C VAL A 662 18.49 -16.92 -13.00
N MET A 663 18.42 -15.98 -12.05
CA MET A 663 19.44 -14.94 -11.88
C MET A 663 20.77 -15.53 -11.42
N LYS A 664 20.78 -16.40 -10.41
CA LYS A 664 22.00 -17.10 -9.97
C LYS A 664 22.64 -17.91 -11.10
N LYS A 665 21.85 -18.62 -11.93
CA LYS A 665 22.36 -19.32 -13.11
C LYS A 665 22.97 -18.38 -14.15
N TYR A 666 22.40 -17.18 -14.34
CA TYR A 666 22.93 -16.18 -15.25
C TYR A 666 24.28 -15.60 -14.78
N PHE A 667 24.40 -15.18 -13.51
CA PHE A 667 25.64 -14.58 -12.99
C PHE A 667 26.76 -15.60 -12.73
N ASN A 668 26.42 -16.84 -12.38
CA ASN A 668 27.40 -17.93 -12.21
C ASN A 668 27.85 -18.54 -13.56
N SER A 669 27.32 -18.07 -14.69
CA SER A 669 27.79 -18.49 -16.02
C SER A 669 29.22 -18.01 -16.26
N PRO A 670 30.15 -18.87 -16.71
CA PRO A 670 31.51 -18.46 -17.07
C PRO A 670 31.55 -17.29 -18.07
N ASN A 671 30.53 -17.19 -18.92
CA ASN A 671 30.40 -16.20 -19.98
C ASN A 671 29.51 -15.00 -19.59
N TYR A 672 29.15 -14.81 -18.31
CA TYR A 672 28.30 -13.68 -17.86
C TYR A 672 28.81 -12.33 -18.40
N GLY A 673 30.13 -12.12 -18.31
CA GLY A 673 30.81 -10.91 -18.74
C GLY A 673 31.19 -10.85 -20.23
N ASP A 674 31.05 -11.95 -20.97
CA ASP A 674 31.46 -12.05 -22.38
C ASP A 674 30.28 -11.77 -23.31
N LYS A 675 30.40 -10.69 -24.08
CA LYS A 675 29.32 -10.19 -24.93
C LYS A 675 29.83 -9.98 -26.36
N GLY A 676 29.06 -10.42 -27.35
CA GLY A 676 29.47 -10.36 -28.75
C GLY A 676 28.98 -9.12 -29.51
N LEU A 677 29.81 -8.64 -30.42
CA LEU A 677 29.54 -7.56 -31.37
C LEU A 677 30.03 -7.91 -32.77
N CYS A 678 29.31 -7.48 -33.80
CA CYS A 678 29.77 -7.58 -35.17
C CYS A 678 30.43 -6.28 -35.62
N ILE A 679 31.70 -6.34 -36.05
CA ILE A 679 32.47 -5.19 -36.53
C ILE A 679 32.66 -5.30 -38.04
N VAL A 680 32.36 -4.26 -38.79
CA VAL A 680 32.52 -4.22 -40.27
C VAL A 680 33.34 -3.01 -40.71
N GLY A 681 34.08 -3.18 -41.81
CA GLY A 681 34.74 -2.08 -42.50
C GLY A 681 33.74 -1.17 -43.21
N ASN A 682 34.06 0.12 -43.31
CA ASN A 682 33.19 1.17 -43.87
C ASN A 682 32.72 0.89 -45.31
N ASN A 683 33.52 0.17 -46.10
CA ASN A 683 33.28 -0.08 -47.52
C ASN A 683 32.66 -1.47 -47.78
N GLN A 684 32.21 -2.20 -46.74
CA GLN A 684 31.56 -3.51 -46.94
C GLN A 684 30.25 -3.38 -47.75
N PRO A 685 30.04 -4.19 -48.81
CA PRO A 685 28.80 -4.16 -49.59
C PRO A 685 27.55 -4.40 -48.72
N GLY A 686 26.46 -3.68 -49.01
CA GLY A 686 25.20 -3.80 -48.27
C GLY A 686 25.18 -3.12 -46.89
N HIS A 687 26.29 -2.54 -46.43
CA HIS A 687 26.35 -1.85 -45.14
C HIS A 687 26.12 -0.34 -45.23
N LYS A 688 25.41 0.22 -44.23
CA LYS A 688 25.33 1.67 -44.04
C LYS A 688 26.72 2.19 -43.68
N PRO A 689 27.22 3.28 -44.31
CA PRO A 689 28.52 3.86 -44.00
C PRO A 689 28.78 4.03 -42.51
N CYS A 690 30.02 3.84 -42.10
CA CYS A 690 30.40 3.98 -40.70
C CYS A 690 30.27 5.44 -40.23
N PRO A 691 29.91 5.67 -38.96
CA PRO A 691 29.73 7.03 -38.45
C PRO A 691 30.95 7.92 -38.59
N ARG A 692 30.70 9.23 -38.75
CA ARG A 692 31.77 10.22 -38.90
C ARG A 692 32.44 10.51 -37.56
N ILE A 693 33.78 10.53 -37.57
CA ILE A 693 34.60 10.82 -36.39
C ILE A 693 35.29 12.20 -36.49
N PRO A 694 35.46 12.91 -35.37
CA PRO A 694 36.24 14.15 -35.33
C PRO A 694 37.75 13.88 -35.42
N PRO A 695 38.59 14.90 -35.71
CA PRO A 695 38.22 16.25 -36.14
C PRO A 695 37.89 16.34 -37.63
N ARG A 696 38.39 15.40 -38.44
CA ARG A 696 38.30 15.44 -39.92
C ARG A 696 36.88 15.20 -40.48
N ASN A 697 35.93 14.78 -39.64
CA ASN A 697 34.52 14.50 -40.01
C ASN A 697 34.41 13.51 -41.19
N ARG A 698 35.32 12.54 -41.25
CA ARG A 698 35.33 11.43 -42.21
C ARG A 698 34.69 10.19 -41.57
N PRO A 699 34.09 9.27 -42.34
CA PRO A 699 33.65 7.98 -41.80
C PRO A 699 34.79 7.26 -41.05
N SER A 700 34.47 6.61 -39.93
CA SER A 700 35.38 5.67 -39.27
C SER A 700 35.75 4.54 -40.23
N ALA A 701 36.97 3.99 -40.14
CA ALA A 701 37.39 2.85 -40.96
C ALA A 701 36.54 1.59 -40.66
N GLU A 702 36.18 1.39 -39.39
CA GLU A 702 35.33 0.31 -38.90
C GLU A 702 34.27 0.81 -37.92
N CYS A 703 33.19 0.05 -37.75
CA CYS A 703 32.13 0.34 -36.79
C CYS A 703 31.26 -0.89 -36.49
N VAL A 704 30.42 -0.78 -35.45
CA VAL A 704 29.39 -1.80 -35.14
C VAL A 704 28.37 -1.91 -36.28
N ALA A 705 28.14 -3.16 -36.71
CA ALA A 705 27.16 -3.58 -37.69
C ALA A 705 25.83 -3.99 -37.05
N LYS A 706 24.84 -4.33 -37.88
CA LYS A 706 23.51 -4.72 -37.41
C LYS A 706 23.46 -6.08 -36.73
N TYR A 707 24.34 -7.00 -37.11
CA TYR A 707 24.23 -8.42 -36.77
C TYR A 707 24.46 -8.73 -35.30
N ILE A 708 23.62 -9.64 -34.78
CA ILE A 708 23.57 -10.00 -33.35
C ILE A 708 24.07 -11.41 -33.05
N THR A 709 24.47 -12.17 -34.08
CA THR A 709 25.07 -13.51 -33.94
C THR A 709 26.37 -13.61 -34.74
N GLN A 710 27.27 -14.49 -34.33
CA GLN A 710 28.55 -14.75 -35.00
C GLN A 710 28.36 -15.14 -36.47
N ALA A 711 27.55 -16.17 -36.74
CA ALA A 711 27.32 -16.65 -38.11
C ALA A 711 26.80 -15.56 -39.05
N SER A 712 25.81 -14.76 -38.61
CA SER A 712 25.29 -13.64 -39.41
C SER A 712 26.29 -12.50 -39.61
N CYS A 713 27.26 -12.35 -38.71
CA CYS A 713 28.34 -11.38 -38.85
C CYS A 713 29.36 -11.83 -39.89
N GLU A 714 29.85 -13.06 -39.77
CA GLU A 714 30.87 -13.65 -40.63
C GLU A 714 30.37 -13.80 -42.07
N GLN A 715 29.12 -14.25 -42.26
CA GLN A 715 28.47 -14.33 -43.58
C GLN A 715 28.41 -12.98 -44.31
N ALA A 716 28.39 -11.87 -43.57
CA ALA A 716 28.36 -10.51 -44.10
C ALA A 716 29.74 -9.85 -44.19
N GLY A 717 30.83 -10.62 -44.09
CA GLY A 717 32.20 -10.10 -44.13
C GLY A 717 32.59 -9.27 -42.89
N GLY A 718 31.85 -9.42 -41.79
CA GLY A 718 32.16 -8.80 -40.51
C GLY A 718 33.00 -9.70 -39.59
N LYS A 719 33.76 -9.07 -38.69
CA LYS A 719 34.50 -9.74 -37.62
C LYS A 719 33.65 -9.80 -36.36
N TRP A 720 33.30 -11.00 -35.92
CA TRP A 720 32.69 -11.19 -34.60
C TRP A 720 33.75 -10.96 -33.51
N THR A 721 33.46 -10.02 -32.61
CA THR A 721 34.37 -9.62 -31.53
C THR A 721 33.67 -9.83 -30.18
N ILE A 722 34.27 -10.66 -29.33
CA ILE A 722 33.86 -10.84 -27.94
C ILE A 722 34.51 -9.76 -27.09
N VAL A 723 33.72 -9.06 -26.28
CA VAL A 723 34.16 -8.01 -25.37
C VAL A 723 33.74 -8.32 -23.94
N LYS A 724 34.60 -7.97 -22.98
CA LYS A 724 34.35 -8.06 -21.55
C LYS A 724 33.60 -6.83 -21.07
N THR A 725 32.46 -7.00 -20.40
CA THR A 725 31.71 -5.89 -19.78
C THR A 725 31.78 -5.85 -18.26
N ASN A 726 32.04 -6.99 -17.62
CA ASN A 726 32.13 -7.15 -16.16
C ASN A 726 33.52 -6.75 -15.60
N PHE A 727 34.07 -5.62 -16.05
CA PHE A 727 35.36 -5.09 -15.59
C PHE A 727 35.20 -3.65 -15.09
N LYS A 728 36.02 -3.25 -14.11
CA LYS A 728 36.01 -1.90 -13.50
C LYS A 728 36.89 -0.93 -14.30
N GLU A 729 38.11 -1.38 -14.63
CA GLU A 729 39.11 -0.61 -15.38
C GLU A 729 40.16 -1.54 -16.03
N LYS A 730 40.95 -0.99 -16.96
CA LYS A 730 42.12 -1.66 -17.53
C LYS A 730 43.24 -1.76 -16.49
N SER A 731 43.94 -2.89 -16.44
CA SER A 731 45.08 -3.09 -15.54
C SER A 731 46.26 -2.22 -15.98
N SER A 732 46.94 -1.60 -15.01
CA SER A 732 48.22 -0.91 -15.22
C SER A 732 49.44 -1.86 -15.11
N GLY A 733 49.22 -3.17 -14.98
CA GLY A 733 50.26 -4.18 -14.72
C GLY A 733 50.75 -4.22 -13.27
N ALA A 734 50.46 -3.21 -12.46
CA ALA A 734 50.79 -3.19 -11.04
C ALA A 734 49.87 -4.13 -10.24
N LYS A 735 50.38 -5.30 -9.83
CA LYS A 735 49.76 -6.14 -8.79
C LYS A 735 49.90 -5.45 -7.42
N SER A 736 49.08 -4.44 -7.17
CA SER A 736 49.12 -3.70 -5.90
C SER A 736 48.71 -4.56 -4.70
N CYS A 737 47.84 -5.57 -4.90
CA CYS A 737 47.15 -6.27 -3.82
C CYS A 737 46.75 -7.71 -4.17
N ALA A 738 46.71 -8.61 -3.19
CA ALA A 738 46.48 -10.05 -3.40
C ALA A 738 45.05 -10.41 -3.86
N ASN A 739 44.05 -9.63 -3.48
CA ASN A 739 42.63 -9.93 -3.72
C ASN A 739 42.10 -9.43 -5.09
N ILE A 740 42.93 -8.77 -5.91
CA ILE A 740 42.52 -8.24 -7.20
C ILE A 740 42.45 -9.38 -8.23
N LYS A 741 41.26 -9.64 -8.76
CA LYS A 741 41.07 -10.59 -9.87
C LYS A 741 41.21 -9.87 -11.20
N THR A 742 42.16 -10.29 -12.02
CA THR A 742 42.33 -9.82 -13.41
C THR A 742 41.88 -10.90 -14.40
N VAL A 743 41.35 -10.48 -15.54
CA VAL A 743 41.03 -11.35 -16.69
C VAL A 743 41.64 -10.76 -17.96
N LYS A 744 42.11 -11.61 -18.86
CA LYS A 744 42.53 -11.17 -20.19
C LYS A 744 41.32 -11.09 -21.13
N GLY A 745 41.22 -10.04 -21.94
CA GLY A 745 40.18 -9.91 -22.95
C GLY A 745 40.09 -8.51 -23.57
N VAL A 746 39.20 -8.34 -24.53
CA VAL A 746 38.95 -7.04 -25.17
C VAL A 746 38.02 -6.21 -24.28
N ALA A 747 38.46 -5.03 -23.83
CA ALA A 747 37.65 -4.14 -23.00
C ALA A 747 36.41 -3.61 -23.76
N TYR A 748 35.25 -3.58 -23.11
CA TYR A 748 34.09 -2.85 -23.65
C TYR A 748 34.15 -1.35 -23.33
N GLU A 749 34.45 -0.54 -24.34
CA GLU A 749 34.54 0.92 -24.22
C GLU A 749 33.32 1.61 -24.87
N PRO A 750 32.31 2.05 -24.09
CA PRO A 750 31.04 2.55 -24.61
C PRO A 750 31.15 3.88 -25.37
N HIS A 751 32.27 4.59 -25.24
CA HIS A 751 32.52 5.87 -25.91
C HIS A 751 33.17 5.71 -27.30
N LEU A 752 33.58 4.50 -27.69
CA LEU A 752 34.16 4.22 -28.99
C LEU A 752 33.10 3.73 -29.99
N ILE A 753 33.22 4.12 -31.26
CA ILE A 753 32.29 3.71 -32.33
C ILE A 753 32.49 2.26 -32.81
N THR A 754 33.69 1.72 -32.59
CA THR A 754 34.04 0.33 -32.93
C THR A 754 33.60 -0.64 -31.85
N GLN A 755 33.56 -0.22 -30.58
CA GLN A 755 33.18 -1.03 -29.41
C GLN A 755 33.90 -2.38 -29.19
N GLY A 756 34.89 -2.71 -30.02
CA GLY A 756 35.92 -3.74 -29.78
C GLY A 756 37.32 -3.13 -29.85
N THR A 757 37.52 -2.06 -29.07
CA THR A 757 38.69 -1.17 -28.81
C THR A 757 39.78 -0.89 -29.85
N GLY A 758 40.10 -1.77 -30.80
CA GLY A 758 41.27 -1.66 -31.68
C GLY A 758 42.61 -1.98 -30.99
N GLU A 759 42.68 -1.79 -29.67
CA GLU A 759 43.84 -2.06 -28.81
C GLU A 759 44.07 -3.57 -28.51
N GLY A 760 43.13 -4.44 -28.90
CA GLY A 760 43.26 -5.90 -28.76
C GLY A 760 42.94 -6.43 -27.35
N GLU A 761 43.50 -7.60 -27.01
CA GLU A 761 43.38 -8.18 -25.68
C GLU A 761 44.25 -7.43 -24.66
N GLN A 762 43.66 -7.16 -23.49
CA GLN A 762 44.30 -6.47 -22.37
C GLN A 762 44.01 -7.21 -21.06
N ASP A 763 44.84 -6.97 -20.04
CA ASP A 763 44.50 -7.37 -18.67
C ASP A 763 43.48 -6.38 -18.09
N LEU A 764 42.36 -6.88 -17.60
CA LEU A 764 41.23 -6.10 -17.10
C LEU A 764 40.96 -6.44 -15.63
N VAL A 765 40.72 -5.43 -14.80
CA VAL A 765 40.35 -5.60 -13.39
C VAL A 765 38.87 -5.95 -13.32
N LEU A 766 38.53 -7.15 -12.85
CA LEU A 766 37.14 -7.63 -12.82
C LEU A 766 36.26 -6.80 -11.87
N ALA A 767 34.98 -6.68 -12.24
CA ALA A 767 33.90 -6.26 -11.36
C ALA A 767 33.73 -7.27 -10.22
N ASP A 768 33.28 -6.79 -9.06
CA ASP A 768 32.83 -7.70 -8.00
C ASP A 768 31.54 -8.39 -8.50
N PRO A 769 31.35 -9.70 -8.27
CA PRO A 769 30.14 -10.39 -8.70
C PRO A 769 28.92 -9.83 -7.95
N PRO A 770 27.77 -9.64 -8.61
CA PRO A 770 26.60 -9.08 -7.96
C PRO A 770 25.94 -10.08 -7.01
N GLU A 771 25.31 -9.57 -5.96
CA GLU A 771 24.51 -10.39 -5.04
C GLU A 771 23.14 -10.70 -5.64
N VAL A 772 22.65 -11.94 -5.45
CA VAL A 772 21.27 -12.32 -5.77
C VAL A 772 20.58 -12.79 -4.49
N ILE A 773 19.65 -11.96 -4.01
CA ILE A 773 19.00 -12.06 -2.69
C ILE A 773 17.50 -11.77 -2.82
N TYR A 774 16.73 -12.00 -1.76
CA TYR A 774 15.32 -11.57 -1.71
C TYR A 774 15.21 -10.07 -1.46
N ALA A 775 14.23 -9.42 -2.09
CA ALA A 775 13.85 -8.05 -1.81
C ALA A 775 13.19 -7.92 -0.42
N PRO A 776 13.46 -6.85 0.35
CA PRO A 776 12.70 -6.53 1.55
C PRO A 776 11.21 -6.49 1.22
N SER A 777 10.37 -7.22 1.97
CA SER A 777 8.97 -7.36 1.56
C SER A 777 8.18 -6.10 1.87
N THR A 778 7.47 -5.52 0.89
CA THR A 778 6.67 -4.29 1.10
C THR A 778 5.25 -4.49 0.60
N VAL A 779 4.31 -3.70 1.13
CA VAL A 779 2.90 -3.69 0.72
C VAL A 779 2.65 -2.52 -0.25
N VAL A 780 1.73 -2.69 -1.21
CA VAL A 780 1.30 -1.62 -2.14
C VAL A 780 0.93 -0.33 -1.39
N ASN A 781 1.41 0.82 -1.88
CA ASN A 781 1.13 2.18 -1.40
C ASN A 781 1.52 2.51 0.06
N HIS A 782 2.33 1.68 0.75
CA HIS A 782 2.66 1.86 2.18
C HIS A 782 3.87 2.77 2.49
N ASN A 783 4.01 3.90 1.78
CA ASN A 783 5.09 4.90 1.99
C ASN A 783 6.53 4.34 1.98
N GLY A 784 6.75 3.14 1.43
CA GLY A 784 8.06 2.48 1.38
C GLY A 784 8.55 1.86 2.70
N MET A 785 7.69 1.70 3.71
CA MET A 785 8.01 0.78 4.81
C MET A 785 7.84 -0.66 4.34
N ASN A 786 8.78 -1.51 4.74
CA ASN A 786 8.70 -2.95 4.59
C ASN A 786 7.82 -3.57 5.70
N MET A 787 7.48 -4.84 5.53
CA MET A 787 6.63 -5.61 6.45
C MET A 787 7.30 -5.86 7.81
N ASP A 788 8.60 -5.57 7.92
CA ASP A 788 9.39 -5.63 9.15
C ASP A 788 9.45 -4.25 9.85
N GLY A 789 8.67 -3.26 9.38
CA GLY A 789 8.58 -1.91 9.97
C GLY A 789 9.78 -1.00 9.72
N LYS A 790 10.78 -1.46 8.94
CA LYS A 790 11.96 -0.70 8.52
C LYS A 790 11.73 -0.14 7.11
N PHE A 791 12.58 0.77 6.62
CA PHE A 791 12.57 1.14 5.21
C PHE A 791 13.36 0.13 4.38
N SER A 792 12.99 -0.03 3.10
CA SER A 792 13.76 -0.87 2.18
C SER A 792 15.15 -0.28 1.95
N SER A 793 16.18 -1.05 2.29
CA SER A 793 17.59 -0.65 2.15
C SER A 793 18.49 -1.79 1.69
N TYR A 794 19.68 -1.44 1.21
CA TYR A 794 20.76 -2.35 0.84
C TYR A 794 22.11 -1.71 1.17
N LYS A 795 23.04 -2.46 1.78
CA LYS A 795 24.38 -1.97 2.14
C LYS A 795 25.36 -2.27 1.01
N TRP A 796 25.75 -1.23 0.27
CA TRP A 796 26.69 -1.35 -0.84
C TRP A 796 28.14 -1.21 -0.37
N LYS A 797 28.96 -2.23 -0.61
CA LYS A 797 30.43 -2.16 -0.53
C LYS A 797 30.95 -1.41 -1.76
N ILE A 798 31.51 -0.21 -1.58
CA ILE A 798 32.01 0.60 -2.69
C ILE A 798 33.21 -0.11 -3.35
N PRO A 799 33.22 -0.29 -4.69
CA PRO A 799 34.29 -1.01 -5.38
C PRO A 799 35.66 -0.32 -5.26
N HIS A 800 36.71 -1.12 -5.12
CA HIS A 800 38.10 -0.66 -5.24
C HIS A 800 38.52 -0.52 -6.72
N PHE A 801 39.25 0.56 -7.05
CA PHE A 801 39.91 0.78 -8.35
C PHE A 801 41.44 0.89 -8.13
N PRO A 802 42.23 -0.13 -8.52
CA PRO A 802 43.69 -0.13 -8.40
C PRO A 802 44.42 1.11 -8.95
N SER A 803 43.88 1.80 -9.96
CA SER A 803 44.44 3.03 -10.51
C SER A 803 44.53 4.19 -9.52
N ASN A 804 43.82 4.11 -8.38
CA ASN A 804 43.66 5.19 -7.40
C ASN A 804 43.24 6.54 -8.03
N THR A 805 42.62 6.51 -9.21
CA THR A 805 42.09 7.70 -9.87
C THR A 805 40.66 7.95 -9.42
N ILE A 806 40.32 9.20 -9.06
CA ILE A 806 38.94 9.59 -8.72
C ILE A 806 38.01 9.18 -9.86
N GLN A 807 36.92 8.49 -9.56
CA GLN A 807 35.93 8.07 -10.55
C GLN A 807 34.68 8.95 -10.46
N ARG A 808 34.16 9.40 -11.60
CA ARG A 808 32.83 10.00 -11.72
C ARG A 808 31.86 8.92 -12.17
N CYS A 809 30.84 8.66 -11.37
CA CYS A 809 29.95 7.52 -11.57
C CYS A 809 28.47 7.93 -11.57
N VAL A 810 27.62 7.10 -12.21
CA VAL A 810 26.17 7.10 -12.00
C VAL A 810 25.82 5.83 -11.22
N LEU A 811 25.10 5.98 -10.10
CA LEU A 811 24.36 4.91 -9.45
C LEU A 811 22.95 4.87 -10.05
N ARG A 812 22.45 3.68 -10.39
CA ARG A 812 21.12 3.43 -10.96
C ARG A 812 20.38 2.38 -10.13
N ILE A 813 19.15 2.69 -9.74
CA ILE A 813 18.17 1.71 -9.23
C ILE A 813 17.12 1.48 -10.33
N ARG A 814 16.79 0.22 -10.55
CA ARG A 814 15.78 -0.26 -11.51
C ARG A 814 14.74 -1.08 -10.77
N TYR A 815 13.46 -0.78 -11.00
CA TYR A 815 12.34 -1.57 -10.51
C TYR A 815 11.59 -2.17 -11.70
N ASN A 816 11.48 -3.50 -11.73
CA ASN A 816 10.88 -4.26 -12.81
C ASN A 816 9.80 -5.19 -12.23
N ILE A 817 8.58 -5.15 -12.78
CA ILE A 817 7.39 -5.84 -12.26
C ILE A 817 6.77 -6.66 -13.38
N THR A 818 6.41 -7.93 -13.18
CA THR A 818 5.60 -8.70 -14.12
C THR A 818 4.42 -9.41 -13.43
N THR A 819 3.34 -9.65 -14.18
CA THR A 819 2.14 -10.35 -13.67
C THR A 819 2.22 -11.84 -13.95
N SER A 820 1.36 -12.63 -13.31
CA SER A 820 1.17 -14.05 -13.62
C SER A 820 0.76 -14.33 -15.07
N ASP A 821 0.07 -13.38 -15.72
CA ASP A 821 -0.41 -13.49 -17.11
C ASP A 821 0.71 -13.33 -18.14
N VAL A 822 1.79 -12.64 -17.76
CA VAL A 822 3.00 -12.41 -18.58
C VAL A 822 4.22 -12.81 -17.76
N PRO A 823 4.40 -14.11 -17.46
CA PRO A 823 5.47 -14.57 -16.59
C PRO A 823 6.83 -14.28 -17.23
N ARG A 824 7.86 -14.08 -16.40
CA ARG A 824 9.21 -13.64 -16.83
C ARG A 824 9.86 -14.54 -17.89
N ARG A 825 9.44 -15.80 -18.00
CA ARG A 825 9.89 -16.74 -19.04
C ARG A 825 9.40 -16.40 -20.46
N PHE A 826 8.41 -15.54 -20.63
CA PHE A 826 7.87 -15.20 -21.96
C PHE A 826 8.94 -14.60 -22.87
N ASP A 827 9.01 -15.13 -24.09
CA ASP A 827 9.89 -14.69 -25.16
C ASP A 827 9.07 -14.40 -26.44
N ALA A 828 9.71 -14.19 -27.59
CA ALA A 828 9.00 -13.87 -28.82
C ALA A 828 8.06 -14.97 -29.34
N SER A 829 8.24 -16.23 -28.92
CA SER A 829 7.29 -17.31 -29.24
C SER A 829 5.93 -17.12 -28.56
N ASN A 830 5.90 -16.38 -27.45
CA ASN A 830 4.69 -16.05 -26.70
C ASN A 830 3.99 -14.76 -27.18
N ASN A 831 4.47 -14.11 -28.24
CA ASN A 831 3.94 -12.81 -28.69
C ASN A 831 2.44 -12.85 -29.03
N ASP A 832 1.93 -13.97 -29.53
CA ASP A 832 0.52 -14.16 -29.84
C ASP A 832 -0.33 -14.59 -28.63
N ASP A 833 0.28 -15.01 -27.52
CA ASP A 833 -0.41 -15.51 -26.32
C ASP A 833 -1.21 -14.40 -25.59
N VAL A 834 -0.79 -13.13 -25.76
CA VAL A 834 -1.49 -11.97 -25.22
C VAL A 834 -1.56 -10.87 -26.26
N LYS A 835 -2.77 -10.39 -26.56
CA LYS A 835 -3.03 -9.33 -27.53
C LYS A 835 -3.68 -8.13 -26.85
N ASN A 836 -3.56 -6.95 -27.44
CA ASN A 836 -4.18 -5.72 -26.97
C ASN A 836 -5.69 -5.84 -27.18
N ASN A 837 -6.44 -5.54 -26.12
CA ASN A 837 -7.89 -5.71 -26.07
C ASN A 837 -8.41 -7.06 -26.64
N PRO A 838 -7.93 -8.19 -26.09
CA PRO A 838 -8.18 -9.51 -26.64
C PRO A 838 -9.63 -9.93 -26.41
N THR A 839 -10.16 -10.76 -27.31
CA THR A 839 -11.47 -11.39 -27.11
C THR A 839 -11.30 -12.72 -26.38
N THR A 840 -11.83 -12.80 -25.17
CA THR A 840 -12.05 -14.08 -24.47
C THR A 840 -13.45 -14.59 -24.75
N LEU A 841 -13.72 -15.86 -24.50
CA LEU A 841 -15.08 -16.38 -24.44
C LEU A 841 -15.62 -16.21 -23.02
N ALA A 842 -16.90 -15.82 -22.89
CA ALA A 842 -17.66 -16.07 -21.67
C ALA A 842 -17.71 -17.60 -21.41
N VAL A 843 -18.04 -18.07 -20.20
CA VAL A 843 -17.95 -19.52 -19.93
C VAL A 843 -18.97 -20.37 -20.72
N ASN A 844 -19.91 -19.72 -21.43
CA ASN A 844 -20.73 -20.37 -22.45
C ASN A 844 -19.96 -20.86 -23.70
N GLY A 845 -18.66 -20.55 -23.82
CA GLY A 845 -17.78 -21.00 -24.91
C GLY A 845 -18.11 -20.42 -26.29
N LYS A 846 -19.03 -19.44 -26.40
CA LYS A 846 -19.53 -18.89 -27.67
C LYS A 846 -19.50 -17.36 -27.73
N THR A 847 -19.89 -16.68 -26.65
CA THR A 847 -19.96 -15.21 -26.60
C THR A 847 -18.56 -14.63 -26.43
N LYS A 848 -18.09 -13.88 -27.43
CA LYS A 848 -16.80 -13.19 -27.39
C LYS A 848 -16.93 -11.89 -26.57
N LEU A 849 -16.25 -11.83 -25.44
CA LEU A 849 -16.11 -10.64 -24.58
C LEU A 849 -14.75 -9.99 -24.86
N GLN A 850 -14.72 -8.68 -25.09
CA GLN A 850 -13.47 -7.95 -25.22
C GLN A 850 -12.99 -7.48 -23.84
N LEU A 851 -11.79 -7.92 -23.44
CA LEU A 851 -11.11 -7.36 -22.27
C LEU A 851 -10.52 -6.01 -22.64
N ALA A 852 -10.64 -4.98 -21.79
CA ALA A 852 -9.86 -3.76 -21.91
C ALA A 852 -8.48 -4.02 -21.30
N LEU A 853 -7.52 -4.39 -22.16
CA LEU A 853 -6.23 -4.94 -21.74
C LEU A 853 -5.12 -4.35 -22.60
N ASN A 854 -4.45 -3.32 -22.06
CA ASN A 854 -3.34 -2.67 -22.73
C ASN A 854 -2.04 -3.50 -22.59
N THR A 855 -1.61 -4.14 -23.68
CA THR A 855 -0.37 -4.96 -23.69
C THR A 855 0.92 -4.17 -23.49
N ALA A 856 0.89 -2.83 -23.59
CA ALA A 856 2.03 -2.00 -23.20
C ALA A 856 2.15 -1.85 -21.66
N GLN A 857 1.07 -2.08 -20.91
CA GLN A 857 1.04 -2.01 -19.44
C GLN A 857 1.09 -3.40 -18.76
N LEU A 858 0.78 -4.47 -19.49
CA LEU A 858 0.69 -5.82 -18.93
C LEU A 858 2.07 -6.50 -18.82
N GLY A 859 2.57 -6.71 -17.61
CA GLY A 859 3.86 -7.35 -17.35
C GLY A 859 5.07 -6.50 -17.74
N ARG A 860 6.25 -6.81 -17.18
CA ARG A 860 7.52 -6.05 -17.29
C ARG A 860 7.35 -4.52 -17.26
N THR A 861 6.59 -4.00 -16.29
CA THR A 861 6.49 -2.57 -15.99
C THR A 861 7.77 -2.09 -15.33
N PHE A 862 8.31 -0.97 -15.80
CA PHE A 862 9.65 -0.52 -15.44
C PHE A 862 9.68 0.92 -14.90
N GLN A 863 10.47 1.16 -13.84
CA GLN A 863 10.93 2.49 -13.47
C GLN A 863 12.40 2.48 -13.04
N ASP A 864 13.14 3.53 -13.40
CA ASP A 864 14.52 3.78 -12.98
C ASP A 864 14.68 5.11 -12.25
N ARG A 865 15.71 5.20 -11.40
CA ARG A 865 16.22 6.47 -10.86
C ARG A 865 17.75 6.42 -10.86
N THR A 866 18.37 7.57 -11.11
CA THR A 866 19.83 7.71 -11.22
C THR A 866 20.36 8.85 -10.35
N GLN A 867 21.58 8.69 -9.84
CA GLN A 867 22.31 9.71 -9.07
C GLN A 867 23.77 9.74 -9.50
N VAL A 868 24.30 10.93 -9.82
CA VAL A 868 25.75 11.10 -10.06
C VAL A 868 26.49 11.22 -8.73
N ILE A 869 27.59 10.47 -8.60
CA ILE A 869 28.43 10.38 -7.40
C ILE A 869 29.92 10.40 -7.80
N TYR A 870 30.79 10.67 -6.83
CA TYR A 870 32.24 10.54 -6.96
C TYR A 870 32.76 9.42 -6.05
N LEU A 871 33.66 8.59 -6.57
CA LEU A 871 34.43 7.63 -5.77
C LEU A 871 35.88 8.13 -5.67
N LYS A 872 36.33 8.43 -4.45
CA LYS A 872 37.68 8.93 -4.15
C LYS A 872 38.62 7.79 -3.72
N PRO A 873 39.89 7.80 -4.12
CA PRO A 873 40.88 6.83 -3.64
C PRO A 873 41.17 7.04 -2.14
N ARG A 874 41.64 5.99 -1.47
CA ARG A 874 42.12 6.08 -0.08
C ARG A 874 43.54 6.64 0.04
N SER A 875 44.20 6.96 -1.08
CA SER A 875 45.57 7.48 -1.10
C SER A 875 45.73 8.83 -0.37
N SER A 876 44.67 9.64 -0.32
CA SER A 876 44.62 10.90 0.43
C SER A 876 44.43 10.75 1.94
N LEU A 877 44.14 9.55 2.44
CA LEU A 877 44.00 9.30 3.87
C LEU A 877 45.37 9.08 4.53
N PRO A 878 45.57 9.53 5.79
CA PRO A 878 46.76 9.20 6.57
C PRO A 878 47.00 7.70 6.62
N GLN A 879 48.27 7.26 6.56
CA GLN A 879 48.65 5.85 6.43
C GLN A 879 47.93 4.91 7.42
N ARG A 880 47.79 5.35 8.68
CA ARG A 880 47.09 4.63 9.76
C ARG A 880 45.60 4.32 9.50
N PHE A 881 44.94 5.03 8.59
CA PHE A 881 43.51 4.90 8.30
C PHE A 881 43.19 4.32 6.92
N LYS A 882 44.19 4.08 6.06
CA LYS A 882 43.97 3.50 4.72
C LYS A 882 43.25 2.15 4.77
N ASN A 883 43.47 1.39 5.85
CA ASN A 883 42.88 0.06 6.07
C ASN A 883 41.68 0.05 7.03
N SER A 884 41.22 1.20 7.55
CA SER A 884 40.03 1.28 8.42
C SER A 884 38.74 0.98 7.65
N LYS A 885 37.70 0.51 8.34
CA LYS A 885 36.33 0.50 7.79
C LYS A 885 35.81 1.92 7.71
N ILE A 886 35.15 2.28 6.62
CA ILE A 886 34.58 3.61 6.40
C ILE A 886 33.07 3.47 6.24
N PHE A 887 32.30 4.19 7.05
CA PHE A 887 30.84 4.21 7.01
C PHE A 887 30.33 5.62 6.70
N TYR A 888 29.31 5.69 5.85
CA TYR A 888 28.67 6.95 5.49
C TYR A 888 27.31 7.13 6.15
N ILE A 889 27.03 8.35 6.61
CA ILE A 889 25.73 8.80 7.07
C ILE A 889 25.22 9.88 6.12
N GLY A 890 24.19 9.53 5.37
CA GLY A 890 23.50 10.38 4.40
C GLY A 890 22.44 11.27 5.05
N GLY A 891 22.29 12.49 4.56
CA GLY A 891 21.03 13.23 4.67
C GLY A 891 20.05 12.79 3.58
N MET A 892 18.83 12.41 3.96
CA MET A 892 17.76 11.99 3.04
C MET A 892 16.48 12.81 3.26
N GLY A 893 15.53 12.70 2.32
CA GLY A 893 14.23 13.37 2.41
C GLY A 893 14.21 14.78 1.79
N LYS A 894 13.01 15.36 1.73
CA LYS A 894 12.68 16.58 1.00
C LYS A 894 11.91 17.53 1.91
N ARG A 895 12.06 18.84 1.69
CA ARG A 895 11.24 19.83 2.37
C ARG A 895 9.75 19.65 2.11
N GLY A 896 8.97 19.64 3.19
CA GLY A 896 7.51 19.58 3.17
C GLY A 896 7.01 18.95 4.46
N ASN A 897 5.70 19.01 4.69
CA ASN A 897 5.06 17.98 5.50
C ASN A 897 4.94 16.67 4.68
N ILE A 898 4.62 15.55 5.35
CA ILE A 898 4.49 14.22 4.74
C ILE A 898 3.64 14.21 3.47
N VAL A 899 2.63 15.07 3.40
CA VAL A 899 1.70 15.14 2.26
C VAL A 899 2.26 15.97 1.09
N GLN A 900 3.18 16.89 1.35
CA GLN A 900 3.92 17.67 0.34
C GLN A 900 5.20 16.96 -0.14
N ALA A 901 5.72 16.02 0.67
CA ALA A 901 6.86 15.18 0.31
C ALA A 901 6.43 13.95 -0.51
N TYR A 902 5.25 13.38 -0.23
CA TYR A 902 4.73 12.16 -0.85
C TYR A 902 4.84 12.16 -2.39
N PRO A 903 5.24 11.04 -3.04
CA PRO A 903 5.64 9.74 -2.45
C PRO A 903 7.11 9.66 -2.00
N ALA A 904 7.84 10.78 -1.98
CA ALA A 904 9.11 10.87 -1.29
C ALA A 904 8.89 11.17 0.22
N MET A 905 9.98 11.22 0.98
CA MET A 905 9.95 11.37 2.44
C MET A 905 10.31 12.78 2.93
N GLU A 906 9.85 13.15 4.14
CA GLU A 906 10.38 14.27 4.94
C GLU A 906 11.85 14.00 5.36
N TYR A 907 12.60 15.02 5.81
CA TYR A 907 14.04 14.82 6.10
C TYR A 907 14.34 13.87 7.26
N ARG A 908 15.33 13.00 7.03
CA ARG A 908 15.93 12.04 7.98
C ARG A 908 17.42 11.88 7.71
N PHE A 909 18.13 11.22 8.63
CA PHE A 909 19.47 10.68 8.38
C PHE A 909 19.36 9.19 8.00
N THR A 910 20.31 8.68 7.23
CA THR A 910 20.43 7.25 6.92
C THR A 910 21.89 6.79 6.96
N PRO A 911 22.25 5.76 7.74
CA PRO A 911 21.43 5.13 8.78
C PRO A 911 21.02 6.12 9.89
N GLU A 912 19.86 5.91 10.50
CA GLU A 912 19.47 6.64 11.73
C GLU A 912 20.25 6.17 12.97
N ARG A 913 20.71 4.91 12.96
CA ARG A 913 21.43 4.28 14.07
C ARG A 913 22.59 3.49 13.52
N ILE A 914 23.79 3.72 14.02
CA ILE A 914 24.98 2.96 13.64
C ILE A 914 25.83 2.65 14.87
N THR A 915 26.39 1.43 14.91
CA THR A 915 27.35 1.00 15.93
C THR A 915 28.68 0.76 15.25
N VAL A 916 29.74 1.44 15.71
CA VAL A 916 31.10 1.31 15.16
C VAL A 916 32.14 1.28 16.29
N SER A 917 33.36 0.84 15.98
CA SER A 917 34.49 0.86 16.92
C SER A 917 35.26 2.18 16.87
N ARG A 918 36.17 2.40 17.83
CA ARG A 918 37.10 3.55 17.84
C ARG A 918 38.09 3.59 16.68
N ASN A 919 38.21 2.51 15.91
CA ASN A 919 39.15 2.39 14.78
C ASN A 919 38.48 2.61 13.41
N ASP A 920 37.16 2.66 13.41
CA ASP A 920 36.34 2.88 12.21
C ASP A 920 36.18 4.38 11.93
N VAL A 921 36.03 4.70 10.66
CA VAL A 921 35.91 6.07 10.16
C VAL A 921 34.45 6.34 9.79
N LEU A 922 33.94 7.49 10.21
CA LEU A 922 32.62 8.00 9.92
C LEU A 922 32.73 9.21 8.98
N CYS A 923 31.86 9.24 7.99
CA CYS A 923 31.73 10.34 7.04
C CYS A 923 30.26 10.78 7.00
N PHE A 924 30.00 12.09 7.10
CA PHE A 924 28.70 12.64 6.70
C PHE A 924 28.75 13.04 5.22
N ALA A 925 27.62 12.92 4.51
CA ALA A 925 27.45 13.54 3.21
C ALA A 925 25.96 13.86 2.98
N TRP A 926 25.62 14.99 2.38
CA TRP A 926 24.22 15.30 2.05
C TRP A 926 24.08 16.09 0.75
N SER A 927 23.04 15.74 0.00
CA SER A 927 22.69 16.36 -1.28
C SER A 927 21.30 17.01 -1.15
N GLY A 928 21.27 18.34 -1.07
CA GLY A 928 20.06 19.16 -1.06
C GLY A 928 20.04 20.15 -2.22
N SER A 929 18.86 20.66 -2.57
CA SER A 929 18.69 21.53 -3.74
C SER A 929 18.02 22.87 -3.44
N ASN A 930 18.29 23.86 -4.30
CA ASN A 930 17.60 25.14 -4.31
C ASN A 930 16.40 25.19 -5.29
N ASN A 931 16.09 24.10 -6.01
CA ASN A 931 15.02 24.07 -7.02
C ASN A 931 13.82 23.18 -6.66
N ASN A 932 13.42 23.16 -5.38
CA ASN A 932 12.25 22.39 -4.96
C ASN A 932 10.91 23.08 -5.28
N PRO A 933 9.81 22.31 -5.32
CA PRO A 933 8.45 22.87 -5.26
C PRO A 933 8.27 23.78 -4.04
N ASN A 934 7.29 24.68 -4.11
CA ASN A 934 7.02 25.65 -3.04
C ASN A 934 6.26 25.01 -1.86
N ASN A 935 6.98 24.17 -1.11
CA ASN A 935 6.47 23.39 0.02
C ASN A 935 6.58 24.18 1.35
N ALA A 936 5.76 23.83 2.34
CA ALA A 936 5.89 24.36 3.69
C ALA A 936 7.18 23.82 4.34
N GLY A 937 7.76 24.58 5.27
CA GLY A 937 9.04 24.26 5.91
C GLY A 937 9.76 25.53 6.35
N GLU A 938 10.76 25.42 7.22
CA GLU A 938 11.48 26.59 7.75
C GLU A 938 12.45 27.24 6.75
N GLY A 939 12.63 28.56 6.89
CA GLY A 939 13.54 29.37 6.07
C GLY A 939 13.16 29.51 4.58
N GLN A 940 14.14 29.91 3.77
CA GLN A 940 13.94 30.42 2.39
C GLN A 940 13.27 29.38 1.49
N ALA A 941 12.12 29.71 0.89
CA ALA A 941 11.33 28.81 0.05
C ALA A 941 12.16 28.09 -1.05
N ARG A 942 11.73 26.87 -1.42
CA ARG A 942 12.36 25.97 -2.42
C ARG A 942 13.77 25.44 -2.08
N SER A 943 14.37 25.88 -0.97
CA SER A 943 15.67 25.39 -0.51
C SER A 943 15.55 24.16 0.40
N ASP A 944 16.50 23.22 0.23
CA ASP A 944 16.85 22.21 1.20
C ASP A 944 18.14 22.59 1.94
N ARG A 945 18.19 22.42 3.26
CA ARG A 945 19.35 22.72 4.11
C ARG A 945 19.46 21.70 5.25
N THR A 946 20.66 21.19 5.46
CA THR A 946 20.99 20.17 6.46
C THR A 946 22.24 20.59 7.22
N ASN A 947 22.28 20.26 8.50
CA ASN A 947 23.45 20.37 9.38
C ASN A 947 23.42 19.24 10.40
N VAL A 948 24.47 19.11 11.21
CA VAL A 948 24.59 18.10 12.26
C VAL A 948 24.91 18.81 13.58
N CYS A 949 23.94 18.82 14.49
CA CYS A 949 24.04 19.42 15.83
C CYS A 949 24.05 18.31 16.89
N TRP A 950 25.13 18.18 17.66
CA TRP A 950 25.26 17.13 18.69
C TRP A 950 24.48 17.47 19.97
N VAL A 951 23.64 16.52 20.41
CA VAL A 951 22.68 16.68 21.51
C VAL A 951 23.20 15.98 22.77
N LYS A 952 23.66 16.77 23.75
CA LYS A 952 24.20 16.26 25.02
C LYS A 952 23.09 15.76 25.97
N GLU A 953 21.90 16.33 25.85
CA GLU A 953 20.70 15.97 26.61
C GLU A 953 20.08 14.62 26.16
N GLY A 954 20.72 13.92 25.21
CA GLY A 954 20.32 12.58 24.75
C GLY A 954 19.32 12.59 23.58
N CYS A 955 19.15 11.41 22.96
CA CYS A 955 18.42 11.20 21.70
C CYS A 955 16.90 11.46 21.77
N GLN A 956 16.38 11.87 22.94
CA GLN A 956 14.99 12.26 23.16
C GLN A 956 14.80 13.79 23.20
N SER A 957 15.87 14.58 23.37
CA SER A 957 15.78 16.04 23.38
C SER A 957 15.61 16.60 21.97
N LEU A 958 14.54 17.38 21.78
CA LEU A 958 14.27 18.15 20.56
C LEU A 958 14.66 19.63 20.69
N LYS A 959 15.19 20.02 21.86
CA LYS A 959 15.51 21.40 22.25
C LYS A 959 16.83 21.45 23.03
N PRO A 960 17.97 21.04 22.43
CA PRO A 960 19.28 21.22 23.07
C PRO A 960 19.50 22.71 23.36
N LYS A 961 20.05 23.05 24.52
CA LYS A 961 20.35 24.47 24.85
C LYS A 961 21.45 25.04 23.95
N ALA A 962 22.38 24.19 23.52
CA ALA A 962 23.40 24.47 22.52
C ALA A 962 23.82 23.16 21.84
N CYS A 963 24.28 23.22 20.59
CA CYS A 963 24.99 22.10 19.98
C CYS A 963 26.31 21.89 20.73
N THR A 964 26.69 20.63 20.97
CA THR A 964 27.94 20.29 21.66
C THR A 964 29.03 19.83 20.71
N SER A 965 30.28 19.80 21.18
CA SER A 965 31.41 19.24 20.42
C SER A 965 31.58 17.76 20.73
N LEU A 966 31.76 16.96 19.69
CA LEU A 966 32.07 15.55 19.76
C LEU A 966 33.59 15.32 19.96
N PRO A 967 34.04 14.37 20.80
CA PRO A 967 35.45 14.01 20.97
C PRO A 967 35.96 13.20 19.76
N LEU A 968 36.10 13.88 18.63
CA LEU A 968 36.52 13.30 17.36
C LEU A 968 38.00 13.55 17.04
N GLU A 969 38.56 12.69 16.19
CA GLU A 969 39.81 12.94 15.47
C GLU A 969 39.51 13.06 13.98
N VAL A 970 40.01 14.12 13.35
CA VAL A 970 39.85 14.36 11.91
C VAL A 970 40.70 13.35 11.13
N VAL A 971 40.10 12.69 10.14
CA VAL A 971 40.72 11.61 9.36
C VAL A 971 41.04 12.08 7.94
N GLU A 972 40.12 12.80 7.29
CA GLU A 972 40.32 13.44 5.99
C GLU A 972 40.63 14.93 6.18
N GLN A 973 41.55 15.51 5.40
CA GLN A 973 41.91 16.93 5.47
C GLN A 973 42.33 17.42 6.87
N ALA A 974 43.02 16.57 7.63
CA ALA A 974 43.53 16.85 8.98
C ALA A 974 44.58 17.98 9.03
N ASP A 975 45.13 18.37 7.87
CA ASP A 975 45.97 19.55 7.65
C ASP A 975 45.17 20.88 7.70
N LYS A 976 43.87 20.83 7.41
CA LYS A 976 42.99 22.01 7.31
C LYS A 976 41.99 22.12 8.47
N PHE A 977 41.54 20.98 8.99
CA PHE A 977 40.53 20.90 10.03
C PHE A 977 41.11 20.36 11.34
N SER A 978 41.00 21.15 12.41
CA SER A 978 41.05 20.64 13.78
C SER A 978 39.71 20.00 14.17
N ALA A 979 39.68 19.29 15.30
CA ALA A 979 38.45 18.69 15.81
C ALA A 979 37.34 19.73 16.06
N ASP A 980 37.69 20.90 16.60
CA ASP A 980 36.75 22.00 16.84
C ASP A 980 36.23 22.61 15.53
N LYS A 981 37.13 22.86 14.56
CA LYS A 981 36.74 23.35 13.23
C LYS A 981 35.80 22.39 12.52
N LEU A 982 36.00 21.07 12.63
CA LEU A 982 35.10 20.10 12.00
C LEU A 982 33.74 20.01 12.71
N ASN A 983 33.70 20.01 14.05
CA ASN A 983 32.46 20.07 14.82
C ASN A 983 31.63 21.31 14.45
N LEU A 984 32.29 22.47 14.37
CA LEU A 984 31.69 23.73 13.93
C LEU A 984 31.20 23.65 12.48
N HIS A 985 32.01 23.18 11.53
CA HIS A 985 31.63 23.06 10.11
C HIS A 985 30.41 22.15 9.90
N LEU A 986 30.28 21.09 10.70
CA LEU A 986 29.11 20.22 10.75
C LEU A 986 27.87 20.94 11.35
N ASN A 987 28.06 21.71 12.43
CA ASN A 987 27.01 22.53 13.05
C ASN A 987 26.49 23.64 12.10
N THR A 988 27.37 24.28 11.33
CA THR A 988 27.01 25.37 10.39
C THR A 988 26.41 24.90 9.06
N GLY A 989 26.31 23.58 8.84
CA GLY A 989 25.88 23.03 7.55
C GLY A 989 26.85 23.38 6.41
N CYS A 990 28.14 23.44 6.73
CA CYS A 990 29.22 23.86 5.83
C CYS A 990 29.17 25.33 5.38
N GLY A 991 28.39 26.19 6.05
CA GLY A 991 28.44 27.65 5.89
C GLY A 991 29.59 28.30 6.68
N ASP A 992 29.96 29.52 6.29
CA ASP A 992 30.89 30.38 7.03
C ASP A 992 30.21 30.90 8.31
N GLU A 993 30.82 30.62 9.46
CA GLU A 993 30.31 30.99 10.78
C GLU A 993 30.13 32.50 10.95
N ASN A 994 31.03 33.31 10.38
CA ASN A 994 31.13 34.75 10.64
C ASN A 994 29.96 35.55 10.06
N ASN A 995 29.20 34.93 9.15
CA ASN A 995 28.06 35.52 8.47
C ASN A 995 26.85 34.57 8.45
N LEU A 996 26.86 33.50 9.27
CA LEU A 996 25.80 32.49 9.23
C LEU A 996 24.52 33.03 9.88
N GLN A 997 23.42 33.01 9.15
CA GLN A 997 22.12 33.38 9.71
C GLN A 997 21.41 32.14 10.31
N ALA A 998 20.64 32.33 11.39
CA ALA A 998 20.11 31.24 12.22
C ALA A 998 19.29 30.16 11.48
N GLN A 999 18.64 30.50 10.37
CA GLN A 999 17.93 29.55 9.50
C GLN A 999 18.81 28.92 8.40
N LEU A 1000 20.14 29.05 8.39
CA LEU A 1000 21.06 28.43 7.42
C LEU A 1000 20.74 28.68 5.92
N ASN A 1001 19.89 29.64 5.56
CA ASN A 1001 19.51 29.88 4.15
C ASN A 1001 20.74 30.21 3.30
N ASN A 1002 21.74 30.90 3.89
CA ASN A 1002 23.00 31.25 3.26
C ASN A 1002 24.11 30.17 3.35
N ALA A 1003 23.87 29.06 4.04
CA ALA A 1003 24.69 27.85 3.93
C ALA A 1003 24.44 27.16 2.57
N PRO A 1004 25.37 26.32 2.06
CA PRO A 1004 25.13 25.55 0.84
C PRO A 1004 24.02 24.51 1.01
N ALA A 1005 23.38 24.09 -0.09
CA ALA A 1005 22.32 23.08 -0.05
C ALA A 1005 22.87 21.64 0.11
N SER A 1006 24.06 21.39 -0.43
CA SER A 1006 24.77 20.11 -0.38
C SER A 1006 26.16 20.28 0.25
N CYS A 1007 26.67 19.23 0.90
CA CYS A 1007 28.04 19.21 1.42
C CYS A 1007 28.63 17.80 1.52
N ASN A 1008 29.94 17.71 1.27
CA ASN A 1008 30.80 16.57 1.55
C ASN A 1008 31.82 16.96 2.64
N PRO A 1009 31.43 17.03 3.94
CA PRO A 1009 32.34 17.39 5.02
C PRO A 1009 33.43 16.33 5.24
N PRO A 1010 34.60 16.70 5.80
CA PRO A 1010 35.68 15.76 6.07
C PRO A 1010 35.29 14.60 6.99
N CYS A 1011 35.74 13.39 6.65
CA CYS A 1011 35.59 12.21 7.50
C CYS A 1011 36.41 12.30 8.80
N PHE A 1012 35.93 11.63 9.85
CA PHE A 1012 36.51 11.60 11.20
C PHE A 1012 36.33 10.24 11.87
N ARG A 1013 36.91 10.04 13.06
CA ARG A 1013 36.57 8.93 13.96
C ARG A 1013 36.25 9.46 15.35
N ILE A 1014 35.46 8.73 16.13
CA ILE A 1014 35.15 9.10 17.51
C ILE A 1014 36.14 8.41 18.46
N THR A 1015 36.81 9.19 19.30
CA THR A 1015 37.94 8.72 20.12
C THR A 1015 37.52 8.10 21.45
N LYS A 1016 36.33 8.47 21.96
CA LYS A 1016 35.78 8.01 23.24
C LYS A 1016 34.59 7.06 23.01
N PRO A 1017 34.50 5.94 23.74
CA PRO A 1017 33.31 5.08 23.75
C PRO A 1017 32.09 5.81 24.31
N GLY A 1018 30.90 5.38 23.91
CA GLY A 1018 29.63 5.93 24.37
C GLY A 1018 28.60 6.11 23.26
N THR A 1019 27.41 6.58 23.64
CA THR A 1019 26.30 6.85 22.73
C THR A 1019 26.20 8.35 22.45
N TYR A 1020 26.27 8.73 21.18
CA TYR A 1020 26.27 10.10 20.70
C TYR A 1020 25.04 10.37 19.83
N CYS A 1021 24.27 11.38 20.21
CA CYS A 1021 23.03 11.76 19.54
C CYS A 1021 23.25 13.05 18.75
N TYR A 1022 22.68 13.15 17.55
CA TYR A 1022 22.78 14.35 16.72
C TYR A 1022 21.47 14.63 16.00
N MET A 1023 21.23 15.88 15.63
CA MET A 1023 20.02 16.32 14.95
C MET A 1023 20.28 17.36 13.86
N GLY A 1024 19.38 17.45 12.88
CA GLY A 1024 19.31 18.62 11.99
C GLY A 1024 18.48 19.73 12.63
N THR A 1025 19.03 20.93 12.78
CA THR A 1025 18.32 22.05 13.46
C THR A 1025 17.16 22.63 12.63
N ARG A 1026 17.09 22.28 11.34
CA ARG A 1026 16.17 22.86 10.35
C ARG A 1026 14.80 22.19 10.23
N ASN A 1027 14.60 20.99 10.79
CA ASN A 1027 13.44 20.15 10.45
C ASN A 1027 12.38 19.96 11.56
N ASN A 1028 12.54 20.55 12.75
CA ASN A 1028 11.67 20.26 13.89
C ASN A 1028 10.36 21.10 13.96
N ASN A 1029 10.12 22.06 13.05
CA ASN A 1029 9.00 23.02 13.20
C ASN A 1029 7.64 22.55 12.65
N PHE A 1030 7.57 21.40 11.95
CA PHE A 1030 6.37 20.99 11.21
C PHE A 1030 5.72 19.68 11.68
N SER A 1031 6.26 19.02 12.71
CA SER A 1031 5.67 17.81 13.27
C SER A 1031 6.23 17.46 14.66
N ASN A 1032 5.57 16.52 15.33
CA ASN A 1032 6.05 15.83 16.54
C ASN A 1032 7.13 14.76 16.23
N ARG A 1033 7.91 14.91 15.15
CA ARG A 1033 8.83 13.89 14.63
C ARG A 1033 10.27 14.37 14.73
N ARG A 1034 11.18 13.44 15.00
CA ARG A 1034 12.61 13.73 15.20
C ARG A 1034 13.39 13.58 13.88
N HIS A 1035 14.21 14.57 13.54
CA HIS A 1035 15.34 14.39 12.61
C HIS A 1035 16.61 14.16 13.45
N ILE A 1036 16.65 13.01 14.15
CA ILE A 1036 17.73 12.61 15.07
C ILE A 1036 18.38 11.33 14.56
N GLY A 1037 19.70 11.28 14.59
CA GLY A 1037 20.48 10.05 14.48
C GLY A 1037 21.29 9.74 15.74
N GLN A 1038 21.80 8.52 15.82
CA GLN A 1038 22.54 7.97 16.96
C GLN A 1038 23.76 7.16 16.47
N ILE A 1039 24.93 7.50 17.00
CA ILE A 1039 26.17 6.72 16.82
C ILE A 1039 26.54 6.10 18.17
N THR A 1040 26.73 4.78 18.19
CA THR A 1040 27.19 4.03 19.36
C THR A 1040 28.63 3.60 19.14
N ILE A 1041 29.55 4.03 20.02
CA ILE A 1041 30.97 3.69 19.93
C ILE A 1041 31.31 2.65 20.98
N ILE A 1042 31.68 1.46 20.51
CA ILE A 1042 32.09 0.34 21.36
C ILE A 1042 33.62 0.28 21.51
N LEU A 1043 34.04 -0.19 22.68
CA LEU A 1043 35.42 -0.63 22.92
C LEU A 1043 35.63 -1.96 22.21
N THR A 1044 36.63 -2.02 21.32
CA THR A 1044 37.18 -3.28 20.80
C THR A 1044 37.98 -3.97 21.90
N PHE A 1045 37.27 -4.61 22.83
CA PHE A 1045 37.79 -5.66 23.69
C PHE A 1045 37.13 -6.98 23.27
N GLY A 1046 37.92 -8.06 23.18
CA GLY A 1046 37.36 -9.39 22.99
C GLY A 1046 36.46 -9.74 24.17
N PHE A 1047 35.25 -10.21 23.87
CA PHE A 1047 34.24 -10.79 24.77
C PHE A 1047 34.53 -10.70 26.28
N ALA A 1048 34.04 -9.62 26.91
CA ALA A 1048 33.83 -9.54 28.35
C ALA A 1048 32.48 -8.85 28.62
N LEU A 1049 31.44 -9.65 28.85
CA LEU A 1049 30.07 -9.18 29.04
C LEU A 1049 29.90 -8.68 30.48
N SER A 1050 29.80 -7.36 30.70
CA SER A 1050 29.42 -6.80 32.01
C SER A 1050 27.94 -6.38 31.99
N THR A 1051 27.07 -7.25 32.49
CA THR A 1051 25.62 -7.00 32.61
C THR A 1051 25.31 -6.08 33.79
N PHE A 1052 24.80 -4.88 33.50
CA PHE A 1052 24.11 -4.06 34.50
C PHE A 1052 22.73 -4.68 34.79
N LEU A 1053 22.48 -5.04 36.05
CA LEU A 1053 21.21 -5.57 36.52
C LEU A 1053 20.14 -4.46 36.57
N TYR A 1054 19.33 -4.36 35.52
CA TYR A 1054 17.99 -3.76 35.62
C TYR A 1054 16.99 -4.84 36.07
N LEU A 1055 16.12 -4.49 37.02
CA LEU A 1055 14.97 -5.32 37.41
C LEU A 1055 13.87 -5.17 36.36
N CYS A 1056 14.00 -5.93 35.26
CA CYS A 1056 12.96 -6.03 34.24
C CYS A 1056 11.80 -6.92 34.74
N TRP A 1057 10.59 -6.40 34.64
CA TRP A 1057 9.34 -7.17 34.66
C TRP A 1057 8.98 -7.43 33.19
N ALA A 1058 8.25 -8.51 32.88
CA ALA A 1058 7.96 -8.90 31.50
C ALA A 1058 6.53 -9.41 31.32
N ASP A 1059 5.76 -8.72 30.46
CA ASP A 1059 4.36 -9.05 30.17
C ASP A 1059 4.18 -9.66 28.76
N VAL A 1060 3.40 -10.74 28.68
CA VAL A 1060 2.99 -11.39 27.43
C VAL A 1060 1.46 -11.56 27.42
N TYR A 1061 0.82 -11.13 26.33
CA TYR A 1061 -0.63 -11.20 26.13
C TYR A 1061 -0.96 -12.24 25.05
N LEU A 1062 -1.69 -13.30 25.40
CA LEU A 1062 -2.17 -14.30 24.45
C LEU A 1062 -3.52 -13.83 23.89
N HIS A 1063 -3.63 -13.71 22.56
CA HIS A 1063 -4.82 -13.15 21.87
C HIS A 1063 -5.75 -14.23 21.32
N PHE A 1064 -5.20 -15.37 20.92
CA PHE A 1064 -5.98 -16.51 20.41
C PHE A 1064 -5.22 -17.82 20.70
N PRO A 1065 -5.83 -18.81 21.38
CA PRO A 1065 -7.00 -18.61 22.25
C PRO A 1065 -6.72 -17.46 23.25
N PRO A 1066 -7.71 -16.59 23.56
CA PRO A 1066 -7.48 -15.44 24.43
C PRO A 1066 -7.05 -15.90 25.83
N GLY A 1067 -5.89 -15.42 26.28
CA GLY A 1067 -5.37 -15.73 27.61
C GLY A 1067 -5.94 -14.78 28.65
N SER A 1068 -6.51 -15.33 29.71
CA SER A 1068 -6.89 -14.53 30.88
C SER A 1068 -5.66 -14.10 31.66
N ASN A 1069 -5.35 -12.81 31.66
CA ASN A 1069 -4.42 -12.21 32.62
C ASN A 1069 -5.16 -11.95 33.95
N ASN A 1070 -5.52 -13.04 34.62
CA ASN A 1070 -6.04 -13.07 36.00
C ASN A 1070 -7.33 -12.28 36.25
N ARG A 1071 -8.14 -12.01 35.21
CA ARG A 1071 -9.31 -11.11 35.25
C ARG A 1071 -10.63 -11.88 35.19
N LEU A 1072 -11.48 -11.64 36.19
CA LEU A 1072 -12.87 -12.08 36.23
C LEU A 1072 -13.80 -10.86 36.26
N ASN A 1073 -14.72 -10.80 35.29
CA ASN A 1073 -15.70 -9.75 34.98
C ASN A 1073 -15.87 -8.68 36.08
N GLY A 1074 -15.22 -7.52 35.96
CA GLY A 1074 -15.10 -6.54 37.04
C GLY A 1074 -14.80 -5.11 36.59
N ASN A 1075 -15.56 -4.15 37.11
CA ASN A 1075 -15.58 -2.75 36.66
C ASN A 1075 -14.48 -1.86 37.29
N LYS A 1076 -13.21 -2.28 37.30
CA LYS A 1076 -12.08 -1.44 37.75
C LYS A 1076 -10.86 -1.60 36.84
N GLU A 1077 -10.16 -0.50 36.59
CA GLU A 1077 -9.16 -0.38 35.53
C GLU A 1077 -7.72 -0.77 35.92
N ASN A 1078 -7.42 -1.01 37.20
CA ASN A 1078 -6.07 -1.38 37.70
C ASN A 1078 -6.05 -2.70 38.50
N VAL A 1079 -4.87 -3.32 38.57
CA VAL A 1079 -4.63 -4.69 39.03
C VAL A 1079 -4.38 -4.76 40.55
N ASP A 1080 -5.08 -5.68 41.23
CA ASP A 1080 -4.96 -5.96 42.69
C ASP A 1080 -4.79 -7.49 42.98
N ASN A 1081 -4.46 -8.34 41.99
CA ASN A 1081 -4.41 -9.80 42.16
C ASN A 1081 -3.43 -10.52 41.21
N ASP A 1082 -2.15 -10.54 41.57
CA ASP A 1082 -1.07 -11.10 40.73
C ASP A 1082 -1.00 -12.64 40.66
N ASP A 1083 -1.88 -13.40 41.34
CA ASP A 1083 -1.84 -14.87 41.41
C ASP A 1083 -3.22 -15.54 41.09
N ARG A 1084 -3.77 -15.47 39.86
CA ARG A 1084 -5.02 -16.18 39.42
C ARG A 1084 -4.94 -16.71 37.98
N LEU A 1085 -6.04 -17.22 37.40
CA LEU A 1085 -6.01 -18.11 36.22
C LEU A 1085 -7.20 -18.03 35.24
N PHE A 1086 -6.84 -18.33 33.98
CA PHE A 1086 -7.54 -18.80 32.77
C PHE A 1086 -8.98 -18.36 32.41
N ASP A 1087 -9.42 -18.75 31.22
CA ASP A 1087 -10.79 -18.78 30.69
C ASP A 1087 -10.89 -20.04 29.80
N SER A 1088 -11.95 -20.84 29.92
CA SER A 1088 -12.05 -22.14 29.24
C SER A 1088 -12.72 -22.03 27.87
N GLN A 1089 -12.05 -22.51 26.82
CA GLN A 1089 -12.62 -22.71 25.48
C GLN A 1089 -12.55 -24.19 25.10
N GLU A 1090 -13.62 -24.72 24.49
CA GLU A 1090 -13.68 -26.12 24.06
C GLU A 1090 -13.19 -26.26 22.60
N PHE A 1091 -12.20 -27.13 22.38
CA PHE A 1091 -11.66 -27.46 21.05
C PHE A 1091 -11.76 -28.95 20.78
N PHE A 1092 -12.06 -29.35 19.55
CA PHE A 1092 -12.11 -30.77 19.16
C PHE A 1092 -10.71 -31.41 19.18
N MET A 1093 -10.58 -32.60 19.79
CA MET A 1093 -9.34 -33.36 19.74
C MET A 1093 -9.01 -33.82 18.31
N SER A 1094 -7.71 -33.89 17.99
CA SER A 1094 -7.27 -34.48 16.72
C SER A 1094 -7.65 -35.96 16.65
N GLY A 1095 -8.18 -36.40 15.50
CA GLY A 1095 -8.47 -37.79 15.23
C GLY A 1095 -7.20 -38.64 15.04
N SER A 1096 -7.35 -39.96 15.13
CA SER A 1096 -6.24 -40.93 15.07
C SER A 1096 -5.60 -41.11 13.68
N LYS A 1097 -6.13 -40.45 12.64
CA LYS A 1097 -5.59 -40.48 11.26
C LYS A 1097 -4.78 -39.22 10.98
N GLU A 1098 -3.70 -39.37 10.21
CA GLU A 1098 -2.74 -38.28 9.96
C GLU A 1098 -3.33 -37.03 9.27
N ASN A 1099 -4.44 -37.21 8.57
CA ASN A 1099 -5.23 -36.20 7.88
C ASN A 1099 -6.50 -35.75 8.65
N ALA A 1100 -6.64 -36.12 9.93
CA ALA A 1100 -7.72 -35.71 10.83
C ALA A 1100 -7.20 -34.85 11.99
N LYS A 1101 -6.26 -33.93 11.71
CA LYS A 1101 -5.65 -33.05 12.73
C LYS A 1101 -6.53 -31.83 13.00
N THR A 1102 -6.67 -31.47 14.27
CA THR A 1102 -7.15 -30.15 14.68
C THR A 1102 -5.96 -29.21 14.72
N GLU A 1103 -6.03 -28.10 13.97
CA GLU A 1103 -5.04 -27.03 14.02
C GLU A 1103 -5.61 -25.86 14.82
N VAL A 1104 -4.88 -25.42 15.84
CA VAL A 1104 -5.20 -24.24 16.65
C VAL A 1104 -4.13 -23.20 16.39
N GLU A 1105 -4.51 -22.05 15.84
CA GLU A 1105 -3.61 -20.90 15.71
C GLU A 1105 -3.33 -20.32 17.09
N ILE A 1106 -2.06 -19.99 17.37
CA ILE A 1106 -1.66 -19.36 18.63
C ILE A 1106 -1.11 -17.97 18.33
N MET A 1107 -1.79 -16.93 18.79
CA MET A 1107 -1.41 -15.52 18.62
C MET A 1107 -1.09 -14.87 19.97
N TRP A 1108 -0.02 -14.08 20.04
CA TRP A 1108 0.35 -13.32 21.22
C TRP A 1108 1.02 -11.98 20.90
N THR A 1109 1.20 -11.12 21.92
CA THR A 1109 2.05 -9.93 21.87
C THR A 1109 2.92 -9.90 23.13
N ASN A 1110 4.21 -9.63 22.95
CA ASN A 1110 5.14 -9.39 24.04
C ASN A 1110 5.31 -7.87 24.22
N GLN A 1111 5.28 -7.39 25.46
CA GLN A 1111 5.47 -5.98 25.80
C GLN A 1111 6.95 -5.54 25.71
N HIS A 1112 7.89 -6.49 25.79
CA HIS A 1112 9.32 -6.21 25.80
C HIS A 1112 9.98 -6.65 24.48
N GLY A 1113 10.95 -5.86 24.01
CA GLY A 1113 11.67 -6.14 22.77
C GLY A 1113 12.54 -7.39 22.89
N THR A 1114 12.42 -8.30 21.91
CA THR A 1114 13.20 -9.55 21.85
C THR A 1114 14.09 -9.57 20.61
N GLY A 1115 15.38 -9.81 20.77
CA GLY A 1115 16.31 -10.07 19.66
C GLY A 1115 17.63 -9.30 19.76
N THR A 1116 18.62 -9.70 18.97
CA THR A 1116 20.00 -9.19 19.07
C THR A 1116 20.23 -7.78 18.49
N GLU A 1117 19.19 -7.13 17.94
CA GLU A 1117 19.27 -5.78 17.35
C GLU A 1117 18.64 -4.67 18.22
N SER A 1118 17.95 -5.00 19.33
CA SER A 1118 17.50 -3.99 20.29
C SER A 1118 18.66 -3.45 21.11
N ALA A 1119 18.59 -2.17 21.49
CA ALA A 1119 19.55 -1.57 22.42
C ALA A 1119 19.36 -2.07 23.87
N ASP A 1120 18.29 -2.80 24.13
CA ASP A 1120 17.97 -3.42 25.40
C ASP A 1120 18.67 -4.78 25.51
N ILE A 1121 19.52 -4.93 26.52
CA ILE A 1121 20.43 -6.07 26.73
C ILE A 1121 19.69 -7.24 27.41
N VAL A 1122 18.51 -7.62 26.89
CA VAL A 1122 17.62 -8.60 27.53
C VAL A 1122 17.56 -9.88 26.71
N GLU A 1123 18.33 -10.90 27.14
CA GLU A 1123 18.10 -12.27 26.67
C GLU A 1123 16.65 -12.66 26.98
N SER A 1124 15.93 -13.07 25.96
CA SER A 1124 14.49 -13.35 26.02
C SER A 1124 14.20 -14.77 25.55
N GLN A 1125 13.43 -15.49 26.36
CA GLN A 1125 12.97 -16.83 26.08
C GLN A 1125 11.43 -16.82 26.17
N ILE A 1126 10.75 -17.36 25.17
CA ILE A 1126 9.29 -17.57 25.18
C ILE A 1126 9.05 -19.07 25.06
N ILE A 1127 8.42 -19.65 26.08
CA ILE A 1127 8.12 -21.08 26.18
C ILE A 1127 6.60 -21.21 26.09
N LEU A 1128 6.11 -22.01 25.13
CA LEU A 1128 4.71 -22.38 25.02
C LEU A 1128 4.54 -23.82 25.51
N GLN A 1129 3.71 -24.03 26.53
CA GLN A 1129 3.48 -25.33 27.15
C GLN A 1129 1.98 -25.62 27.30
N TYR A 1130 1.63 -26.89 27.46
CA TYR A 1130 0.28 -27.34 27.85
C TYR A 1130 0.35 -28.45 28.90
N MET A 1131 -0.70 -28.58 29.69
CA MET A 1131 -0.93 -29.72 30.59
C MET A 1131 -2.28 -30.36 30.22
N CYS A 1132 -2.38 -31.69 30.31
CA CYS A 1132 -3.62 -32.42 30.06
C CYS A 1132 -4.06 -33.16 31.31
N GLN A 1133 -5.37 -33.23 31.54
CA GLN A 1133 -6.02 -34.06 32.55
C GLN A 1133 -7.29 -34.67 31.96
N GLU A 1134 -7.61 -35.89 32.35
CA GLU A 1134 -8.86 -36.55 31.94
C GLU A 1134 -10.07 -35.97 32.69
N VAL A 1135 -11.18 -35.76 31.99
CA VAL A 1135 -12.44 -35.24 32.55
C VAL A 1135 -13.50 -36.33 32.51
N THR A 1136 -13.79 -36.92 33.67
CA THR A 1136 -14.89 -37.90 33.83
C THR A 1136 -16.26 -37.21 33.93
N GLU A 1137 -17.34 -37.89 33.56
CA GLU A 1137 -18.70 -37.34 33.41
C GLU A 1137 -19.25 -36.55 34.61
N SER A 1138 -18.80 -36.82 35.84
CA SER A 1138 -19.03 -35.92 36.98
C SER A 1138 -18.12 -34.68 36.87
N LYS A 1139 -18.63 -33.61 36.24
CA LYS A 1139 -17.86 -32.41 35.81
C LYS A 1139 -16.90 -31.77 36.83
N TYR A 1140 -17.06 -31.97 38.15
CA TYR A 1140 -16.16 -31.44 39.18
C TYR A 1140 -15.88 -32.44 40.31
N LYS A 1141 -15.11 -33.50 40.03
CA LYS A 1141 -14.52 -34.35 41.08
C LYS A 1141 -13.05 -34.01 41.27
N TYR A 1142 -12.60 -33.98 42.52
CA TYR A 1142 -11.21 -33.66 42.89
C TYR A 1142 -10.23 -34.76 42.41
N PRO A 1143 -8.99 -34.42 41.97
CA PRO A 1143 -8.38 -33.09 41.88
C PRO A 1143 -8.28 -32.55 40.43
N ASN A 1144 -9.32 -31.92 39.90
CA ASN A 1144 -9.29 -31.32 38.55
C ASN A 1144 -8.71 -29.89 38.52
N ILE A 1145 -7.84 -29.61 37.54
CA ILE A 1145 -7.42 -28.25 37.12
C ILE A 1145 -8.67 -27.43 36.80
N ARG A 1146 -8.75 -26.17 37.29
CA ARG A 1146 -9.96 -25.34 37.14
C ARG A 1146 -9.72 -23.85 37.41
N ASN A 1147 -10.62 -23.03 36.87
CA ASN A 1147 -10.68 -21.58 37.12
C ASN A 1147 -11.15 -21.20 38.53
N GLY A 1148 -12.12 -21.95 39.06
CA GLY A 1148 -12.91 -21.53 40.22
C GLY A 1148 -14.00 -20.52 39.87
N GLU A 1149 -14.93 -20.33 40.80
CA GLU A 1149 -16.06 -19.39 40.72
C GLU A 1149 -15.87 -18.19 41.67
N GLU A 1150 -15.18 -18.41 42.80
CA GLU A 1150 -14.89 -17.41 43.83
C GLU A 1150 -13.67 -16.54 43.51
N ARG A 1151 -13.71 -15.32 44.07
CA ARG A 1151 -12.59 -14.38 44.01
C ARG A 1151 -11.54 -14.59 45.11
N ASP A 1152 -11.25 -15.81 45.54
CA ASP A 1152 -10.28 -16.07 46.62
C ASP A 1152 -9.19 -17.08 46.21
N LYS A 1153 -8.01 -16.95 46.83
CA LYS A 1153 -6.90 -17.91 46.67
C LYS A 1153 -7.19 -19.19 47.47
N GLN A 1154 -6.60 -20.32 47.07
CA GLN A 1154 -6.66 -21.55 47.88
C GLN A 1154 -6.06 -21.33 49.28
N ASN A 1155 -6.68 -21.94 50.28
CA ASN A 1155 -6.26 -21.81 51.68
C ASN A 1155 -5.19 -22.87 52.00
N PHE A 1156 -3.93 -22.48 52.08
CA PHE A 1156 -2.87 -23.38 52.56
C PHE A 1156 -2.63 -23.18 54.06
N ASN A 1157 -3.06 -24.15 54.87
CA ASN A 1157 -2.70 -24.30 56.28
C ASN A 1157 -1.83 -25.54 56.42
N ALA A 1158 -0.55 -25.38 56.74
CA ALA A 1158 0.35 -26.51 56.92
C ALA A 1158 -0.06 -27.37 58.14
N GLY A 1159 -0.76 -28.47 57.90
CA GLY A 1159 -1.17 -29.44 58.94
C GLY A 1159 -2.64 -29.88 58.93
N SER A 1160 -3.46 -29.46 57.95
CA SER A 1160 -4.87 -29.87 57.83
C SER A 1160 -5.09 -31.13 56.98
N GLN A 1161 -6.26 -31.77 57.15
CA GLN A 1161 -6.72 -32.82 56.24
C GLN A 1161 -7.10 -32.24 54.87
N GLU A 1162 -6.87 -32.99 53.80
CA GLU A 1162 -6.92 -32.51 52.40
C GLU A 1162 -8.22 -31.81 51.98
N ASN A 1163 -9.36 -32.25 52.52
CA ASN A 1163 -10.67 -31.69 52.21
C ASN A 1163 -10.85 -30.22 52.67
N ASN A 1164 -9.96 -29.70 53.53
CA ASN A 1164 -10.01 -28.32 54.02
C ASN A 1164 -9.01 -27.37 53.31
N GLU A 1165 -8.06 -27.88 52.52
CA GLU A 1165 -7.02 -27.07 51.85
C GLU A 1165 -7.38 -26.70 50.40
N VAL A 1166 -8.25 -27.48 49.75
CA VAL A 1166 -8.64 -27.26 48.36
C VAL A 1166 -10.15 -27.06 48.25
N LYS A 1167 -10.53 -25.81 48.05
CA LYS A 1167 -11.90 -25.35 47.80
C LYS A 1167 -12.23 -25.51 46.32
N MET A 1168 -13.34 -26.19 46.00
CA MET A 1168 -13.75 -26.44 44.60
C MET A 1168 -14.08 -25.14 43.88
N GLU A 1169 -14.70 -24.22 44.60
CA GLU A 1169 -15.07 -22.88 44.17
C GLU A 1169 -13.86 -21.97 43.89
N ARG A 1170 -12.62 -22.41 44.14
CA ARG A 1170 -11.39 -21.62 43.89
C ARG A 1170 -10.49 -22.30 42.84
N GLY A 1171 -9.72 -21.49 42.11
CA GLY A 1171 -8.84 -21.96 41.04
C GLY A 1171 -7.69 -22.87 41.51
N LEU A 1172 -7.10 -23.61 40.58
CA LEU A 1172 -6.02 -24.57 40.83
C LEU A 1172 -5.08 -24.64 39.61
N HIS A 1173 -3.80 -24.29 39.77
CA HIS A 1173 -2.80 -24.34 38.68
C HIS A 1173 -2.30 -25.77 38.45
N GLU A 1174 -1.84 -26.42 39.51
CA GLU A 1174 -1.30 -27.79 39.51
C GLU A 1174 -1.93 -28.62 40.63
N PRO A 1175 -1.94 -29.96 40.56
CA PRO A 1175 -2.48 -30.81 41.63
C PRO A 1175 -1.78 -30.58 42.97
N LEU A 1176 -2.54 -30.62 44.08
CA LEU A 1176 -2.01 -30.41 45.44
C LEU A 1176 -0.84 -31.35 45.77
N GLU A 1177 -0.95 -32.63 45.38
CA GLU A 1177 0.08 -33.65 45.61
C GLU A 1177 1.39 -33.34 44.86
N TYR A 1178 1.29 -32.81 43.64
CA TYR A 1178 2.44 -32.33 42.87
C TYR A 1178 3.14 -31.20 43.61
N TYR A 1179 2.41 -30.13 43.95
CA TYR A 1179 2.97 -28.99 44.69
C TYR A 1179 3.58 -29.40 46.05
N ARG A 1180 2.91 -30.27 46.82
CA ARG A 1180 3.43 -30.79 48.10
C ARG A 1180 4.72 -31.60 47.94
N THR A 1181 4.86 -32.35 46.85
CA THR A 1181 6.09 -33.10 46.54
C THR A 1181 7.27 -32.14 46.38
N TYR A 1182 7.10 -31.06 45.63
CA TYR A 1182 8.15 -30.05 45.41
C TYR A 1182 8.37 -29.12 46.61
N GLN A 1183 7.35 -28.83 47.42
CA GLN A 1183 7.52 -28.15 48.71
C GLN A 1183 8.45 -28.92 49.66
N ARG A 1184 8.50 -30.25 49.56
CA ARG A 1184 9.39 -31.12 50.33
C ARG A 1184 10.72 -31.43 49.64
N ARG A 1185 10.80 -31.29 48.31
CA ARG A 1185 12.04 -31.46 47.53
C ARG A 1185 13.01 -30.33 47.83
N GLU A 1186 14.28 -30.65 48.05
CA GLU A 1186 15.35 -29.64 48.09
C GLU A 1186 15.45 -28.91 46.73
N ARG A 1187 15.70 -27.60 46.75
CA ARG A 1187 15.94 -26.80 45.54
C ARG A 1187 17.28 -27.16 44.91
N ASN A 1188 17.40 -26.93 43.61
CA ASN A 1188 18.69 -26.96 42.94
C ASN A 1188 19.54 -25.76 43.41
N LYS A 1189 20.69 -26.07 44.03
CA LYS A 1189 21.60 -25.06 44.61
C LYS A 1189 22.39 -24.28 43.56
N ASP A 1190 22.51 -24.80 42.34
CA ASP A 1190 23.25 -24.17 41.24
C ASP A 1190 22.47 -23.04 40.53
N LEU A 1191 21.18 -22.87 40.87
CA LEU A 1191 20.33 -21.82 40.28
C LEU A 1191 20.70 -20.44 40.80
N PHE A 1192 20.85 -19.49 39.86
CA PHE A 1192 21.19 -18.10 40.13
C PHE A 1192 20.17 -17.40 41.06
N THR A 1193 20.63 -17.06 42.27
CA THR A 1193 19.89 -16.29 43.29
C THR A 1193 20.24 -14.80 43.32
N ALA A 1194 21.31 -14.39 42.64
CA ALA A 1194 21.91 -13.06 42.73
C ALA A 1194 22.24 -12.67 44.20
N ASN A 1195 21.67 -11.57 44.69
CA ASN A 1195 21.82 -11.04 46.05
C ASN A 1195 20.56 -11.25 46.92
N GLN A 1196 19.71 -12.23 46.60
CA GLN A 1196 18.49 -12.52 47.37
C GLN A 1196 18.75 -13.62 48.41
N ASP A 1197 18.53 -13.28 49.69
CA ASP A 1197 18.60 -14.24 50.79
C ASP A 1197 17.32 -15.08 50.87
N LEU A 1198 17.38 -16.33 50.38
CA LEU A 1198 16.28 -17.28 50.43
C LEU A 1198 15.98 -17.69 51.89
N LYS A 1199 14.70 -17.69 52.28
CA LYS A 1199 14.24 -18.07 53.63
C LYS A 1199 14.07 -19.59 53.85
N GLY A 1200 14.45 -20.41 52.88
CA GLY A 1200 14.38 -21.87 52.97
C GLY A 1200 15.04 -22.56 51.78
N ASN A 1201 15.15 -23.88 51.87
CA ASN A 1201 15.95 -24.71 50.96
C ASN A 1201 15.14 -25.64 50.04
N SER A 1202 13.80 -25.57 50.01
CA SER A 1202 12.98 -26.38 49.10
C SER A 1202 12.62 -25.67 47.79
N ALA A 1203 12.08 -26.41 46.82
CA ALA A 1203 11.75 -25.93 45.47
C ALA A 1203 10.72 -24.77 45.39
N ILE A 1204 10.16 -24.34 46.53
CA ILE A 1204 9.32 -23.14 46.60
C ILE A 1204 10.12 -21.84 46.83
N TYR A 1205 11.42 -21.93 47.14
CA TYR A 1205 12.29 -20.78 47.40
C TYR A 1205 13.19 -20.49 46.19
N THR A 1206 12.86 -19.41 45.49
CA THR A 1206 13.52 -18.95 44.25
C THR A 1206 13.88 -17.47 44.34
N ARG A 1207 14.65 -16.95 43.38
CA ARG A 1207 14.93 -15.51 43.29
C ARG A 1207 13.65 -14.65 43.18
N GLN A 1208 12.56 -15.15 42.60
CA GLN A 1208 11.27 -14.42 42.54
C GLN A 1208 10.32 -14.73 43.70
N ASN A 1209 10.61 -15.75 44.51
CA ASN A 1209 9.83 -16.11 45.70
C ASN A 1209 10.76 -16.39 46.90
N PRO A 1210 11.63 -15.44 47.32
CA PRO A 1210 12.67 -15.70 48.33
C PRO A 1210 12.09 -16.02 49.71
N ASP A 1211 10.88 -15.54 49.99
CA ASP A 1211 10.13 -15.78 51.23
C ASP A 1211 9.27 -17.05 51.21
N GLY A 1212 9.12 -17.73 50.06
CA GLY A 1212 8.23 -18.90 49.93
C GLY A 1212 6.73 -18.60 50.03
N LYS A 1213 6.31 -17.33 49.88
CA LYS A 1213 4.95 -16.84 50.21
C LYS A 1213 3.94 -16.79 49.04
N ARG A 1214 4.38 -16.94 47.77
CA ARG A 1214 3.46 -17.05 46.60
C ARG A 1214 2.46 -18.21 46.78
N ARG A 1215 1.23 -18.04 46.30
CA ARG A 1215 0.10 -18.96 46.52
C ARG A 1215 -0.59 -19.29 45.19
N GLY A 1216 -1.18 -20.47 45.06
CA GLY A 1216 -1.89 -20.90 43.84
C GLY A 1216 -1.69 -22.37 43.45
N PHE A 1217 -0.84 -23.09 44.19
CA PHE A 1217 -0.37 -24.44 43.86
C PHE A 1217 0.28 -24.50 42.47
N GLU A 1218 1.32 -23.69 42.30
CA GLU A 1218 2.24 -23.65 41.15
C GLU A 1218 3.66 -23.73 41.72
N VAL A 1219 4.51 -24.64 41.23
CA VAL A 1219 5.89 -24.82 41.72
C VAL A 1219 6.80 -23.67 41.25
N PRO A 1220 7.31 -22.79 42.15
CA PRO A 1220 8.09 -21.61 41.77
C PRO A 1220 9.39 -21.94 41.02
N GLU A 1221 10.10 -23.00 41.40
CA GLU A 1221 11.36 -23.41 40.75
C GLU A 1221 11.16 -23.90 39.31
N GLU A 1222 9.95 -24.37 38.97
CA GLU A 1222 9.57 -24.75 37.61
C GLU A 1222 9.14 -23.55 36.77
N ARG A 1223 8.33 -22.63 37.34
CA ARG A 1223 7.96 -21.37 36.66
C ARG A 1223 9.17 -20.48 36.38
N ASP A 1224 10.05 -20.31 37.37
CA ASP A 1224 11.09 -19.27 37.34
C ASP A 1224 12.33 -19.66 36.52
N TYR A 1225 12.53 -20.95 36.20
CA TYR A 1225 13.74 -21.45 35.55
C TYR A 1225 13.42 -22.50 34.48
N TYR A 1226 13.72 -22.17 33.22
CA TYR A 1226 13.64 -23.09 32.07
C TYR A 1226 15.04 -23.30 31.45
N PRO A 1227 15.39 -24.51 30.97
CA PRO A 1227 14.60 -25.74 31.04
C PRO A 1227 14.57 -26.35 32.44
N TYR A 1228 13.43 -26.93 32.80
CA TYR A 1228 13.23 -27.58 34.10
C TYR A 1228 13.69 -29.04 34.08
N TRP A 1229 14.46 -29.44 35.10
CA TRP A 1229 15.07 -30.77 35.23
C TRP A 1229 14.25 -31.75 36.10
N GLY A 1230 13.13 -31.30 36.69
CA GLY A 1230 12.24 -32.15 37.48
C GLY A 1230 11.16 -32.83 36.64
N PRO A 1231 10.60 -33.97 37.07
CA PRO A 1231 9.40 -34.54 36.47
C PRO A 1231 8.24 -33.54 36.47
N THR A 1232 7.78 -33.14 35.28
CA THR A 1232 6.73 -32.13 35.09
C THR A 1232 5.48 -32.68 34.38
N PRO A 1233 4.26 -32.26 34.77
CA PRO A 1233 3.04 -32.57 34.03
C PRO A 1233 2.91 -31.72 32.76
N TRP A 1234 3.58 -30.57 32.68
CA TRP A 1234 3.61 -29.69 31.51
C TRP A 1234 4.36 -30.32 30.32
N LYS A 1235 3.98 -29.92 29.11
CA LYS A 1235 4.45 -30.47 27.84
C LYS A 1235 4.73 -29.32 26.87
N ASP A 1236 5.94 -29.28 26.34
CA ASP A 1236 6.40 -28.16 25.51
C ASP A 1236 5.83 -28.25 24.08
N ILE A 1237 5.26 -27.14 23.60
CA ILE A 1237 4.76 -26.95 22.23
C ILE A 1237 5.87 -26.38 21.36
N ALA A 1238 6.44 -25.25 21.80
CA ALA A 1238 7.47 -24.51 21.10
C ALA A 1238 8.33 -23.70 22.09
N ILE A 1239 9.62 -23.62 21.78
CA ILE A 1239 10.59 -22.83 22.55
C ILE A 1239 11.22 -21.82 21.58
N LEU A 1240 11.09 -20.54 21.89
CA LEU A 1240 11.62 -19.43 21.09
C LEU A 1240 12.67 -18.69 21.92
N VAL A 1241 13.85 -18.47 21.34
CA VAL A 1241 15.01 -17.89 22.04
C VAL A 1241 15.73 -16.85 21.19
N SER A 1242 16.27 -15.83 21.85
CA SER A 1242 16.88 -14.66 21.23
C SER A 1242 18.30 -14.87 20.67
N ASP A 1243 19.06 -15.87 21.12
CA ASP A 1243 20.44 -16.11 20.69
C ASP A 1243 20.72 -17.57 20.29
N SER A 1244 21.87 -17.81 19.64
CA SER A 1244 22.27 -19.12 19.11
C SER A 1244 22.92 -20.05 20.12
N THR A 1245 23.43 -19.53 21.24
CA THR A 1245 24.09 -20.28 22.32
C THR A 1245 23.03 -20.96 23.18
N THR A 1246 22.07 -20.20 23.71
CA THR A 1246 20.92 -20.73 24.45
C THR A 1246 20.10 -21.69 23.58
N LYS A 1247 19.90 -21.38 22.29
CA LYS A 1247 19.29 -22.32 21.32
C LYS A 1247 19.99 -23.67 21.25
N SER A 1248 21.32 -23.69 21.36
CA SER A 1248 22.10 -24.92 21.25
C SER A 1248 22.09 -25.68 22.57
N ALA A 1249 22.25 -24.99 23.71
CA ALA A 1249 22.15 -25.58 25.04
C ALA A 1249 20.77 -26.22 25.29
N ILE A 1250 19.67 -25.51 25.00
CA ILE A 1250 18.31 -26.05 25.14
C ILE A 1250 18.06 -27.21 24.17
N ARG A 1251 18.51 -27.11 22.91
CA ARG A 1251 18.39 -28.22 21.94
C ARG A 1251 19.06 -29.49 22.46
N ASP A 1252 20.25 -29.37 23.04
CA ASP A 1252 21.02 -30.53 23.50
C ASP A 1252 20.51 -31.09 24.84
N HIS A 1253 19.95 -30.26 25.73
CA HIS A 1253 19.14 -30.74 26.86
C HIS A 1253 17.90 -31.50 26.38
N VAL A 1254 17.08 -30.92 25.50
CA VAL A 1254 15.88 -31.59 24.97
C VAL A 1254 16.23 -32.92 24.28
N LYS A 1255 17.35 -33.01 23.55
CA LYS A 1255 17.80 -34.28 22.94
C LYS A 1255 18.21 -35.36 23.96
N ARG A 1256 18.80 -34.98 25.10
CA ARG A 1256 19.27 -35.92 26.13
C ARG A 1256 18.12 -36.37 27.04
N ASP A 1257 17.31 -35.42 27.48
CA ASP A 1257 16.47 -35.57 28.66
C ASP A 1257 14.95 -35.60 28.33
N TYR A 1258 14.54 -35.17 27.12
CA TYR A 1258 13.14 -35.17 26.65
C TYR A 1258 12.93 -36.07 25.40
N GLY A 1259 12.20 -37.17 25.57
CA GLY A 1259 11.95 -38.14 24.47
C GLY A 1259 11.20 -37.56 23.26
N LYS A 1260 11.89 -37.43 22.11
CA LYS A 1260 11.41 -37.28 20.71
C LYS A 1260 10.01 -36.65 20.44
N LYS A 1261 9.59 -35.58 21.13
CA LYS A 1261 8.25 -34.95 20.90
C LYS A 1261 8.18 -33.44 20.63
N CYS A 1262 9.27 -32.66 20.71
CA CYS A 1262 9.28 -31.29 20.17
C CYS A 1262 9.60 -31.30 18.66
N LYS A 1263 8.74 -30.69 17.82
CA LYS A 1263 8.96 -30.55 16.37
C LYS A 1263 9.35 -29.15 15.89
N PHE A 1264 9.26 -28.12 16.73
CA PHE A 1264 9.54 -26.73 16.32
C PHE A 1264 10.52 -26.01 17.26
N PHE A 1265 11.72 -25.68 16.73
CA PHE A 1265 12.69 -24.77 17.35
C PHE A 1265 12.84 -23.53 16.48
N LYS A 1266 12.22 -22.41 16.88
CA LYS A 1266 12.29 -21.16 16.13
C LYS A 1266 13.27 -20.20 16.80
N TYR A 1267 14.40 -19.97 16.15
CA TYR A 1267 15.21 -18.77 16.42
C TYR A 1267 14.40 -17.57 15.93
N PHE A 1268 14.38 -16.46 16.67
CA PHE A 1268 13.85 -15.20 16.14
C PHE A 1268 14.77 -14.75 15.00
N PRO A 1269 14.36 -14.85 13.71
CA PRO A 1269 15.20 -14.38 12.62
C PRO A 1269 15.18 -12.85 12.63
N SER A 1270 16.36 -12.26 12.52
CA SER A 1270 16.61 -10.82 12.31
C SER A 1270 15.78 -10.22 11.18
#